data_AF-A0A2C5Y311-F1
#
_entry.id   AF-A0A2C5Y311-F1
#
_cell.length_a   1.000
_cell.length_b   1.000
_cell.length_c   1.000
_cell.angle_alpha   90.00
_cell.angle_beta   90.00
_cell.angle_gamma   90.00
#
_symmetry.space_group_name_H-M   'P 1'
#
loop_
_entity.id
_entity.type
_entity.pdbx_description
1 polymer ?
#
loop_
_entity_poly.entity_id
_entity_poly.type
_entity_poly.pdbx_seq_one_letter_code
_entity_poly.pdbx_strand_id
1 'polypeptide(L)'
;MATETKVSIKQQVDDRLPKRFKGIKFGIQSNQDIANQAVLEVSDRLLYDIENNRAPYRHGPLDPRLGTSSKTGTCATCQDSLLNCNGHFGHVRLPLPAFHVGYLRFIISILQDICKDCGRVLLEEPDRRLFLKDLRRPALDNLRRTQICKRINEQCRKARSCPYCGSIQGQIRKTSVLKLVHDKYVAFNKSTSVKKVPPESKVKFEASFNEAKRENPELEKHLRKAMEDLNPLRVLNLFKMISPSDCELLGLDPAEGRPEMFIWQFLPAPPVCIRPSVAQDNASTEDDITTKLADIVWTIMEQWEYLQTQIAMYVNSDVPGLQQSGFGKPTRGFCQRLKGKQGRFRGNLSGKRVDFSGRTVISPDPNLGVDQVAVPELVAKNLTYPERVNRQNIEKLRQDYSASMLSMGDVVERHLEDGDVVLFNRQPSLHKLSIMSHLVKVRPWRTFRLNECVCNPYNADFDGDEMNLHVPQTEEARAEAMYLMGVKHNLATPKNGEPIIAATQDFITAAFLLSSKDRFFDRRTFTLICTHMLGGTTHLDLPPPSIIVPEFRINFDAKCRAYKARPGQFPDMDPNDGWLVVRNSEVMCGRMDKSTIGSGKKDSIFYVILRDFGPDEAVQTMNRLAKLCARQLTNRGFSIGIGDVFPTSCLMAEKENLVSTAYQQCDELIETFKKGKLDKAPGCNMEETLENLISGILSKSGSKGSDINVAQMVAVVGQQIIGGQRVPDGFQDRSLPHFHKNAQFLFHAISGREGLVDTAVKTAETGYMSRRLMKSLEDLSTQYDNTVRTSSGDMEGPAEPVHFQRTWTHAESMTWDNDEPAMMADEIRTFCDSMLQVERKRLPRRGLMFGEELDYDDNSDYAIDEHESARRFLKTIENWQTAKAHADRTAKVTIPTLRLFVKMCLEKYKKAHVEPGHAVGAVGAQSIGEPGTQMTLKTFHFAGVAGMSITQGVPRIQEIINASKTISTPVITCPLLNKEQIEVAKVVKARIEKTYVSDVLRFVEDEWRADEGSVVLRIDKAALADMHLGIGIYDIAEAICKQRKLKLQRDDLSIFGDSIVTGDDGSDMLLRSNFLRRALPFVPISGYPEATRAIIQTSEQNTHTVLVEGYGLRQCMTTEGVIGTRTRTNNIMECRDVLGIEAARTTIADEIGEVMGDMGIDPRHMQLLADVMTYKGEVLGITRFGLSKMRDSVLQLASFEKTPDHLFDAAAGMKTDTIEGVSECIIMGQTMRVGTGAFQVVRRLGIREGDLQQKKTLFEDAWEAEMQLKRRSRRRA
;
A
#
# COMPACT_ATOMS: atom_id res chain seq x y z
N MET A 1 -9.71 28.14 53.99
CA MET A 1 -8.80 27.10 54.55
C MET A 1 -7.66 27.78 55.27
N ALA A 2 -7.11 27.15 56.31
CA ALA A 2 -6.10 27.77 57.17
C ALA A 2 -4.79 28.06 56.41
N THR A 3 -4.20 29.22 56.68
CA THR A 3 -2.87 29.61 56.19
C THR A 3 -1.80 28.92 57.04
N GLU A 4 -1.40 27.71 56.67
CA GLU A 4 -0.17 27.12 57.19
C GLU A 4 1.03 27.93 56.70
N THR A 5 1.71 28.59 57.63
CA THR A 5 3.01 29.23 57.41
C THR A 5 4.07 28.16 57.17
N LYS A 6 4.16 27.67 55.93
CA LYS A 6 5.26 26.81 55.49
C LYS A 6 6.59 27.56 55.68
N VAL A 7 7.38 27.10 56.64
CA VAL A 7 8.78 27.50 56.83
C VAL A 7 9.49 27.37 55.48
N SER A 8 10.16 28.43 55.03
CA SER A 8 10.84 28.48 53.73
C SER A 8 12.11 27.63 53.75
N ILE A 9 11.93 26.31 53.57
CA ILE A 9 13.04 25.40 53.25
C ILE A 9 13.73 25.94 51.99
N LYS A 10 15.07 26.09 52.06
CA LYS A 10 15.89 26.54 50.95
C LYS A 10 15.66 25.61 49.75
N GLN A 11 14.97 26.11 48.71
CA GLN A 11 14.71 25.32 47.52
C GLN A 11 16.02 24.92 46.85
N GLN A 12 16.16 23.62 46.56
CA GLN A 12 17.23 23.09 45.75
C GLN A 12 16.97 23.48 44.28
N VAL A 13 18.03 23.82 43.54
CA VAL A 13 17.92 24.10 42.10
C VAL A 13 17.62 22.77 41.38
N ASP A 14 16.39 22.65 40.88
CA ASP A 14 15.89 21.49 40.14
C ASP A 14 15.99 21.76 38.63
N ASP A 15 17.08 21.31 38.00
CA ASP A 15 17.32 21.49 36.56
C ASP A 15 16.58 20.41 35.73
N ARG A 16 15.32 20.71 35.40
CA ARG A 16 14.46 19.83 34.61
C ARG A 16 14.68 20.01 33.10
N LEU A 17 15.81 19.50 32.61
CA LEU A 17 16.09 19.44 31.17
C LEU A 17 14.97 18.68 30.42
N PRO A 18 14.45 19.22 29.29
CA PRO A 18 13.49 18.51 28.46
C PRO A 18 14.14 17.28 27.80
N LYS A 19 13.51 16.11 27.97
CA LYS A 19 14.01 14.82 27.45
C LYS A 19 13.07 14.27 26.39
N ARG A 20 13.63 13.66 25.35
CA ARG A 20 12.91 12.91 24.30
C ARG A 20 13.18 11.41 24.46
N PHE A 21 12.18 10.57 24.26
CA PHE A 21 12.39 9.11 24.21
C PHE A 21 13.30 8.77 23.01
N LYS A 22 14.38 8.02 23.25
CA LYS A 22 15.32 7.54 22.21
C LYS A 22 14.91 6.15 21.66
N GLY A 23 14.11 5.41 22.41
CA GLY A 23 13.73 4.04 22.07
C GLY A 23 12.84 3.42 23.14
N ILE A 24 12.14 2.35 22.79
CA ILE A 24 11.38 1.50 23.71
C ILE A 24 12.05 0.14 23.75
N LYS A 25 12.36 -0.33 24.95
CA LYS A 25 12.84 -1.69 25.18
C LYS A 25 11.70 -2.57 25.64
N PHE A 26 11.37 -3.57 24.84
CA PHE A 26 10.40 -4.61 25.18
C PHE A 26 11.09 -5.68 26.02
N GLY A 27 10.38 -6.17 27.04
CA GLY A 27 10.88 -7.24 27.89
C GLY A 27 9.79 -7.78 28.82
N ILE A 28 10.20 -8.58 29.80
CA ILE A 28 9.32 -9.31 30.71
C ILE A 28 9.68 -8.89 32.13
N GLN A 29 8.67 -8.58 32.94
CA GLN A 29 8.88 -8.25 34.34
C GLN A 29 9.17 -9.52 35.15
N SER A 30 10.18 -9.47 36.02
CA SER A 30 10.38 -10.53 37.00
C SER A 30 9.32 -10.47 38.10
N ASN A 31 9.18 -11.54 38.88
CA ASN A 31 8.29 -11.55 40.05
C ASN A 31 8.66 -10.45 41.06
N GLN A 32 9.96 -10.07 41.14
CA GLN A 32 10.41 -8.99 42.02
C GLN A 32 9.99 -7.62 41.48
N ASP A 33 10.07 -7.40 40.17
CA ASP A 33 9.62 -6.14 39.55
C ASP A 33 8.11 -5.94 39.71
N ILE A 34 7.32 -7.00 39.54
CA ILE A 34 5.86 -6.97 39.74
C ILE A 34 5.54 -6.63 41.20
N ALA A 35 6.24 -7.23 42.17
CA ALA A 35 6.04 -6.94 43.59
C ALA A 35 6.50 -5.51 43.96
N ASN A 36 7.63 -5.05 43.42
CA ASN A 36 8.18 -3.70 43.67
C ASN A 36 7.32 -2.58 43.04
N GLN A 37 6.66 -2.85 41.91
CA GLN A 37 5.72 -1.92 41.27
C GLN A 37 4.35 -1.87 41.97
N ALA A 38 3.97 -2.95 42.67
CA ALA A 38 2.67 -3.09 43.29
C ALA A 38 2.57 -2.37 44.64
N VAL A 39 1.54 -1.53 44.80
CA VAL A 39 1.22 -0.83 46.06
C VAL A 39 0.41 -1.71 47.01
N LEU A 40 -0.24 -2.76 46.50
CA LEU A 40 -1.17 -3.61 47.23
C LEU A 40 -1.12 -5.07 46.72
N GLU A 41 -1.18 -6.04 47.64
CA GLU A 41 -1.55 -7.42 47.32
C GLU A 41 -3.08 -7.55 47.39
N VAL A 42 -3.68 -8.01 46.30
CA VAL A 42 -5.14 -8.24 46.18
C VAL A 42 -5.42 -9.68 46.60
N SER A 43 -5.80 -9.85 47.87
CA SER A 43 -6.08 -11.15 48.51
C SER A 43 -7.55 -11.56 48.48
N ASP A 44 -8.46 -10.60 48.35
CA ASP A 44 -9.88 -10.81 48.60
C ASP A 44 -10.72 -10.70 47.33
N ARG A 45 -11.78 -11.53 47.26
CA ARG A 45 -12.71 -11.56 46.12
C ARG A 45 -13.72 -10.42 46.15
N LEU A 46 -14.09 -9.95 47.35
CA LEU A 46 -15.18 -8.99 47.53
C LEU A 46 -14.82 -7.66 46.86
N LEU A 47 -15.76 -7.14 46.06
CA LEU A 47 -15.63 -5.84 45.38
C LEU A 47 -16.05 -4.69 46.30
N TYR A 48 -17.13 -4.90 47.05
CA TYR A 48 -17.78 -3.92 47.90
C TYR A 48 -18.11 -4.52 49.27
N ASP A 49 -17.98 -3.69 50.29
CA ASP A 49 -18.46 -3.98 51.65
C ASP A 49 -19.97 -3.68 51.72
N ILE A 50 -20.79 -4.71 51.87
CA ILE A 50 -22.25 -4.58 51.92
C ILE A 50 -22.70 -3.89 53.23
N GLU A 51 -21.97 -4.09 54.31
CA GLU A 51 -22.28 -3.52 55.63
C GLU A 51 -21.86 -2.05 55.70
N ASN A 52 -20.72 -1.70 55.10
CA ASN A 52 -20.19 -0.35 55.05
C ASN A 52 -20.60 0.41 53.78
N ASN A 53 -21.91 0.61 53.60
CA ASN A 53 -22.51 1.53 52.61
C ASN A 53 -22.10 1.27 51.14
N ARG A 54 -21.74 0.03 50.78
CA ARG A 54 -21.14 -0.35 49.48
C ARG A 54 -19.83 0.39 49.16
N ALA A 55 -19.04 0.72 50.17
CA ALA A 55 -17.67 1.18 49.96
C ALA A 55 -16.82 0.06 49.31
N PRO A 56 -15.81 0.39 48.48
CA PRO A 56 -14.90 -0.62 47.93
C PRO A 56 -14.17 -1.40 49.04
N TYR A 57 -14.11 -2.72 48.90
CA TYR A 57 -13.54 -3.59 49.93
C TYR A 57 -12.01 -3.43 50.01
N ARG A 58 -11.46 -3.38 51.24
CA ARG A 58 -10.00 -3.30 51.46
C ARG A 58 -9.34 -4.59 51.00
N HIS A 59 -8.18 -4.49 50.34
CA HIS A 59 -7.52 -5.64 49.68
C HIS A 59 -8.35 -6.33 48.56
N GLY A 60 -9.51 -5.77 48.21
CA GLY A 60 -10.32 -6.22 47.08
C GLY A 60 -9.85 -5.61 45.74
N PRO A 61 -10.41 -6.08 44.60
CA PRO A 61 -9.99 -5.64 43.28
C PRO A 61 -10.21 -4.14 42.97
N LEU A 62 -11.03 -3.44 43.76
CA LEU A 62 -11.40 -2.03 43.59
C LEU A 62 -10.86 -1.12 44.72
N ASP A 63 -9.86 -1.58 45.50
CA ASP A 63 -9.28 -0.81 46.60
C ASP A 63 -8.82 0.61 46.16
N PRO A 64 -9.20 1.69 46.88
CA PRO A 64 -8.85 3.08 46.53
C PRO A 64 -7.35 3.37 46.41
N ARG A 65 -6.47 2.50 46.91
CA ARG A 65 -5.02 2.57 46.70
C ARG A 65 -4.59 2.30 45.25
N LEU A 66 -5.38 1.56 44.49
CA LEU A 66 -5.17 1.24 43.08
C LEU A 66 -5.62 2.36 42.12
N GLY A 67 -6.29 3.39 42.65
CA GLY A 67 -6.83 4.53 41.91
C GLY A 67 -8.29 4.80 42.24
N THR A 68 -8.86 5.81 41.59
CA THR A 68 -10.29 6.17 41.65
C THR A 68 -10.90 6.07 40.25
N SER A 69 -12.13 5.58 40.14
CA SER A 69 -12.97 5.68 38.93
C SER A 69 -14.02 6.79 39.03
N SER A 70 -14.29 7.29 40.25
CA SER A 70 -15.30 8.32 40.48
C SER A 70 -14.73 9.71 40.21
N LYS A 71 -15.54 10.59 39.60
CA LYS A 71 -15.22 12.02 39.42
C LYS A 71 -15.07 12.77 40.76
N THR A 72 -15.75 12.32 41.81
CA THR A 72 -15.71 12.93 43.15
C THR A 72 -14.76 12.22 44.11
N GLY A 73 -14.29 11.01 43.77
CA GLY A 73 -13.37 10.24 44.61
C GLY A 73 -11.92 10.66 44.38
N THR A 74 -11.13 10.69 45.46
CA THR A 74 -9.67 10.87 45.44
C THR A 74 -8.94 9.55 45.65
N CYS A 75 -7.77 9.37 45.05
CA CYS A 75 -6.97 8.15 45.26
C CYS A 75 -6.31 8.14 46.66
N ALA A 76 -6.29 6.98 47.33
CA ALA A 76 -5.65 6.87 48.66
C ALA A 76 -4.10 6.92 48.62
N THR A 77 -3.49 6.74 47.44
CA THR A 77 -2.02 6.68 47.28
C THR A 77 -1.43 8.02 46.83
N CYS A 78 -1.95 8.63 45.76
CA CYS A 78 -1.47 9.94 45.27
C CYS A 78 -2.29 11.14 45.76
N GLN A 79 -3.47 10.94 46.36
CA GLN A 79 -4.43 11.99 46.77
C GLN A 79 -5.01 12.84 45.62
N ASP A 80 -4.62 12.58 44.38
CA ASP A 80 -5.17 13.21 43.18
C ASP A 80 -6.62 12.77 42.86
N SER A 81 -7.30 13.62 42.08
CA SER A 81 -8.57 13.32 41.43
C SER A 81 -8.38 12.48 40.17
N LEU A 82 -9.47 11.94 39.61
CA LEU A 82 -9.48 11.08 38.42
C LEU A 82 -8.68 11.63 37.20
N LEU A 83 -8.62 12.95 37.02
CA LEU A 83 -7.91 13.59 35.90
C LEU A 83 -6.38 13.57 36.04
N ASN A 84 -5.88 13.67 37.27
CA ASN A 84 -4.44 13.76 37.56
C ASN A 84 -3.86 12.42 38.08
N CYS A 85 -4.73 11.54 38.60
CA CYS A 85 -4.34 10.24 39.12
C CYS A 85 -3.90 9.29 37.99
N ASN A 86 -2.58 9.06 37.88
CA ASN A 86 -2.01 8.07 36.94
C ASN A 86 -2.48 6.62 37.19
N GLY A 87 -2.94 6.32 38.41
CA GLY A 87 -3.31 4.97 38.86
C GLY A 87 -2.12 4.15 39.34
N HIS A 88 -2.38 3.14 40.18
CA HIS A 88 -1.33 2.33 40.82
C HIS A 88 -1.61 0.84 40.63
N PHE A 89 -0.55 0.07 40.37
CA PHE A 89 -0.65 -1.37 40.21
C PHE A 89 -0.78 -2.06 41.57
N GLY A 90 -1.46 -3.20 41.58
CA GLY A 90 -1.38 -4.20 42.63
C GLY A 90 -0.79 -5.50 42.09
N HIS A 91 -0.75 -6.54 42.90
CA HIS A 91 -0.44 -7.90 42.44
C HIS A 91 -1.34 -8.94 43.11
N VAL A 92 -1.51 -10.08 42.45
CA VAL A 92 -2.12 -11.29 43.00
C VAL A 92 -1.04 -12.37 43.03
N ARG A 93 -0.78 -12.94 44.21
CA ARG A 93 0.15 -14.06 44.36
C ARG A 93 -0.58 -15.38 44.08
N LEU A 94 -0.12 -16.12 43.07
CA LEU A 94 -0.75 -17.39 42.68
C LEU A 94 -0.23 -18.53 43.59
N PRO A 95 -1.10 -19.43 44.08
CA PRO A 95 -0.67 -20.57 44.92
C PRO A 95 0.08 -21.63 44.10
N LEU A 96 -0.22 -21.75 42.81
CA LEU A 96 0.47 -22.63 41.86
C LEU A 96 0.83 -21.86 40.58
N PRO A 97 1.98 -22.14 39.95
CA PRO A 97 2.38 -21.44 38.73
C PRO A 97 1.45 -21.75 37.55
N ALA A 98 1.26 -20.78 36.65
CA ALA A 98 0.42 -20.90 35.46
C ALA A 98 1.20 -20.58 34.16
N PHE A 99 0.86 -21.27 33.06
CA PHE A 99 1.42 -20.92 31.76
C PHE A 99 0.84 -19.60 31.25
N HIS A 100 1.70 -18.67 30.84
CA HIS A 100 1.25 -17.47 30.15
C HIS A 100 0.83 -17.80 28.71
N VAL A 101 -0.44 -17.56 28.38
CA VAL A 101 -1.03 -17.95 27.08
C VAL A 101 -0.32 -17.30 25.88
N GLY A 102 0.16 -16.07 26.01
CA GLY A 102 0.92 -15.37 24.96
C GLY A 102 2.32 -15.93 24.73
N TYR A 103 2.96 -16.50 25.76
CA TYR A 103 4.33 -17.04 25.67
C TYR A 103 4.37 -18.56 25.44
N LEU A 104 3.23 -19.25 25.46
CA LEU A 104 3.16 -20.71 25.32
C LEU A 104 3.88 -21.24 24.06
N ARG A 105 3.90 -20.48 22.95
CA ARG A 105 4.66 -20.82 21.74
C ARG A 105 6.17 -20.85 21.97
N PHE A 106 6.70 -19.85 22.70
CA PHE A 106 8.12 -19.79 23.07
C PHE A 106 8.48 -20.87 24.10
N ILE A 107 7.63 -21.10 25.10
CA ILE A 107 7.78 -22.19 26.07
C ILE A 107 7.90 -23.54 25.35
N ILE A 108 7.03 -23.81 24.35
CA ILE A 108 7.10 -25.04 23.54
C ILE A 108 8.39 -25.10 22.70
N SER A 109 8.87 -23.99 22.15
CA SER A 109 10.13 -23.96 21.38
C SER A 109 11.33 -24.27 22.29
N ILE A 110 11.48 -23.53 23.38
CA ILE A 110 12.56 -23.72 24.37
C ILE A 110 12.54 -25.15 24.90
N LEU A 111 11.37 -25.68 25.26
CA LEU A 111 11.24 -27.07 25.69
C LEU A 111 11.63 -28.07 24.59
N GLN A 112 11.44 -27.78 23.30
CA GLN A 112 11.94 -28.64 22.22
C GLN A 112 13.46 -28.59 22.10
N ASP A 113 14.07 -27.46 22.42
CA ASP A 113 15.50 -27.20 22.29
C ASP A 113 16.34 -27.74 23.46
N ILE A 114 15.77 -27.85 24.66
CA ILE A 114 16.47 -28.37 25.86
C ILE A 114 16.25 -29.87 26.15
N CYS A 115 17.16 -30.46 26.90
CA CYS A 115 17.01 -31.75 27.57
C CYS A 115 16.06 -31.64 28.77
N LYS A 116 15.08 -32.56 28.85
CA LYS A 116 14.03 -32.57 29.91
C LYS A 116 14.50 -33.20 31.22
N ASP A 117 15.72 -33.74 31.25
CA ASP A 117 16.34 -34.33 32.45
C ASP A 117 17.52 -33.48 32.98
N CYS A 118 18.20 -32.67 32.15
CA CYS A 118 19.39 -31.90 32.55
C CYS A 118 19.42 -30.41 32.14
N GLY A 119 18.38 -29.87 31.50
CA GLY A 119 18.25 -28.44 31.18
C GLY A 119 19.14 -27.90 30.05
N ARG A 120 20.20 -28.61 29.63
CA ARG A 120 21.09 -28.17 28.53
C ARG A 120 20.44 -28.27 27.15
N VAL A 121 20.82 -27.38 26.23
CA VAL A 121 20.40 -27.39 24.82
C VAL A 121 20.92 -28.64 24.09
N LEU A 122 20.10 -29.22 23.22
CA LEU A 122 20.35 -30.47 22.48
C LEU A 122 21.23 -30.26 21.24
N LEU A 123 22.37 -29.59 21.42
CA LEU A 123 23.41 -29.39 20.41
C LEU A 123 24.73 -30.01 20.86
N GLU A 124 25.49 -30.52 19.89
CA GLU A 124 26.89 -30.89 20.07
C GLU A 124 27.77 -29.62 20.15
N GLU A 125 28.89 -29.71 20.88
CA GLU A 125 29.79 -28.58 21.13
C GLU A 125 30.35 -27.86 19.87
N PRO A 126 30.67 -28.51 18.73
CA PRO A 126 31.10 -27.77 17.53
C PRO A 126 29.98 -26.88 16.95
N ASP A 127 28.77 -27.42 16.79
CA ASP A 127 27.62 -26.67 16.27
C ASP A 127 27.18 -25.57 17.24
N ARG A 128 27.21 -25.85 18.55
CA ARG A 128 26.97 -24.88 19.61
C ARG A 128 27.87 -23.65 19.47
N ARG A 129 29.16 -23.83 19.20
CA ARG A 129 30.12 -22.73 18.96
C ARG A 129 29.85 -22.00 17.64
N LEU A 130 29.49 -22.73 16.58
CA LEU A 130 29.16 -22.13 15.29
C LEU A 130 27.94 -21.22 15.38
N PHE A 131 26.87 -21.65 16.03
CA PHE A 131 25.66 -20.84 16.22
C PHE A 131 25.89 -19.64 17.15
N LEU A 132 26.67 -19.78 18.23
CA LEU A 132 27.07 -18.63 19.07
C LEU A 132 27.90 -17.60 18.27
N LYS A 133 28.80 -18.05 17.40
CA LYS A 133 29.56 -17.16 16.51
C LYS A 133 28.65 -16.43 15.52
N ASP A 134 27.61 -17.10 15.00
CA ASP A 134 26.64 -16.50 14.09
C ASP A 134 25.70 -15.49 14.77
N LEU A 135 25.25 -15.77 16.00
CA LEU A 135 24.39 -14.88 16.79
C LEU A 135 25.12 -13.63 17.29
N ARG A 136 26.42 -13.74 17.58
CA ARG A 136 27.27 -12.63 18.08
C ARG A 136 27.90 -11.78 16.98
N ARG A 137 27.48 -11.93 15.71
CA ARG A 137 27.92 -11.04 14.62
C ARG A 137 27.36 -9.63 14.86
N PRO A 138 28.16 -8.56 14.74
CA PRO A 138 27.66 -7.19 14.85
C PRO A 138 26.64 -6.89 13.74
N ALA A 139 25.69 -5.99 14.02
CA ALA A 139 24.61 -5.60 13.12
C ALA A 139 23.76 -6.78 12.56
N LEU A 140 23.46 -7.78 13.41
CA LEU A 140 22.60 -8.90 13.04
C LEU A 140 21.12 -8.47 12.91
N ASP A 141 20.63 -8.38 11.68
CA ASP A 141 19.21 -8.21 11.33
C ASP A 141 18.33 -9.28 12.04
N ASN A 142 17.19 -8.85 12.58
CA ASN A 142 16.27 -9.70 13.33
C ASN A 142 15.66 -10.84 12.46
N LEU A 143 15.54 -10.67 11.14
CA LEU A 143 15.22 -11.74 10.21
C LEU A 143 16.29 -12.84 10.23
N ARG A 144 17.57 -12.48 10.17
CA ARG A 144 18.70 -13.43 10.23
C ARG A 144 18.77 -14.11 11.59
N ARG A 145 18.60 -13.37 12.70
CA ARG A 145 18.50 -13.94 14.06
C ARG A 145 17.39 -14.99 14.15
N THR A 146 16.21 -14.70 13.59
CA THR A 146 15.06 -15.63 13.57
C THR A 146 15.36 -16.89 12.73
N GLN A 147 16.03 -16.74 11.58
CA GLN A 147 16.46 -17.88 10.75
C GLN A 147 17.49 -18.77 11.48
N ILE A 148 18.44 -18.19 12.21
CA ILE A 148 19.41 -18.93 13.02
C ILE A 148 18.71 -19.72 14.14
N CYS A 149 17.83 -19.07 14.90
CA CYS A 149 17.05 -19.75 15.95
C CYS A 149 16.18 -20.90 15.39
N LYS A 150 15.62 -20.72 14.19
CA LYS A 150 14.86 -21.79 13.50
C LYS A 150 15.76 -22.97 13.10
N ARG A 151 16.98 -22.71 12.59
CA ARG A 151 17.97 -23.77 12.28
C ARG A 151 18.36 -24.55 13.53
N ILE A 152 18.59 -23.86 14.66
CA ILE A 152 18.85 -24.48 15.96
C ILE A 152 17.69 -25.41 16.34
N ASN A 153 16.44 -24.93 16.30
CA ASN A 153 15.27 -25.74 16.67
C ASN A 153 15.05 -26.96 15.76
N GLU A 154 15.27 -26.81 14.45
CA GLU A 154 15.21 -27.93 13.50
C GLU A 154 16.30 -28.98 13.73
N GLN A 155 17.45 -28.59 14.29
CA GLN A 155 18.52 -29.51 14.67
C GLN A 155 18.24 -30.19 16.02
N CYS A 156 17.89 -29.44 17.07
CA CYS A 156 17.53 -29.97 18.39
C CYS A 156 16.37 -31.00 18.30
N ARG A 157 15.37 -30.74 17.45
CA ARG A 157 14.24 -31.67 17.19
C ARG A 157 14.65 -33.02 16.55
N LYS A 158 15.80 -33.09 15.89
CA LYS A 158 16.33 -34.33 15.29
C LYS A 158 17.08 -35.18 16.33
N ALA A 159 17.63 -34.57 17.38
CA ALA A 159 18.31 -35.29 18.46
C ALA A 159 17.38 -36.34 19.10
N ARG A 160 17.91 -37.56 19.30
CA ARG A 160 17.20 -38.70 19.89
C ARG A 160 17.68 -39.03 21.30
N SER A 161 18.90 -38.62 21.63
CA SER A 161 19.50 -38.69 22.95
C SER A 161 20.17 -37.36 23.28
N CYS A 162 20.31 -37.04 24.56
CA CYS A 162 21.05 -35.87 25.01
C CYS A 162 22.57 -36.11 24.92
N PRO A 163 23.36 -35.23 24.25
CA PRO A 163 24.81 -35.35 24.19
C PRO A 163 25.52 -35.32 25.55
N TYR A 164 24.89 -34.71 26.57
CA TYR A 164 25.51 -34.46 27.89
C TYR A 164 25.15 -35.52 28.95
N CYS A 165 23.93 -36.05 28.95
CA CYS A 165 23.46 -37.00 29.97
C CYS A 165 22.91 -38.33 29.42
N GLY A 166 22.97 -38.57 28.11
CA GLY A 166 22.50 -39.81 27.47
C GLY A 166 20.98 -40.04 27.48
N SER A 167 20.20 -39.21 28.18
CA SER A 167 18.74 -39.35 28.28
C SER A 167 18.06 -39.38 26.90
N ILE A 168 17.04 -40.23 26.76
CA ILE A 168 16.27 -40.34 25.51
C ILE A 168 15.35 -39.13 25.37
N GLN A 169 15.37 -38.53 24.18
CA GLN A 169 14.60 -37.33 23.85
C GLN A 169 13.59 -37.62 22.75
N GLY A 170 12.31 -37.53 23.13
CA GLY A 170 11.18 -37.66 22.23
C GLY A 170 10.46 -36.33 21.95
N GLN A 171 9.32 -36.40 21.26
CA GLN A 171 8.60 -35.22 20.77
C GLN A 171 7.66 -34.64 21.84
N ILE A 172 7.66 -33.31 21.96
CA ILE A 172 6.65 -32.60 22.77
C ILE A 172 5.37 -32.44 21.96
N ARG A 173 4.23 -32.78 22.58
CA ARG A 173 2.90 -32.60 22.03
C ARG A 173 2.06 -31.70 22.94
N LYS A 174 1.07 -31.05 22.31
CA LYS A 174 0.06 -30.24 22.96
C LYS A 174 -1.23 -31.05 22.98
N THR A 175 -1.73 -31.42 24.17
CA THR A 175 -2.89 -32.30 24.33
C THR A 175 -4.18 -31.51 24.53
N SER A 176 -4.11 -30.38 25.23
CA SER A 176 -5.19 -29.39 25.35
C SER A 176 -4.66 -27.98 25.12
N VAL A 177 -5.47 -26.93 25.28
CA VAL A 177 -5.04 -25.55 25.03
C VAL A 177 -3.85 -25.13 25.89
N LEU A 178 -3.74 -25.65 27.12
CA LEU A 178 -2.67 -25.32 28.07
C LEU A 178 -1.88 -26.55 28.56
N LYS A 179 -2.32 -27.79 28.28
CA LYS A 179 -1.60 -29.02 28.69
C LYS A 179 -0.56 -29.48 27.67
N LEU A 180 0.70 -29.58 28.12
CA LEU A 180 1.85 -30.06 27.36
C LEU A 180 2.27 -31.44 27.85
N VAL A 181 2.68 -32.32 26.93
CA VAL A 181 3.16 -33.67 27.24
C VAL A 181 4.44 -34.01 26.47
N HIS A 182 5.33 -34.78 27.08
CA HIS A 182 6.52 -35.33 26.43
C HIS A 182 6.30 -36.82 26.13
N ASP A 183 6.21 -37.16 24.84
CA ASP A 183 6.27 -38.56 24.42
C ASP A 183 7.74 -38.92 24.19
N LYS A 184 8.37 -39.41 25.26
CA LYS A 184 9.79 -39.80 25.30
C LYS A 184 10.12 -40.96 24.34
N TYR A 185 9.13 -41.78 23.96
CA TYR A 185 9.35 -43.06 23.27
C TYR A 185 8.74 -43.15 21.85
N VAL A 186 8.27 -42.04 21.25
CA VAL A 186 7.72 -41.98 19.87
C VAL A 186 8.54 -42.80 18.87
N ALA A 187 9.86 -42.62 18.86
CA ALA A 187 10.74 -43.22 17.85
C ALA A 187 10.75 -44.75 17.92
N PHE A 188 10.67 -45.32 19.13
CA PHE A 188 10.53 -46.75 19.32
C PHE A 188 9.09 -47.21 18.99
N ASN A 189 8.08 -46.50 19.50
CA ASN A 189 6.67 -46.87 19.33
C ASN A 189 6.20 -46.82 17.86
N LYS A 190 6.78 -45.94 17.02
CA LYS A 190 6.49 -45.87 15.58
C LYS A 190 7.32 -46.84 14.72
N SER A 191 8.36 -47.47 15.24
CA SER A 191 9.22 -48.35 14.46
C SER A 191 8.57 -49.72 14.22
N THR A 192 8.43 -50.08 12.95
CA THR A 192 7.98 -51.39 12.46
C THR A 192 9.11 -52.41 12.31
N SER A 193 10.38 -52.04 12.60
CA SER A 193 11.50 -52.96 12.49
C SER A 193 11.37 -54.15 13.45
N VAL A 194 11.56 -55.37 12.91
CA VAL A 194 11.50 -56.63 13.66
C VAL A 194 12.62 -56.72 14.70
N LYS A 195 13.78 -56.06 14.46
CA LYS A 195 14.93 -56.03 15.38
C LYS A 195 14.85 -54.90 16.43
N LYS A 196 13.66 -54.44 16.81
CA LYS A 196 13.51 -53.34 17.79
C LYS A 196 13.70 -53.82 19.23
N VAL A 197 14.77 -53.36 19.88
CA VAL A 197 14.99 -53.58 21.32
C VAL A 197 14.40 -52.40 22.10
N PRO A 198 13.54 -52.62 23.12
CA PRO A 198 13.03 -51.53 23.95
C PRO A 198 14.18 -50.90 24.75
N PRO A 199 14.28 -49.56 24.80
CA PRO A 199 15.32 -48.92 25.61
C PRO A 199 15.13 -49.22 27.10
N GLU A 200 16.23 -49.32 27.85
CA GLU A 200 16.22 -49.69 29.27
C GLU A 200 15.31 -48.78 30.12
N SER A 201 15.31 -47.47 29.84
CA SER A 201 14.42 -46.49 30.49
C SER A 201 12.94 -46.72 30.19
N LYS A 202 12.60 -47.29 29.02
CA LYS A 202 11.23 -47.67 28.69
C LYS A 202 10.79 -48.89 29.49
N VAL A 203 11.65 -49.90 29.64
CA VAL A 203 11.35 -51.09 30.45
C VAL A 203 11.12 -50.70 31.91
N LYS A 204 11.95 -49.81 32.45
CA LYS A 204 11.76 -49.23 33.80
C LYS A 204 10.45 -48.45 33.94
N PHE A 205 10.05 -47.68 32.91
CA PHE A 205 8.79 -46.93 32.89
C PHE A 205 7.55 -47.82 32.77
N GLU A 206 7.59 -48.87 31.94
CA GLU A 206 6.47 -49.84 31.87
C GLU A 206 6.36 -50.65 33.17
N ALA A 207 7.50 -50.99 33.80
CA ALA A 207 7.52 -51.70 35.08
C ALA A 207 6.91 -50.91 36.26
N SER A 208 7.01 -49.57 36.28
CA SER A 208 6.43 -48.76 37.36
C SER A 208 4.90 -48.78 37.42
N PHE A 209 4.21 -49.24 36.37
CA PHE A 209 2.75 -49.39 36.37
C PHE A 209 2.27 -50.77 36.80
N ASN A 210 3.17 -51.73 37.08
CA ASN A 210 2.79 -53.10 37.45
C ASN A 210 1.99 -53.17 38.76
N GLU A 211 2.22 -52.23 39.69
CA GLU A 211 1.49 -52.12 40.95
C GLU A 211 0.08 -51.58 40.72
N ALA A 212 -0.04 -50.43 40.03
CA ALA A 212 -1.34 -49.84 39.65
C ALA A 212 -2.20 -50.79 38.79
N LYS A 213 -1.57 -51.63 37.94
CA LYS A 213 -2.26 -52.65 37.14
C LYS A 213 -2.89 -53.77 38.01
N ARG A 214 -2.35 -54.05 39.20
CA ARG A 214 -2.94 -55.05 40.13
C ARG A 214 -4.20 -54.52 40.81
N GLU A 215 -4.26 -53.24 41.13
CA GLU A 215 -5.45 -52.64 41.75
C GLU A 215 -6.54 -52.25 40.74
N ASN A 216 -6.17 -51.70 39.57
CA ASN A 216 -7.13 -51.26 38.57
C ASN A 216 -6.86 -51.86 37.17
N PRO A 217 -7.58 -52.94 36.79
CA PRO A 217 -7.45 -53.56 35.47
C PRO A 217 -7.85 -52.68 34.28
N GLU A 218 -8.71 -51.67 34.47
CA GLU A 218 -9.15 -50.80 33.36
C GLU A 218 -8.01 -49.93 32.82
N LEU A 219 -7.05 -49.62 33.69
CA LEU A 219 -5.89 -48.78 33.41
C LEU A 219 -5.01 -49.35 32.28
N GLU A 220 -5.03 -50.68 32.07
CA GLU A 220 -4.30 -51.35 30.98
C GLU A 220 -4.69 -50.85 29.58
N LYS A 221 -5.96 -50.48 29.37
CA LYS A 221 -6.43 -49.89 28.09
C LYS A 221 -5.81 -48.51 27.83
N HIS A 222 -5.37 -47.82 28.89
CA HIS A 222 -4.85 -46.45 28.84
C HIS A 222 -3.32 -46.36 28.94
N LEU A 223 -2.62 -47.39 29.44
CA LEU A 223 -1.15 -47.40 29.57
C LEU A 223 -0.40 -47.11 28.26
N ARG A 224 -0.90 -47.59 27.11
CA ARG A 224 -0.30 -47.27 25.78
C ARG A 224 -0.38 -45.77 25.41
N LYS A 225 -1.17 -44.98 26.13
CA LYS A 225 -1.32 -43.53 25.99
C LYS A 225 -0.66 -42.76 27.14
N ALA A 226 -0.05 -43.42 28.13
CA ALA A 226 0.66 -42.77 29.22
C ALA A 226 1.92 -42.05 28.69
N MET A 227 2.10 -40.80 29.12
CA MET A 227 3.17 -39.89 28.68
C MET A 227 3.63 -39.05 29.89
N GLU A 228 4.79 -38.42 29.80
CA GLU A 228 5.27 -37.53 30.86
C GLU A 228 4.55 -36.16 30.73
N ASP A 229 3.70 -35.83 31.71
CA ASP A 229 2.96 -34.57 31.76
C ASP A 229 3.89 -33.40 32.13
N LEU A 230 4.06 -32.44 31.23
CA LEU A 230 4.87 -31.23 31.45
C LEU A 230 4.01 -30.11 32.03
N ASN A 231 3.70 -30.22 33.33
CA ASN A 231 2.96 -29.19 34.07
C ASN A 231 3.81 -27.92 34.32
N PRO A 232 3.20 -26.74 34.58
CA PRO A 232 3.94 -25.48 34.76
C PRO A 232 5.02 -25.55 35.85
N LEU A 233 4.78 -26.29 36.93
CA LEU A 233 5.73 -26.43 38.05
C LEU A 233 6.99 -27.22 37.64
N ARG A 234 6.83 -28.32 36.90
CA ARG A 234 7.94 -29.10 36.33
C ARG A 234 8.72 -28.27 35.31
N VAL A 235 8.02 -27.56 34.42
CA VAL A 235 8.65 -26.69 33.41
C VAL A 235 9.42 -25.53 34.08
N LEU A 236 8.86 -24.90 35.13
CA LEU A 236 9.55 -23.86 35.90
C LEU A 236 10.85 -24.37 36.51
N ASN A 237 10.87 -25.58 37.05
CA ASN A 237 12.07 -26.18 37.62
C ASN A 237 13.10 -26.55 36.54
N LEU A 238 12.67 -26.98 35.34
CA LEU A 238 13.57 -27.19 34.20
C LEU A 238 14.18 -25.89 33.68
N PHE A 239 13.39 -24.81 33.61
CA PHE A 239 13.85 -23.52 33.12
C PHE A 239 14.92 -22.89 34.04
N LYS A 240 14.77 -23.03 35.36
CA LYS A 240 15.80 -22.62 36.34
C LYS A 240 17.15 -23.33 36.14
N MET A 241 17.19 -24.53 35.57
CA MET A 241 18.41 -25.29 35.29
C MET A 241 19.18 -24.82 34.04
N ILE A 242 18.59 -23.97 33.19
CA ILE A 242 19.22 -23.52 31.93
C ILE A 242 20.36 -22.55 32.24
N SER A 243 21.54 -22.81 31.65
CA SER A 243 22.71 -21.97 31.84
C SER A 243 22.59 -20.63 31.07
N PRO A 244 23.14 -19.52 31.59
CA PRO A 244 23.11 -18.22 30.89
C PRO A 244 23.65 -18.27 29.45
N SER A 245 24.73 -19.02 29.21
CA SER A 245 25.30 -19.19 27.86
C SER A 245 24.38 -19.96 26.91
N ASP A 246 23.50 -20.81 27.43
CA ASP A 246 22.54 -21.55 26.62
C ASP A 246 21.26 -20.74 26.38
N CYS A 247 20.96 -19.72 27.20
CA CYS A 247 19.89 -18.76 26.93
C CYS A 247 20.13 -17.97 25.62
N GLU A 248 21.39 -17.60 25.31
CA GLU A 248 21.73 -16.94 24.04
C GLU A 248 21.34 -17.79 22.81
N LEU A 249 21.55 -19.10 22.87
CA LEU A 249 21.20 -20.05 21.80
C LEU A 249 19.68 -20.19 21.61
N LEU A 250 18.91 -19.96 22.68
CA LEU A 250 17.44 -19.87 22.63
C LEU A 250 16.94 -18.52 22.11
N GLY A 251 17.86 -17.60 21.76
CA GLY A 251 17.57 -16.26 21.27
C GLY A 251 17.27 -15.23 22.36
N LEU A 252 17.54 -15.53 23.64
CA LEU A 252 17.30 -14.64 24.79
C LEU A 252 18.59 -13.95 25.23
N ASP A 253 18.48 -12.73 25.76
CA ASP A 253 19.60 -12.07 26.44
C ASP A 253 19.62 -12.50 27.92
N PRO A 254 20.64 -13.23 28.40
CA PRO A 254 20.68 -13.75 29.77
C PRO A 254 20.77 -12.68 30.86
N ALA A 255 21.17 -11.44 30.53
CA ALA A 255 21.22 -10.34 31.49
C ALA A 255 19.83 -9.78 31.82
N GLU A 256 18.84 -10.00 30.95
CA GLU A 256 17.55 -9.31 30.98
C GLU A 256 16.35 -10.27 30.95
N GLY A 257 16.51 -11.44 30.34
CA GLY A 257 15.46 -12.42 30.14
C GLY A 257 15.91 -13.85 30.41
N ARG A 258 15.34 -14.48 31.45
CA ARG A 258 15.52 -15.92 31.69
C ARG A 258 14.21 -16.69 31.44
N PRO A 259 14.26 -17.92 30.90
CA PRO A 259 13.06 -18.69 30.51
C PRO A 259 12.01 -18.86 31.61
N GLU A 260 12.39 -18.92 32.89
CA GLU A 260 11.45 -19.03 34.02
C GLU A 260 10.48 -17.85 34.14
N MET A 261 10.82 -16.67 33.59
CA MET A 261 9.97 -15.48 33.61
C MET A 261 8.72 -15.61 32.72
N PHE A 262 8.69 -16.58 31.79
CA PHE A 262 7.51 -16.87 30.98
C PHE A 262 6.36 -17.54 31.75
N ILE A 263 6.59 -17.94 33.02
CA ILE A 263 5.64 -18.69 33.84
C ILE A 263 5.19 -17.81 35.01
N TRP A 264 3.89 -17.55 35.10
CA TRP A 264 3.33 -16.66 36.11
C TRP A 264 3.25 -17.34 37.48
N GLN A 265 3.88 -16.69 38.46
CA GLN A 265 3.70 -16.92 39.91
C GLN A 265 3.05 -15.69 40.57
N PHE A 266 3.30 -14.51 40.02
CA PHE A 266 2.69 -13.24 40.42
C PHE A 266 1.95 -12.69 39.20
N LEU A 267 0.68 -12.31 39.36
CA LEU A 267 -0.15 -11.70 38.33
C LEU A 267 -0.34 -10.21 38.65
N PRO A 268 0.08 -9.28 37.78
CA PRO A 268 -0.09 -7.84 38.04
C PRO A 268 -1.57 -7.46 37.96
N ALA A 269 -2.10 -6.86 39.03
CA ALA A 269 -3.44 -6.30 39.05
C ALA A 269 -3.40 -4.85 38.50
N PRO A 270 -4.04 -4.56 37.35
CA PRO A 270 -3.99 -3.25 36.73
C PRO A 270 -4.69 -2.18 37.59
N PRO A 271 -4.26 -0.91 37.51
CA PRO A 271 -4.94 0.23 38.12
C PRO A 271 -6.43 0.34 37.73
N VAL A 272 -7.22 0.98 38.59
CA VAL A 272 -8.66 1.18 38.36
C VAL A 272 -8.94 2.01 37.08
N CYS A 273 -8.05 2.94 36.71
CA CYS A 273 -8.20 3.74 35.49
C CYS A 273 -8.19 2.93 34.17
N ILE A 274 -7.66 1.70 34.18
CA ILE A 274 -7.67 0.79 33.01
C ILE A 274 -9.00 0.01 32.90
N ARG A 275 -9.71 -0.14 34.03
CA ARG A 275 -10.92 -0.95 34.22
C ARG A 275 -12.00 -0.16 34.99
N PRO A 276 -12.46 0.98 34.44
CA PRO A 276 -13.36 1.89 35.17
C PRO A 276 -14.74 1.27 35.35
N SER A 277 -15.27 1.38 36.57
CA SER A 277 -16.67 1.09 36.90
C SER A 277 -17.61 2.12 36.26
N VAL A 278 -18.72 1.68 35.69
CA VAL A 278 -19.75 2.56 35.11
C VAL A 278 -20.95 2.62 36.06
N ALA A 279 -21.12 3.75 36.75
CA ALA A 279 -22.29 4.00 37.57
C ALA A 279 -23.49 4.43 36.72
N GLN A 280 -24.64 3.83 36.98
CA GLN A 280 -25.99 4.30 36.64
C GLN A 280 -26.74 4.56 37.95
N ASP A 281 -27.83 5.33 37.92
CA ASP A 281 -28.38 6.03 39.10
C ASP A 281 -28.76 5.18 40.33
N ASN A 282 -28.80 3.85 40.24
CA ASN A 282 -28.89 2.93 41.39
C ASN A 282 -28.04 1.63 41.27
N ALA A 283 -27.16 1.51 40.26
CA ALA A 283 -26.35 0.30 40.03
C ALA A 283 -25.00 0.62 39.37
N SER A 284 -23.92 -0.02 39.82
CA SER A 284 -22.63 -0.02 39.10
C SER A 284 -22.51 -1.25 38.21
N THR A 285 -22.08 -1.04 36.97
CA THR A 285 -21.62 -2.11 36.08
C THR A 285 -20.11 -2.13 36.11
N GLU A 286 -19.54 -3.25 36.57
CA GLU A 286 -18.10 -3.45 36.65
C GLU A 286 -17.50 -3.96 35.34
N ASP A 287 -16.22 -3.65 35.13
CA ASP A 287 -15.46 -4.06 33.94
C ASP A 287 -15.11 -5.57 33.98
N ASP A 288 -15.12 -6.23 32.81
CA ASP A 288 -14.77 -7.65 32.62
C ASP A 288 -13.42 -8.06 33.27
N ILE A 289 -12.44 -7.15 33.33
CA ILE A 289 -11.13 -7.40 33.94
C ILE A 289 -11.25 -7.45 35.47
N THR A 290 -12.09 -6.60 36.06
CA THR A 290 -12.36 -6.58 37.51
C THR A 290 -13.07 -7.84 37.96
N THR A 291 -14.08 -8.30 37.21
CA THR A 291 -14.78 -9.56 37.52
C THR A 291 -13.87 -10.77 37.35
N LYS A 292 -13.02 -10.81 36.30
CA LYS A 292 -12.04 -11.89 36.11
C LYS A 292 -10.94 -11.93 37.18
N LEU A 293 -10.51 -10.79 37.71
CA LEU A 293 -9.57 -10.76 38.85
C LEU A 293 -10.19 -11.40 40.10
N ALA A 294 -11.46 -11.08 40.40
CA ALA A 294 -12.19 -11.68 41.50
C ALA A 294 -12.34 -13.21 41.35
N ASP A 295 -12.57 -13.71 40.13
CA ASP A 295 -12.62 -15.16 39.85
C ASP A 295 -11.26 -15.87 40.03
N ILE A 296 -10.14 -15.20 39.65
CA ILE A 296 -8.79 -15.75 39.78
C ILE A 296 -8.37 -15.88 41.26
N VAL A 297 -8.74 -14.92 42.11
CA VAL A 297 -8.45 -14.95 43.56
C VAL A 297 -9.19 -16.09 44.27
N TRP A 298 -10.34 -16.54 43.75
CA TRP A 298 -11.18 -17.57 44.37
C TRP A 298 -10.62 -19.01 44.28
N THR A 299 -9.66 -19.29 43.40
CA THR A 299 -9.40 -20.67 42.93
C THR A 299 -8.34 -21.44 43.75
N ILE A 300 -8.68 -22.60 44.31
CA ILE A 300 -7.79 -23.47 45.12
C ILE A 300 -7.37 -24.75 44.36
N MET A 301 -6.28 -25.39 44.79
CA MET A 301 -5.45 -26.41 44.11
C MET A 301 -6.14 -27.47 43.25
N GLU A 302 -7.29 -28.02 43.65
CA GLU A 302 -7.99 -29.07 42.89
C GLU A 302 -8.53 -28.56 41.53
N GLN A 303 -8.61 -27.24 41.36
CA GLN A 303 -9.07 -26.55 40.17
C GLN A 303 -7.92 -25.90 39.35
N TRP A 304 -6.69 -26.42 39.41
CA TRP A 304 -5.53 -25.79 38.73
C TRP A 304 -5.71 -25.59 37.21
N GLU A 305 -6.38 -26.52 36.51
CA GLU A 305 -6.71 -26.34 35.08
C GLU A 305 -7.75 -25.22 34.85
N TYR A 306 -8.70 -25.02 35.76
CA TYR A 306 -9.67 -23.93 35.71
C TYR A 306 -9.01 -22.58 36.02
N LEU A 307 -8.10 -22.51 37.02
CA LEU A 307 -7.28 -21.32 37.29
C LEU A 307 -6.46 -20.92 36.05
N GLN A 308 -5.77 -21.87 35.41
CA GLN A 308 -5.05 -21.62 34.16
C GLN A 308 -5.98 -21.13 33.04
N THR A 309 -7.22 -21.63 32.97
CA THR A 309 -8.23 -21.18 31.99
C THR A 309 -8.69 -19.74 32.26
N GLN A 310 -8.98 -19.36 33.51
CA GLN A 310 -9.35 -17.98 33.85
C GLN A 310 -8.20 -17.00 33.58
N ILE A 311 -6.97 -17.37 33.94
CA ILE A 311 -5.75 -16.60 33.65
C ILE A 311 -5.54 -16.43 32.13
N ALA A 312 -5.81 -17.48 31.34
CA ALA A 312 -5.71 -17.38 29.88
C ALA A 312 -6.80 -16.47 29.28
N MET A 313 -8.04 -16.54 29.77
CA MET A 313 -9.15 -15.67 29.34
C MET A 313 -8.92 -14.20 29.70
N TYR A 314 -8.31 -13.93 30.86
CA TYR A 314 -7.93 -12.60 31.33
C TYR A 314 -6.98 -11.88 30.34
N VAL A 315 -6.01 -12.60 29.77
CA VAL A 315 -5.11 -12.08 28.74
C VAL A 315 -5.78 -12.09 27.36
N ASN A 316 -6.31 -13.25 26.93
CA ASN A 316 -6.86 -13.45 25.59
C ASN A 316 -8.00 -14.48 25.59
N SER A 317 -9.24 -13.99 25.65
CA SER A 317 -10.46 -14.81 25.65
C SER A 317 -10.83 -15.47 24.31
N ASP A 318 -10.15 -15.14 23.20
CA ASP A 318 -10.47 -15.65 21.85
C ASP A 318 -9.65 -16.89 21.46
N VAL A 319 -8.83 -17.45 22.35
CA VAL A 319 -8.02 -18.64 22.02
C VAL A 319 -8.95 -19.85 21.82
N PRO A 320 -8.93 -20.51 20.65
CA PRO A 320 -9.81 -21.64 20.38
C PRO A 320 -9.65 -22.75 21.42
N GLY A 321 -10.77 -23.22 21.97
CA GLY A 321 -10.82 -24.26 23.00
C GLY A 321 -10.76 -23.78 24.46
N LEU A 322 -10.65 -22.47 24.75
CA LEU A 322 -10.86 -21.95 26.12
C LEU A 322 -12.34 -21.72 26.45
N GLN A 323 -13.16 -21.38 25.46
CA GLN A 323 -14.59 -21.16 25.66
C GLN A 323 -15.34 -22.50 25.58
N GLN A 324 -15.94 -22.91 26.70
CA GLN A 324 -16.85 -24.07 26.76
C GLN A 324 -18.30 -23.63 26.46
N SER A 325 -19.04 -24.49 25.76
CA SER A 325 -20.45 -24.29 25.41
C SER A 325 -21.33 -24.17 26.67
N GLY A 326 -21.57 -22.94 27.13
CA GLY A 326 -22.34 -22.64 28.34
C GLY A 326 -21.89 -21.37 29.09
N PHE A 327 -20.66 -20.89 28.88
CA PHE A 327 -20.11 -19.72 29.57
C PHE A 327 -20.51 -18.36 28.93
N GLY A 328 -21.78 -17.99 29.06
CA GLY A 328 -22.25 -16.59 28.97
C GLY A 328 -21.88 -15.79 27.71
N LYS A 329 -21.77 -14.45 27.86
CA LYS A 329 -21.25 -13.56 26.81
C LYS A 329 -19.71 -13.60 26.81
N PRO A 330 -19.03 -13.53 25.64
CA PRO A 330 -17.57 -13.53 25.57
C PRO A 330 -16.97 -12.28 26.22
N THR A 331 -16.24 -12.46 27.32
CA THR A 331 -15.57 -11.41 28.10
C THR A 331 -14.39 -10.79 27.33
N ARG A 332 -14.13 -9.49 27.50
CA ARG A 332 -13.08 -8.74 26.79
C ARG A 332 -11.78 -8.61 27.60
N GLY A 333 -10.91 -9.61 27.45
CA GLY A 333 -9.52 -9.57 27.94
C GLY A 333 -8.65 -8.49 27.29
N PHE A 334 -7.38 -8.38 27.70
CA PHE A 334 -6.47 -7.34 27.22
C PHE A 334 -6.26 -7.36 25.70
N CYS A 335 -6.04 -8.53 25.11
CA CYS A 335 -5.82 -8.67 23.66
C CYS A 335 -7.00 -8.12 22.84
N GLN A 336 -8.23 -8.27 23.33
CA GLN A 336 -9.49 -7.79 22.74
C GLN A 336 -9.65 -6.25 22.84
N ARG A 337 -8.90 -5.60 23.74
CA ARG A 337 -8.85 -4.12 23.87
C ARG A 337 -7.75 -3.52 22.99
N LEU A 338 -6.69 -4.28 22.69
CA LEU A 338 -5.59 -3.82 21.84
C LEU A 338 -5.87 -4.02 20.34
N LYS A 339 -6.48 -5.15 19.94
CA LYS A 339 -6.67 -5.55 18.54
C LYS A 339 -7.97 -5.01 17.91
N GLY A 340 -8.00 -4.99 16.57
CA GLY A 340 -9.21 -4.67 15.77
C GLY A 340 -9.39 -3.16 15.50
N LYS A 341 -10.47 -2.79 14.79
CA LYS A 341 -10.75 -1.40 14.38
C LYS A 341 -11.01 -0.47 15.57
N GLN A 342 -11.68 -0.97 16.60
CA GLN A 342 -11.94 -0.28 17.88
C GLN A 342 -10.88 -0.57 18.95
N GLY A 343 -9.78 -1.24 18.59
CA GLY A 343 -8.66 -1.51 19.49
C GLY A 343 -7.74 -0.29 19.62
N ARG A 344 -7.03 -0.19 20.76
CA ARG A 344 -6.21 0.99 21.12
C ARG A 344 -5.29 1.48 19.99
N PHE A 345 -4.55 0.58 19.34
CA PHE A 345 -3.61 0.94 18.28
C PHE A 345 -4.26 1.67 17.09
N ARG A 346 -5.49 1.31 16.71
CA ARG A 346 -6.19 1.88 15.55
C ARG A 346 -7.18 2.98 15.92
N GLY A 347 -7.94 2.81 17.00
CA GLY A 347 -9.05 3.69 17.38
C GLY A 347 -8.75 4.71 18.49
N ASN A 348 -7.54 4.67 19.09
CA ASN A 348 -7.11 5.66 20.08
C ASN A 348 -5.73 6.25 19.81
N LEU A 349 -4.80 5.48 19.24
CA LEU A 349 -3.42 5.92 18.97
C LEU A 349 -3.24 6.45 17.54
N SER A 350 -3.41 5.59 16.51
CA SER A 350 -3.25 6.00 15.10
C SER A 350 -4.35 6.95 14.61
N GLY A 351 -5.56 6.80 15.16
CA GLY A 351 -6.69 7.69 14.93
C GLY A 351 -7.38 7.97 16.25
N LYS A 352 -7.76 9.22 16.47
CA LYS A 352 -8.47 9.68 17.67
C LYS A 352 -9.49 10.76 17.29
N ARG A 353 -10.47 10.99 18.16
CA ARG A 353 -11.29 12.22 18.07
C ARG A 353 -10.41 13.40 18.45
N VAL A 354 -10.65 14.55 17.81
CA VAL A 354 -9.92 15.80 18.03
C VAL A 354 -10.92 16.93 18.26
N ASP A 355 -10.62 17.79 19.22
CA ASP A 355 -11.40 18.98 19.52
C ASP A 355 -11.13 20.07 18.46
N PHE A 356 -11.76 21.24 18.60
CA PHE A 356 -11.66 22.36 17.64
C PHE A 356 -11.96 21.94 16.18
N SER A 357 -13.00 21.11 16.03
CA SER A 357 -13.48 20.64 14.73
C SER A 357 -14.99 20.81 14.58
N GLY A 358 -15.42 21.06 13.35
CA GLY A 358 -16.83 21.22 12.95
C GLY A 358 -17.15 20.35 11.73
N ARG A 359 -18.43 20.00 11.56
CA ARG A 359 -18.91 19.23 10.42
C ARG A 359 -20.25 19.79 9.97
N THR A 360 -20.42 20.02 8.66
CA THR A 360 -21.67 20.55 8.10
C THR A 360 -21.75 20.25 6.60
N VAL A 361 -22.98 20.29 6.07
CA VAL A 361 -23.29 20.16 4.63
C VAL A 361 -22.57 21.27 3.82
N ILE A 362 -22.05 20.89 2.66
CA ILE A 362 -21.40 21.81 1.70
C ILE A 362 -22.38 22.40 0.69
N SER A 363 -22.03 23.55 0.10
CA SER A 363 -22.79 24.20 -0.96
C SER A 363 -21.87 25.04 -1.87
N PRO A 364 -22.20 25.25 -3.15
CA PRO A 364 -21.36 26.02 -4.06
C PRO A 364 -21.38 27.53 -3.76
N ASP A 365 -20.26 28.22 -3.99
CA ASP A 365 -20.23 29.69 -4.13
C ASP A 365 -19.10 30.14 -5.09
N PRO A 366 -19.41 30.47 -6.36
CA PRO A 366 -18.41 30.83 -7.37
C PRO A 366 -17.80 32.23 -7.15
N ASN A 367 -18.29 33.00 -6.17
CA ASN A 367 -17.74 34.32 -5.87
C ASN A 367 -16.54 34.25 -4.90
N LEU A 368 -16.39 33.14 -4.17
CA LEU A 368 -15.25 32.87 -3.30
C LEU A 368 -13.98 32.63 -4.12
N GLY A 369 -12.83 32.91 -3.50
CA GLY A 369 -11.55 32.45 -4.02
C GLY A 369 -11.47 30.92 -4.00
N VAL A 370 -10.75 30.33 -4.95
CA VAL A 370 -10.39 28.90 -4.98
C VAL A 370 -9.63 28.49 -3.70
N ASP A 371 -8.99 29.44 -3.01
CA ASP A 371 -8.30 29.28 -1.73
C ASP A 371 -9.15 29.64 -0.49
N GLN A 372 -10.45 29.96 -0.66
CA GLN A 372 -11.34 30.43 0.40
C GLN A 372 -12.49 29.45 0.69
N VAL A 373 -12.81 29.28 1.98
CA VAL A 373 -13.99 28.54 2.44
C VAL A 373 -14.89 29.45 3.28
N ALA A 374 -16.18 29.49 2.95
CA ALA A 374 -17.16 30.20 3.76
C ALA A 374 -17.53 29.36 5.00
N VAL A 375 -17.39 29.95 6.18
CA VAL A 375 -17.70 29.33 7.47
C VAL A 375 -18.94 30.00 8.09
N PRO A 376 -19.94 29.23 8.57
CA PRO A 376 -21.08 29.75 9.31
C PRO A 376 -20.66 30.57 10.54
N GLU A 377 -21.30 31.71 10.76
CA GLU A 377 -21.09 32.54 11.96
C GLU A 377 -21.29 31.77 13.27
N LEU A 378 -22.25 30.84 13.32
CA LEU A 378 -22.49 29.95 14.47
C LEU A 378 -21.33 28.97 14.73
N VAL A 379 -20.62 28.56 13.67
CA VAL A 379 -19.43 27.70 13.79
C VAL A 379 -18.22 28.54 14.19
N ALA A 380 -18.05 29.72 13.58
CA ALA A 380 -16.96 30.66 13.88
C ALA A 380 -16.98 31.18 15.33
N LYS A 381 -18.17 31.30 15.94
CA LYS A 381 -18.35 31.65 17.37
C LYS A 381 -18.01 30.52 18.34
N ASN A 382 -18.16 29.26 17.92
CA ASN A 382 -17.89 28.09 18.77
C ASN A 382 -16.46 27.56 18.61
N LEU A 383 -15.80 27.81 17.47
CA LEU A 383 -14.42 27.42 17.22
C LEU A 383 -13.49 28.60 17.52
N THR A 384 -12.65 28.46 18.55
CA THR A 384 -11.70 29.49 18.96
C THR A 384 -10.27 29.22 18.48
N TYR A 385 -9.46 30.29 18.50
CA TYR A 385 -8.02 30.27 18.25
C TYR A 385 -7.28 30.96 19.41
N PRO A 386 -6.26 30.34 20.03
CA PRO A 386 -5.50 30.89 21.15
C PRO A 386 -4.48 31.92 20.67
N GLU A 387 -4.92 33.17 20.50
CA GLU A 387 -4.10 34.30 20.09
C GLU A 387 -3.26 34.80 21.27
N ARG A 388 -1.92 34.79 21.15
CA ARG A 388 -1.04 35.26 22.22
C ARG A 388 -0.83 36.77 22.13
N VAL A 389 -1.07 37.48 23.23
CA VAL A 389 -0.96 38.94 23.31
C VAL A 389 0.49 39.38 23.14
N ASN A 390 0.73 40.15 22.10
CA ASN A 390 2.01 40.75 21.72
C ASN A 390 1.84 42.28 21.53
N ARG A 391 2.92 42.99 21.21
CA ARG A 391 2.89 44.46 21.07
C ARG A 391 2.07 44.98 19.89
N GLN A 392 1.75 44.15 18.90
CA GLN A 392 1.03 44.51 17.67
C GLN A 392 -0.46 44.21 17.77
N ASN A 393 -0.87 43.12 18.44
CA ASN A 393 -2.27 42.70 18.54
C ASN A 393 -2.99 43.19 19.82
N ILE A 394 -2.27 43.70 20.83
CA ILE A 394 -2.87 44.11 22.13
C ILE A 394 -3.95 45.19 21.99
N GLU A 395 -3.83 46.12 21.05
CA GLU A 395 -4.84 47.17 20.83
C GLU A 395 -6.13 46.59 20.22
N LYS A 396 -5.99 45.73 19.20
CA LYS A 396 -7.11 44.98 18.60
C LYS A 396 -7.85 44.14 19.65
N LEU A 397 -7.11 43.30 20.38
CA LEU A 397 -7.71 42.39 21.38
C LEU A 397 -8.39 43.14 22.54
N ARG A 398 -7.91 44.33 22.91
CA ARG A 398 -8.58 45.19 23.89
C ARG A 398 -9.89 45.77 23.38
N GLN A 399 -9.95 46.13 22.09
CA GLN A 399 -11.17 46.61 21.45
C GLN A 399 -12.23 45.50 21.35
N ASP A 400 -11.82 44.29 20.95
CA ASP A 400 -12.74 43.15 20.77
C ASP A 400 -13.31 42.63 22.11
N TYR A 401 -12.51 42.63 23.18
CA TYR A 401 -12.89 42.01 24.47
C TYR A 401 -13.25 43.00 25.60
N SER A 402 -13.14 44.32 25.37
CA SER A 402 -13.37 45.36 26.39
C SER A 402 -12.57 45.17 27.69
N ALA A 403 -11.43 44.46 27.62
CA ALA A 403 -10.67 44.00 28.77
C ALA A 403 -9.49 44.94 29.08
N SER A 404 -9.66 45.81 30.07
CA SER A 404 -8.65 46.80 30.47
C SER A 404 -7.37 46.20 31.09
N MET A 405 -7.42 44.96 31.57
CA MET A 405 -6.31 44.27 32.27
C MET A 405 -5.45 43.35 31.39
N LEU A 406 -5.65 43.31 30.07
CA LEU A 406 -4.81 42.50 29.16
C LEU A 406 -3.33 42.89 29.22
N SER A 407 -2.46 41.90 29.45
CA SER A 407 -1.01 42.04 29.58
C SER A 407 -0.24 41.29 28.47
N MET A 408 1.03 41.64 28.25
CA MET A 408 1.84 40.97 27.23
C MET A 408 2.19 39.55 27.66
N GLY A 409 1.89 38.58 26.79
CA GLY A 409 2.16 37.17 27.02
C GLY A 409 0.94 36.34 27.42
N ASP A 410 -0.16 36.99 27.80
CA ASP A 410 -1.48 36.36 28.00
C ASP A 410 -1.96 35.67 26.70
N VAL A 411 -2.86 34.70 26.83
CA VAL A 411 -3.48 34.00 25.70
C VAL A 411 -4.97 34.28 25.71
N VAL A 412 -5.49 34.80 24.60
CA VAL A 412 -6.91 35.09 24.39
C VAL A 412 -7.45 34.10 23.38
N GLU A 413 -8.40 33.26 23.79
CA GLU A 413 -9.14 32.39 22.88
C GLU A 413 -10.16 33.22 22.09
N ARG A 414 -9.73 33.72 20.93
CA ARG A 414 -10.58 34.55 20.05
C ARG A 414 -11.45 33.69 19.14
N HIS A 415 -12.59 34.24 18.70
CA HIS A 415 -13.39 33.61 17.64
C HIS A 415 -12.62 33.56 16.31
N LEU A 416 -13.06 32.67 15.43
CA LEU A 416 -12.54 32.54 14.07
C LEU A 416 -12.95 33.74 13.20
N GLU A 417 -12.01 34.33 12.46
CA GLU A 417 -12.22 35.54 11.64
C GLU A 417 -11.86 35.36 10.15
N ASP A 418 -12.20 36.36 9.32
CA ASP A 418 -11.86 36.37 7.88
C ASP A 418 -10.33 36.33 7.70
N GLY A 419 -9.84 35.32 6.97
CA GLY A 419 -8.41 35.11 6.71
C GLY A 419 -7.72 34.10 7.63
N ASP A 420 -8.38 33.57 8.67
CA ASP A 420 -7.82 32.46 9.45
C ASP A 420 -7.60 31.20 8.58
N VAL A 421 -6.55 30.43 8.87
CA VAL A 421 -6.22 29.20 8.13
C VAL A 421 -6.91 28.01 8.79
N VAL A 422 -7.70 27.25 8.01
CA VAL A 422 -8.40 26.05 8.49
C VAL A 422 -8.15 24.86 7.57
N LEU A 423 -8.08 23.65 8.13
CA LEU A 423 -8.00 22.41 7.38
C LEU A 423 -9.40 21.92 7.03
N PHE A 424 -9.64 21.62 5.75
CA PHE A 424 -10.93 21.18 5.23
C PHE A 424 -10.80 19.81 4.54
N ASN A 425 -11.61 18.85 4.98
CA ASN A 425 -11.42 17.42 4.73
C ASN A 425 -12.74 16.70 4.39
N ARG A 426 -12.74 15.86 3.34
CA ARG A 426 -13.83 14.93 3.04
C ARG A 426 -13.47 13.50 3.46
N GLN A 427 -14.45 12.79 4.02
CA GLN A 427 -14.36 11.36 4.29
C GLN A 427 -15.23 10.60 3.27
N PRO A 428 -14.74 9.52 2.64
CA PRO A 428 -13.42 8.91 2.78
C PRO A 428 -12.31 9.69 2.06
N SER A 429 -11.11 9.71 2.66
CA SER A 429 -9.93 10.36 2.09
C SER A 429 -9.11 9.32 1.32
N LEU A 430 -8.96 9.48 -0.01
CA LEU A 430 -8.26 8.51 -0.87
C LEU A 430 -6.82 8.90 -1.20
N HIS A 431 -6.52 10.20 -1.21
CA HIS A 431 -5.22 10.77 -1.56
C HIS A 431 -4.94 12.05 -0.76
N LYS A 432 -3.70 12.56 -0.76
CA LYS A 432 -3.26 13.77 -0.03
C LYS A 432 -4.26 14.93 -0.14
N LEU A 433 -4.73 15.22 -1.36
CA LEU A 433 -5.58 16.38 -1.67
C LEU A 433 -7.02 16.29 -1.14
N SER A 434 -7.41 15.17 -0.51
CA SER A 434 -8.72 15.06 0.17
C SER A 434 -8.77 15.85 1.47
N ILE A 435 -7.62 16.36 1.93
CA ILE A 435 -7.48 17.36 3.00
C ILE A 435 -6.55 18.49 2.54
N MET A 436 -7.03 19.72 2.58
CA MET A 436 -6.27 20.92 2.18
C MET A 436 -6.58 22.08 3.14
N SER A 437 -5.70 23.08 3.23
CA SER A 437 -5.97 24.29 4.02
C SER A 437 -6.59 25.40 3.17
N HIS A 438 -7.64 26.02 3.71
CA HIS A 438 -8.34 27.16 3.12
C HIS A 438 -8.29 28.36 4.05
N LEU A 439 -8.50 29.55 3.48
CA LEU A 439 -8.71 30.79 4.23
C LEU A 439 -10.19 30.95 4.56
N VAL A 440 -10.49 31.22 5.83
CA VAL A 440 -11.85 31.39 6.34
C VAL A 440 -12.49 32.66 5.78
N LYS A 441 -13.80 32.57 5.51
CA LYS A 441 -14.67 33.72 5.28
C LYS A 441 -15.98 33.57 6.02
N VAL A 442 -16.22 34.36 7.06
CA VAL A 442 -17.40 34.22 7.92
C VAL A 442 -18.65 34.68 7.17
N ARG A 443 -19.71 33.86 7.20
CA ARG A 443 -20.98 34.14 6.52
C ARG A 443 -22.19 33.76 7.41
N PRO A 444 -23.34 34.44 7.26
CA PRO A 444 -24.50 34.25 8.14
C PRO A 444 -25.25 32.93 7.90
N TRP A 445 -24.96 32.23 6.80
CA TRP A 445 -25.59 30.96 6.43
C TRP A 445 -25.09 29.80 7.31
N ARG A 446 -25.82 28.67 7.31
CA ARG A 446 -25.47 27.48 8.11
C ARG A 446 -24.63 26.44 7.39
N THR A 447 -24.43 26.51 6.08
CA THR A 447 -23.62 25.55 5.31
C THR A 447 -22.19 26.04 5.11
N PHE A 448 -21.25 25.11 4.96
CA PHE A 448 -19.94 25.46 4.41
C PHE A 448 -20.10 25.78 2.91
N ARG A 449 -19.33 26.75 2.40
CA ARG A 449 -19.29 27.02 0.95
C ARG A 449 -17.88 27.09 0.40
N LEU A 450 -17.70 26.62 -0.82
CA LEU A 450 -16.43 26.62 -1.52
C LEU A 450 -16.64 26.84 -3.03
N ASN A 451 -15.57 27.26 -3.70
CA ASN A 451 -15.55 27.39 -5.15
C ASN A 451 -15.54 26.01 -5.81
N GLU A 452 -16.36 25.84 -6.84
CA GLU A 452 -16.62 24.59 -7.56
C GLU A 452 -15.35 24.02 -8.20
N CYS A 453 -14.37 24.86 -8.55
CA CYS A 453 -13.08 24.41 -9.10
C CYS A 453 -12.31 23.44 -8.17
N VAL A 454 -12.58 23.48 -6.86
CA VAL A 454 -11.91 22.64 -5.83
C VAL A 454 -12.68 21.35 -5.53
N CYS A 455 -13.87 21.14 -6.11
CA CYS A 455 -14.66 19.95 -5.82
C CYS A 455 -14.02 18.66 -6.35
N ASN A 456 -13.24 18.72 -7.43
CA ASN A 456 -12.53 17.57 -8.02
C ASN A 456 -11.59 16.85 -7.00
N PRO A 457 -10.64 17.53 -6.31
CA PRO A 457 -9.86 16.92 -5.22
C PRO A 457 -10.68 16.27 -4.09
N TYR A 458 -11.83 16.83 -3.74
CA TYR A 458 -12.70 16.23 -2.72
C TYR A 458 -13.57 15.11 -3.30
N ASN A 459 -13.66 14.99 -4.64
CA ASN A 459 -14.63 14.14 -5.34
C ASN A 459 -16.08 14.40 -4.89
N ALA A 460 -16.40 15.67 -4.63
CA ALA A 460 -17.67 16.11 -4.06
C ALA A 460 -18.57 16.76 -5.12
N ASP A 461 -19.89 16.61 -4.98
CA ASP A 461 -20.89 16.95 -6.00
C ASP A 461 -22.12 17.72 -5.46
N PHE A 462 -22.08 18.15 -4.19
CA PHE A 462 -23.12 18.97 -3.53
C PHE A 462 -24.51 18.32 -3.41
N ASP A 463 -24.58 16.99 -3.36
CA ASP A 463 -25.83 16.20 -3.26
C ASP A 463 -26.50 16.19 -1.86
N GLY A 464 -25.83 16.74 -0.85
CA GLY A 464 -26.13 16.55 0.58
C GLY A 464 -24.90 16.20 1.42
N ASP A 465 -23.78 15.92 0.75
CA ASP A 465 -22.44 15.72 1.29
C ASP A 465 -22.05 16.65 2.47
N GLU A 466 -21.41 16.06 3.49
CA GLU A 466 -20.90 16.77 4.67
C GLU A 466 -19.37 16.70 4.75
N MET A 467 -18.72 17.83 5.02
CA MET A 467 -17.27 17.90 5.17
C MET A 467 -16.87 18.35 6.58
N ASN A 468 -15.66 17.95 6.99
CA ASN A 468 -15.10 18.30 8.29
C ASN A 468 -14.12 19.48 8.15
N LEU A 469 -14.18 20.40 9.10
CA LEU A 469 -13.29 21.53 9.27
C LEU A 469 -12.53 21.36 10.59
N HIS A 470 -11.21 21.62 10.59
CA HIS A 470 -10.35 21.58 11.77
C HIS A 470 -9.54 22.88 11.86
N VAL A 471 -9.45 23.49 13.05
CA VAL A 471 -8.71 24.74 13.27
C VAL A 471 -7.34 24.44 13.90
N PRO A 472 -6.20 24.68 13.21
CA PRO A 472 -4.87 24.57 13.80
C PRO A 472 -4.71 25.50 15.00
N GLN A 473 -4.28 24.96 16.15
CA GLN A 473 -4.22 25.67 17.43
C GLN A 473 -2.83 26.27 17.74
N THR A 474 -1.82 26.01 16.91
CA THR A 474 -0.45 26.53 17.10
C THR A 474 0.03 27.25 15.84
N GLU A 475 0.90 28.25 16.03
CA GLU A 475 1.50 29.03 14.92
C GLU A 475 2.31 28.15 13.96
N GLU A 476 3.06 27.17 14.49
CA GLU A 476 3.84 26.23 13.68
C GLU A 476 2.92 25.40 12.75
N ALA A 477 1.85 24.80 13.31
CA ALA A 477 0.89 24.03 12.52
C ALA A 477 0.08 24.92 11.56
N ARG A 478 -0.19 26.18 11.91
CA ARG A 478 -0.86 27.17 11.05
C ARG A 478 0.00 27.50 9.82
N ALA A 479 1.29 27.72 10.02
CA ALA A 479 2.26 27.98 8.95
C ALA A 479 2.45 26.74 8.05
N GLU A 480 2.64 25.54 8.62
CA GLU A 480 2.74 24.30 7.85
C GLU A 480 1.50 24.04 7.00
N ALA A 481 0.30 24.22 7.57
CA ALA A 481 -0.95 24.11 6.84
C ALA A 481 -0.98 25.09 5.66
N MET A 482 -0.76 26.38 5.91
CA MET A 482 -0.83 27.44 4.89
C MET A 482 0.10 27.19 3.70
N TYR A 483 1.38 26.86 3.94
CA TYR A 483 2.38 26.73 2.88
C TYR A 483 2.41 25.34 2.22
N LEU A 484 2.18 24.25 2.97
CA LEU A 484 2.32 22.88 2.43
C LEU A 484 0.97 22.22 2.06
N MET A 485 -0.10 22.61 2.73
CA MET A 485 -1.47 22.11 2.50
C MET A 485 -2.38 23.13 1.81
N GLY A 486 -1.92 24.36 1.61
CA GLY A 486 -2.65 25.42 0.91
C GLY A 486 -3.06 25.02 -0.51
N VAL A 487 -4.31 25.33 -0.87
CA VAL A 487 -4.88 25.01 -2.20
C VAL A 487 -3.99 25.53 -3.34
N LYS A 488 -3.44 26.74 -3.19
CA LYS A 488 -2.52 27.39 -4.15
C LYS A 488 -1.30 26.53 -4.51
N HIS A 489 -0.74 25.82 -3.55
CA HIS A 489 0.44 24.98 -3.73
C HIS A 489 0.10 23.53 -4.15
N ASN A 490 -1.18 23.19 -4.16
CA ASN A 490 -1.70 21.83 -4.35
C ASN A 490 -2.67 21.72 -5.57
N LEU A 491 -2.53 22.63 -6.56
CA LEU A 491 -3.36 22.67 -7.77
C LEU A 491 -3.16 21.47 -8.72
N ALA A 492 -1.99 20.83 -8.66
CA ALA A 492 -1.63 19.67 -9.47
C ALA A 492 -1.56 18.40 -8.62
N THR A 493 -1.96 17.26 -9.19
CA THR A 493 -1.90 15.96 -8.49
C THR A 493 -0.48 15.38 -8.52
N PRO A 494 0.04 14.83 -7.40
CA PRO A 494 1.36 14.21 -7.38
C PRO A 494 1.40 12.85 -8.10
N LYS A 495 0.24 12.28 -8.49
CA LYS A 495 0.16 11.03 -9.26
C LYS A 495 0.90 11.11 -10.59
N ASN A 496 0.79 12.24 -11.28
CA ASN A 496 1.30 12.43 -12.64
C ASN A 496 1.67 13.89 -12.99
N GLY A 497 1.44 14.84 -12.08
CA GLY A 497 1.73 16.26 -12.28
C GLY A 497 0.72 17.01 -13.15
N GLU A 498 -0.51 16.50 -13.33
CA GLU A 498 -1.60 17.20 -14.05
C GLU A 498 -2.40 18.13 -13.13
N PRO A 499 -3.00 19.21 -13.68
CA PRO A 499 -3.93 20.04 -12.92
C PRO A 499 -5.20 19.24 -12.57
N ILE A 500 -5.54 19.23 -11.28
CA ILE A 500 -6.77 18.60 -10.75
C ILE A 500 -7.80 19.65 -10.32
N ILE A 501 -7.31 20.79 -9.80
CA ILE A 501 -8.10 22.02 -9.58
C ILE A 501 -8.07 22.82 -10.89
N ALA A 502 -9.23 22.97 -11.51
CA ALA A 502 -9.41 23.56 -12.83
C ALA A 502 -10.89 23.92 -13.06
N ALA A 503 -11.25 24.41 -14.24
CA ALA A 503 -12.65 24.69 -14.57
C ALA A 503 -13.52 23.41 -14.53
N THR A 504 -14.72 23.54 -13.98
CA THR A 504 -15.76 22.48 -13.91
C THR A 504 -16.76 22.59 -15.07
N GLN A 505 -17.80 21.74 -15.05
CA GLN A 505 -18.73 21.52 -16.17
C GLN A 505 -19.34 22.81 -16.74
N ASP A 506 -19.96 23.64 -15.90
CA ASP A 506 -20.61 24.88 -16.32
C ASP A 506 -19.61 25.95 -16.75
N PHE A 507 -18.46 26.05 -16.07
CA PHE A 507 -17.39 26.98 -16.43
C PHE A 507 -16.77 26.65 -17.79
N ILE A 508 -16.54 25.36 -18.07
CA ILE A 508 -16.10 24.90 -19.40
C ILE A 508 -17.16 25.21 -20.46
N THR A 509 -18.44 24.95 -20.18
CA THR A 509 -19.54 25.19 -21.11
C THR A 509 -19.67 26.67 -21.45
N ALA A 510 -19.62 27.54 -20.44
CA ALA A 510 -19.64 28.99 -20.63
C ALA A 510 -18.44 29.51 -21.42
N ALA A 511 -17.23 29.00 -21.14
CA ALA A 511 -16.00 29.38 -21.86
C ALA A 511 -15.99 28.89 -23.32
N PHE A 512 -16.44 27.67 -23.60
CA PHE A 512 -16.61 27.13 -24.95
C PHE A 512 -17.61 27.96 -25.76
N LEU A 513 -18.73 28.33 -25.13
CA LEU A 513 -19.75 29.19 -25.71
C LEU A 513 -19.21 30.61 -25.97
N LEU A 514 -18.40 31.17 -25.07
CA LEU A 514 -17.77 32.49 -25.22
C LEU A 514 -16.72 32.52 -26.34
N SER A 515 -15.93 31.46 -26.51
CA SER A 515 -14.83 31.38 -27.48
C SER A 515 -15.23 30.87 -28.87
N SER A 516 -16.54 30.80 -29.18
CA SER A 516 -17.02 30.40 -30.51
C SER A 516 -16.84 31.54 -31.53
N LYS A 517 -16.24 31.24 -32.69
CA LYS A 517 -15.98 32.18 -33.81
C LYS A 517 -17.18 33.04 -34.23
N ASP A 518 -18.39 32.53 -34.12
CA ASP A 518 -19.63 33.22 -34.53
C ASP A 518 -20.10 34.30 -33.55
N ARG A 519 -19.30 34.64 -32.52
CA ARG A 519 -19.65 35.64 -31.50
C ARG A 519 -18.88 36.94 -31.65
N PHE A 520 -19.65 37.99 -31.91
CA PHE A 520 -19.18 39.38 -31.89
C PHE A 520 -19.85 40.12 -30.74
N PHE A 521 -19.09 40.95 -30.04
CA PHE A 521 -19.57 41.80 -28.95
C PHE A 521 -19.38 43.26 -29.32
N ASP A 522 -20.38 44.09 -29.07
CA ASP A 522 -20.21 45.54 -29.12
C ASP A 522 -19.41 46.02 -27.88
N ARG A 523 -18.89 47.25 -27.93
CA ARG A 523 -18.09 47.80 -26.82
C ARG A 523 -18.85 47.78 -25.49
N ARG A 524 -20.16 48.02 -25.46
CA ARG A 524 -20.94 48.03 -24.21
C ARG A 524 -21.03 46.62 -23.62
N THR A 525 -21.46 45.64 -24.40
CA THR A 525 -21.53 44.24 -23.94
C THR A 525 -20.17 43.70 -23.55
N PHE A 526 -19.11 43.99 -24.32
CA PHE A 526 -17.75 43.58 -23.99
C PHE A 526 -17.28 44.18 -22.65
N THR A 527 -17.46 45.48 -22.42
CA THR A 527 -17.11 46.10 -21.13
C THR A 527 -17.91 45.51 -19.96
N LEU A 528 -19.20 45.21 -20.15
CA LEU A 528 -20.03 44.56 -19.13
C LEU A 528 -19.49 43.16 -18.79
N ILE A 529 -19.17 42.36 -19.79
CA ILE A 529 -18.54 41.04 -19.63
C ILE A 529 -17.20 41.15 -18.88
N CYS A 530 -16.37 42.15 -19.19
CA CYS A 530 -15.14 42.41 -18.45
C CYS A 530 -15.39 42.75 -16.97
N THR A 531 -16.44 43.52 -16.64
CA THR A 531 -16.83 43.78 -15.24
C THR A 531 -17.43 42.55 -14.53
N HIS A 532 -17.86 41.51 -15.26
CA HIS A 532 -18.22 40.24 -14.64
C HIS A 532 -17.00 39.46 -14.15
N MET A 533 -15.86 39.62 -14.84
CA MET A 533 -14.57 39.00 -14.48
C MET A 533 -13.85 39.76 -13.36
N LEU A 534 -13.85 41.10 -13.41
CA LEU A 534 -13.05 41.97 -12.56
C LEU A 534 -13.81 42.51 -11.35
N GLY A 535 -13.07 42.90 -10.30
CA GLY A 535 -13.61 43.73 -9.23
C GLY A 535 -13.54 45.21 -9.59
N GLY A 536 -14.29 46.07 -8.88
CA GLY A 536 -14.35 47.52 -9.16
C GLY A 536 -13.05 48.31 -8.97
N THR A 537 -11.95 47.65 -8.56
CA THR A 537 -10.64 48.27 -8.31
C THR A 537 -9.58 47.94 -9.37
N THR A 538 -9.84 47.00 -10.28
CA THR A 538 -8.84 46.57 -11.28
C THR A 538 -8.93 47.43 -12.54
N HIS A 539 -7.83 48.08 -12.91
CA HIS A 539 -7.71 48.77 -14.20
C HIS A 539 -7.70 47.76 -15.36
N LEU A 540 -8.29 48.13 -16.49
CA LEU A 540 -8.34 47.30 -17.69
C LEU A 540 -8.14 48.16 -18.93
N ASP A 541 -7.04 47.90 -19.63
CA ASP A 541 -6.84 48.38 -20.98
C ASP A 541 -7.73 47.59 -21.94
N LEU A 542 -8.59 48.29 -22.69
CA LEU A 542 -9.45 47.67 -23.68
C LEU A 542 -8.62 47.45 -24.97
N PRO A 543 -8.48 46.21 -25.47
CA PRO A 543 -7.82 45.99 -26.74
C PRO A 543 -8.62 46.67 -27.87
N PRO A 544 -7.95 47.10 -28.95
CA PRO A 544 -8.63 47.40 -30.21
C PRO A 544 -9.60 46.27 -30.65
N PRO A 545 -10.64 46.59 -31.44
CA PRO A 545 -11.55 45.58 -31.96
C PRO A 545 -10.83 44.60 -32.90
N SER A 546 -11.16 43.30 -32.85
CA SER A 546 -10.57 42.29 -33.76
C SER A 546 -10.79 42.63 -35.25
N ILE A 547 -11.82 43.42 -35.55
CA ILE A 547 -11.92 44.19 -36.79
C ILE A 547 -11.11 45.49 -36.56
N ILE A 548 -9.80 45.45 -36.89
CA ILE A 548 -8.73 46.45 -36.67
C ILE A 548 -7.81 46.17 -35.44
N VAL A 549 -6.95 45.16 -35.60
CA VAL A 549 -5.69 44.71 -34.91
C VAL A 549 -5.28 45.29 -33.52
N PRO A 550 -5.13 44.40 -32.49
CA PRO A 550 -4.42 44.61 -31.19
C PRO A 550 -3.10 43.82 -30.94
N GLU A 551 -2.52 43.97 -29.73
CA GLU A 551 -1.48 43.12 -29.07
C GLU A 551 -1.71 42.92 -27.53
N PHE A 552 -1.21 41.80 -26.95
CA PHE A 552 -0.57 41.68 -25.59
C PHE A 552 0.48 40.51 -25.52
N ARG A 553 0.88 39.83 -24.40
CA ARG A 553 1.97 38.74 -24.37
C ARG A 553 1.92 37.52 -23.34
N ILE A 554 1.55 36.27 -23.74
CA ILE A 554 1.66 34.85 -23.17
C ILE A 554 1.58 33.80 -24.33
N ASN A 555 2.39 32.73 -24.42
CA ASN A 555 2.37 31.81 -25.60
C ASN A 555 2.27 30.28 -25.29
N PHE A 556 1.34 29.55 -25.93
CA PHE A 556 1.29 28.07 -26.04
C PHE A 556 0.34 27.55 -27.17
N ASP A 557 0.48 26.27 -27.55
CA ASP A 557 -0.48 25.55 -28.41
C ASP A 557 -1.10 24.35 -27.68
N ALA A 558 -2.37 24.04 -27.92
CA ALA A 558 -3.02 22.86 -27.35
C ALA A 558 -4.10 22.23 -28.24
N LYS A 559 -4.18 20.89 -28.17
CA LYS A 559 -5.22 20.06 -28.81
C LYS A 559 -6.54 20.13 -28.04
N CYS A 560 -7.54 20.78 -28.61
CA CYS A 560 -8.92 20.65 -28.12
C CYS A 560 -9.46 19.24 -28.45
N ARG A 561 -10.50 18.82 -27.74
CA ARG A 561 -11.09 17.48 -27.82
C ARG A 561 -11.70 17.15 -29.19
N ALA A 562 -12.12 18.18 -29.94
CA ALA A 562 -12.70 18.02 -31.27
C ALA A 562 -11.67 17.79 -32.39
N TYR A 563 -10.37 18.01 -32.11
CA TYR A 563 -9.31 17.92 -33.11
C TYR A 563 -9.12 16.49 -33.65
N LYS A 564 -9.07 16.36 -34.97
CA LYS A 564 -8.70 15.11 -35.66
C LYS A 564 -7.63 15.44 -36.70
N ALA A 565 -6.42 14.92 -36.49
CA ALA A 565 -5.32 15.13 -37.44
C ALA A 565 -5.68 14.54 -38.81
N ARG A 566 -5.54 15.36 -39.87
CA ARG A 566 -5.75 14.94 -41.26
C ARG A 566 -4.41 15.00 -42.02
N PRO A 567 -4.04 13.98 -42.80
CA PRO A 567 -2.79 14.01 -43.57
C PRO A 567 -2.73 15.22 -44.49
N GLY A 568 -1.64 16.00 -44.42
CA GLY A 568 -1.41 17.18 -45.27
C GLY A 568 -2.08 18.48 -44.82
N GLN A 569 -2.81 18.51 -43.70
CA GLN A 569 -3.42 19.74 -43.16
C GLN A 569 -2.70 20.19 -41.88
N PHE A 570 -2.38 21.50 -41.80
CA PHE A 570 -1.80 22.07 -40.58
C PHE A 570 -2.83 22.12 -39.43
N PRO A 571 -2.41 21.95 -38.16
CA PRO A 571 -3.35 21.77 -37.05
C PRO A 571 -4.26 22.97 -36.74
N ASP A 572 -3.74 24.18 -36.93
CA ASP A 572 -4.39 25.47 -36.75
C ASP A 572 -5.54 25.73 -37.74
N MET A 573 -5.47 25.16 -38.93
CA MET A 573 -6.46 25.28 -40.01
C MET A 573 -7.59 24.23 -39.92
N ASP A 574 -7.84 23.65 -38.74
CA ASP A 574 -8.91 22.66 -38.52
C ASP A 574 -10.31 23.27 -38.71
N PRO A 575 -11.21 22.68 -39.54
CA PRO A 575 -12.53 23.26 -39.82
C PRO A 575 -13.46 23.38 -38.60
N ASN A 576 -13.24 22.56 -37.57
CA ASN A 576 -14.02 22.58 -36.33
C ASN A 576 -13.47 23.53 -35.27
N ASP A 577 -12.39 24.26 -35.58
CA ASP A 577 -11.67 25.12 -34.63
C ASP A 577 -11.14 24.31 -33.42
N GLY A 578 -10.67 23.08 -33.68
CA GLY A 578 -10.22 22.13 -32.67
C GLY A 578 -8.81 22.35 -32.13
N TRP A 579 -8.09 23.39 -32.57
CA TRP A 579 -6.71 23.62 -32.16
C TRP A 579 -6.54 25.01 -31.56
N LEU A 580 -6.26 25.07 -30.25
CA LEU A 580 -6.08 26.32 -29.52
C LEU A 580 -4.64 26.82 -29.71
N VAL A 581 -4.48 27.90 -30.45
CA VAL A 581 -3.24 28.69 -30.50
C VAL A 581 -3.44 29.91 -29.61
N VAL A 582 -2.72 29.94 -28.49
CA VAL A 582 -2.51 31.20 -27.77
C VAL A 582 -1.13 31.70 -28.17
N ARG A 583 -1.10 32.83 -28.87
CA ARG A 583 0.11 33.62 -28.97
C ARG A 583 -0.14 34.91 -28.23
N ASN A 584 0.86 35.33 -27.49
CA ASN A 584 0.86 36.64 -26.91
C ASN A 584 -0.41 37.01 -26.08
N SER A 585 -0.90 36.12 -25.21
CA SER A 585 -2.10 36.24 -24.34
C SER A 585 -3.40 36.28 -25.12
N GLU A 586 -3.31 36.24 -26.43
CA GLU A 586 -4.38 36.37 -27.39
C GLU A 586 -4.67 34.99 -27.96
N VAL A 587 -5.93 34.60 -27.93
CA VAL A 587 -6.39 33.39 -28.60
C VAL A 587 -6.46 33.72 -30.09
N MET A 588 -5.50 33.18 -30.85
CA MET A 588 -5.41 33.40 -32.30
C MET A 588 -6.43 32.54 -33.05
N CYS A 589 -6.58 31.28 -32.63
CA CYS A 589 -7.61 30.35 -33.09
C CYS A 589 -7.87 29.29 -32.01
N GLY A 590 -8.98 28.55 -32.17
CA GLY A 590 -9.39 27.46 -31.29
C GLY A 590 -10.30 27.88 -30.13
N ARG A 591 -11.12 26.92 -29.69
CA ARG A 591 -12.08 27.10 -28.59
C ARG A 591 -11.52 26.63 -27.25
N MET A 592 -11.92 27.30 -26.17
CA MET A 592 -11.66 26.83 -24.80
C MET A 592 -12.58 25.67 -24.44
N ASP A 593 -12.01 24.58 -23.94
CA ASP A 593 -12.68 23.31 -23.71
C ASP A 593 -12.05 22.54 -22.53
N LYS A 594 -12.55 21.32 -22.24
CA LYS A 594 -12.02 20.51 -21.13
C LYS A 594 -10.50 20.25 -21.23
N SER A 595 -9.95 20.13 -22.43
CA SER A 595 -8.51 19.89 -22.64
C SER A 595 -7.63 21.09 -22.31
N THR A 596 -8.18 22.29 -22.44
CA THR A 596 -7.43 23.56 -22.44
C THR A 596 -7.67 24.39 -21.18
N ILE A 597 -8.83 24.24 -20.51
CA ILE A 597 -9.13 24.88 -19.22
C ILE A 597 -9.61 23.91 -18.12
N GLY A 598 -9.88 22.66 -18.48
CA GLY A 598 -10.26 21.62 -17.51
C GLY A 598 -9.07 20.90 -16.88
N SER A 599 -9.40 19.89 -16.07
CA SER A 599 -8.45 19.01 -15.38
C SER A 599 -8.01 17.83 -16.24
N GLY A 600 -6.83 17.27 -15.92
CA GLY A 600 -6.32 16.03 -16.55
C GLY A 600 -5.56 16.21 -17.88
N LYS A 601 -5.02 17.41 -18.16
CA LYS A 601 -4.01 17.62 -19.22
C LYS A 601 -2.97 18.67 -18.81
N LYS A 602 -1.72 18.42 -19.18
CA LYS A 602 -0.57 19.34 -18.95
C LYS A 602 -0.55 20.53 -19.92
N ASP A 603 -1.31 20.47 -21.01
CA ASP A 603 -1.44 21.57 -21.98
C ASP A 603 -2.56 22.58 -21.61
N SER A 604 -3.10 22.46 -20.39
CA SER A 604 -4.11 23.37 -19.84
C SER A 604 -3.51 24.74 -19.52
N ILE A 605 -4.24 25.82 -19.82
CA ILE A 605 -3.89 27.23 -19.56
C ILE A 605 -3.44 27.40 -18.10
N PHE A 606 -4.19 26.83 -17.15
CA PHE A 606 -3.89 26.94 -15.73
C PHE A 606 -2.58 26.25 -15.34
N TYR A 607 -2.21 25.16 -16.02
CA TYR A 607 -0.92 24.49 -15.80
C TYR A 607 0.24 25.27 -16.42
N VAL A 608 0.06 25.88 -17.60
CA VAL A 608 1.07 26.75 -18.21
C VAL A 608 1.34 27.95 -17.30
N ILE A 609 0.29 28.65 -16.83
CA ILE A 609 0.41 29.78 -15.91
C ILE A 609 1.10 29.35 -14.60
N LEU A 610 0.67 28.24 -14.00
CA LEU A 610 1.27 27.69 -12.77
C LEU A 610 2.78 27.41 -12.91
N ARG A 611 3.23 26.88 -14.07
CA ARG A 611 4.63 26.48 -14.27
C ARG A 611 5.55 27.63 -14.69
N ASP A 612 5.02 28.61 -15.42
CA ASP A 612 5.82 29.69 -16.02
C ASP A 612 5.72 31.01 -15.23
N PHE A 613 4.57 31.31 -14.59
CA PHE A 613 4.33 32.53 -13.79
C PHE A 613 4.10 32.28 -12.30
N GLY A 614 3.60 31.09 -11.91
CA GLY A 614 3.44 30.67 -10.51
C GLY A 614 1.99 30.50 -10.04
N PRO A 615 1.79 30.09 -8.78
CA PRO A 615 0.48 29.65 -8.29
C PRO A 615 -0.53 30.78 -8.07
N ASP A 616 -0.09 31.97 -7.62
CA ASP A 616 -1.00 33.08 -7.35
C ASP A 616 -1.69 33.60 -8.62
N GLU A 617 -0.96 33.73 -9.73
CA GLU A 617 -1.50 34.11 -11.04
C GLU A 617 -2.45 33.04 -11.60
N ALA A 618 -2.15 31.75 -11.38
CA ALA A 618 -3.03 30.65 -11.77
C ALA A 618 -4.36 30.71 -11.02
N VAL A 619 -4.32 30.92 -9.69
CA VAL A 619 -5.51 31.08 -8.85
C VAL A 619 -6.27 32.36 -9.16
N GLN A 620 -5.59 33.48 -9.42
CA GLN A 620 -6.25 34.72 -9.81
C GLN A 620 -6.99 34.57 -11.15
N THR A 621 -6.37 33.89 -12.13
CA THR A 621 -6.99 33.59 -13.43
C THR A 621 -8.18 32.63 -13.29
N MET A 622 -8.10 31.59 -12.43
CA MET A 622 -9.24 30.73 -12.11
C MET A 622 -10.39 31.50 -11.46
N ASN A 623 -10.10 32.34 -10.46
CA ASN A 623 -11.09 33.18 -9.78
C ASN A 623 -11.80 34.15 -10.75
N ARG A 624 -11.06 34.70 -11.72
CA ARG A 624 -11.58 35.54 -12.80
C ARG A 624 -12.52 34.75 -13.72
N LEU A 625 -12.09 33.55 -14.18
CA LEU A 625 -12.90 32.71 -15.06
C LEU A 625 -14.20 32.24 -14.38
N ALA A 626 -14.15 31.77 -13.13
CA ALA A 626 -15.34 31.30 -12.42
C ALA A 626 -16.43 32.38 -12.32
N LYS A 627 -16.06 33.61 -11.94
CA LYS A 627 -16.97 34.76 -11.83
C LYS A 627 -17.54 35.19 -13.17
N LEU A 628 -16.70 35.22 -14.21
CA LEU A 628 -17.09 35.51 -15.59
C LEU A 628 -18.11 34.49 -16.09
N CYS A 629 -17.77 33.21 -16.02
CA CYS A 629 -18.58 32.11 -16.54
C CYS A 629 -19.92 31.99 -15.84
N ALA A 630 -19.96 32.05 -14.50
CA ALA A 630 -21.19 31.96 -13.72
C ALA A 630 -22.20 33.04 -14.15
N ARG A 631 -21.77 34.31 -14.19
CA ARG A 631 -22.64 35.44 -14.55
C ARG A 631 -23.06 35.40 -16.02
N GLN A 632 -22.12 35.08 -16.91
CA GLN A 632 -22.39 35.08 -18.34
C GLN A 632 -23.32 33.94 -18.76
N LEU A 633 -23.22 32.76 -18.15
CA LEU A 633 -24.10 31.63 -18.45
C LEU A 633 -25.54 31.92 -18.01
N THR A 634 -25.72 32.52 -16.83
CA THR A 634 -27.04 33.00 -16.37
C THR A 634 -27.62 34.06 -17.30
N ASN A 635 -26.83 35.07 -17.68
CA ASN A 635 -27.31 36.16 -18.55
C ASN A 635 -27.62 35.73 -19.98
N ARG A 636 -26.91 34.72 -20.51
CA ARG A 636 -27.18 34.15 -21.83
C ARG A 636 -28.42 33.24 -21.82
N GLY A 637 -28.56 32.43 -20.78
CA GLY A 637 -29.40 31.24 -20.79
C GLY A 637 -28.73 30.06 -21.53
N PHE A 638 -28.77 28.89 -20.91
CA PHE A 638 -28.43 27.61 -21.52
C PHE A 638 -29.36 26.56 -20.90
N SER A 639 -29.93 25.70 -21.73
CA SER A 639 -30.92 24.69 -21.33
C SER A 639 -30.85 23.52 -22.30
N ILE A 640 -31.26 22.35 -21.82
CA ILE A 640 -31.51 21.15 -22.62
C ILE A 640 -33.02 20.84 -22.53
N GLY A 641 -33.64 20.52 -23.65
CA GLY A 641 -35.05 20.14 -23.75
C GLY A 641 -35.25 18.76 -24.36
N ILE A 642 -36.49 18.27 -24.31
CA ILE A 642 -36.86 16.99 -24.93
C ILE A 642 -36.58 16.96 -26.45
N GLY A 643 -36.61 18.12 -27.11
CA GLY A 643 -36.30 18.25 -28.53
C GLY A 643 -34.84 17.96 -28.89
N ASP A 644 -33.89 18.17 -27.97
CA ASP A 644 -32.46 17.93 -28.21
C ASP A 644 -32.12 16.44 -28.20
N VAL A 645 -32.96 15.61 -27.56
CA VAL A 645 -32.82 14.15 -27.50
C VAL A 645 -33.79 13.41 -28.41
N PHE A 646 -34.67 14.12 -29.13
CA PHE A 646 -35.64 13.49 -30.02
C PHE A 646 -34.98 13.14 -31.38
N PRO A 647 -34.91 11.86 -31.78
CA PRO A 647 -34.27 11.48 -33.04
C PRO A 647 -35.06 12.00 -34.25
N THR A 648 -34.34 12.43 -35.28
CA THR A 648 -34.95 12.84 -36.56
C THR A 648 -35.52 11.62 -37.29
N SER A 649 -36.52 11.84 -38.16
CA SER A 649 -37.13 10.78 -38.96
C SER A 649 -36.14 10.05 -39.88
N CYS A 650 -35.15 10.79 -40.40
CA CYS A 650 -34.04 10.23 -41.18
C CYS A 650 -33.20 9.27 -40.34
N LEU A 651 -32.80 9.67 -39.12
CA LEU A 651 -32.05 8.82 -38.20
C LEU A 651 -32.85 7.58 -37.77
N MET A 652 -34.18 7.71 -37.55
CA MET A 652 -35.02 6.54 -37.26
C MET A 652 -35.01 5.52 -38.39
N ALA A 653 -35.12 5.96 -39.65
CA ALA A 653 -35.11 5.07 -40.81
C ALA A 653 -33.75 4.39 -41.01
N GLU A 654 -32.65 5.14 -40.86
CA GLU A 654 -31.29 4.60 -40.95
C GLU A 654 -31.00 3.60 -39.82
N LYS A 655 -31.42 3.91 -38.58
CA LYS A 655 -31.32 3.00 -37.43
C LYS A 655 -32.06 1.68 -37.69
N GLU A 656 -33.27 1.73 -38.23
CA GLU A 656 -34.05 0.51 -38.50
C GLU A 656 -33.39 -0.36 -39.58
N ASN A 657 -32.82 0.25 -40.62
CA ASN A 657 -32.04 -0.45 -41.66
C ASN A 657 -30.76 -1.09 -41.07
N LEU A 658 -30.01 -0.38 -40.23
CA LEU A 658 -28.79 -0.91 -39.61
C LEU A 658 -29.08 -2.04 -38.61
N VAL A 659 -30.11 -1.89 -37.78
CA VAL A 659 -30.51 -2.92 -36.80
C VAL A 659 -31.04 -4.18 -37.49
N SER A 660 -31.88 -4.04 -38.52
CA SER A 660 -32.36 -5.18 -39.30
C SER A 660 -31.23 -5.91 -40.04
N THR A 661 -30.27 -5.19 -40.63
CA THR A 661 -29.06 -5.78 -41.23
C THR A 661 -28.22 -6.55 -40.20
N ALA A 662 -28.01 -5.97 -39.00
CA ALA A 662 -27.25 -6.63 -37.94
C ALA A 662 -27.96 -7.88 -37.38
N TYR A 663 -29.29 -7.86 -37.27
CA TYR A 663 -30.06 -9.04 -36.88
C TYR A 663 -30.02 -10.15 -37.94
N GLN A 664 -30.13 -9.82 -39.23
CA GLN A 664 -29.96 -10.80 -40.31
C GLN A 664 -28.59 -11.49 -40.24
N GLN A 665 -27.52 -10.74 -40.04
CA GLN A 665 -26.16 -11.30 -39.86
C GLN A 665 -26.06 -12.22 -38.62
N CYS A 666 -26.69 -11.84 -37.51
CA CYS A 666 -26.75 -12.70 -36.32
C CYS A 666 -27.57 -13.98 -36.56
N ASP A 667 -28.71 -13.90 -37.25
CA ASP A 667 -29.55 -15.04 -37.57
C ASP A 667 -28.85 -16.03 -38.54
N GLU A 668 -28.12 -15.51 -39.53
CA GLU A 668 -27.25 -16.32 -40.42
C GLU A 668 -26.15 -17.07 -39.64
N LEU A 669 -25.51 -16.42 -38.66
CA LEU A 669 -24.53 -17.05 -37.77
C LEU A 669 -25.18 -18.10 -36.86
N ILE A 670 -26.37 -17.85 -36.34
CA ILE A 670 -27.13 -18.82 -35.53
C ILE A 670 -27.56 -20.02 -36.39
N GLU A 671 -27.96 -19.81 -37.65
CA GLU A 671 -28.28 -20.91 -38.57
C GLU A 671 -27.06 -21.73 -38.95
N THR A 672 -25.92 -21.10 -39.24
CA THR A 672 -24.68 -21.83 -39.58
C THR A 672 -24.14 -22.62 -38.39
N PHE A 673 -24.26 -22.09 -37.17
CA PHE A 673 -24.02 -22.82 -35.92
C PHE A 673 -24.96 -24.02 -35.75
N LYS A 674 -26.29 -23.83 -35.90
CA LYS A 674 -27.28 -24.93 -35.83
C LYS A 674 -27.04 -26.02 -36.89
N LYS A 675 -26.50 -25.65 -38.05
CA LYS A 675 -26.10 -26.58 -39.13
C LYS A 675 -24.72 -27.23 -38.90
N GLY A 676 -24.01 -26.89 -37.81
CA GLY A 676 -22.69 -27.42 -37.48
C GLY A 676 -21.56 -26.97 -38.42
N LYS A 677 -21.76 -25.88 -39.16
CA LYS A 677 -20.83 -25.38 -40.21
C LYS A 677 -20.08 -24.11 -39.82
N LEU A 678 -20.14 -23.68 -38.56
CA LEU A 678 -19.44 -22.49 -38.09
C LEU A 678 -17.94 -22.79 -37.91
N ASP A 679 -17.07 -22.04 -38.59
CA ASP A 679 -15.62 -22.13 -38.43
C ASP A 679 -15.21 -21.70 -37.01
N LYS A 680 -14.44 -22.54 -36.33
CA LYS A 680 -14.02 -22.30 -34.94
C LYS A 680 -12.93 -21.23 -34.87
N ALA A 681 -13.10 -20.24 -34.00
CA ALA A 681 -12.03 -19.29 -33.71
C ALA A 681 -10.87 -20.00 -32.96
N PRO A 682 -9.59 -19.64 -33.23
CA PRO A 682 -8.46 -20.26 -32.55
C PRO A 682 -8.55 -20.14 -31.02
N GLY A 683 -8.50 -21.29 -30.33
CA GLY A 683 -8.56 -21.35 -28.87
C GLY A 683 -9.94 -21.18 -28.24
N CYS A 684 -11.02 -21.15 -29.04
CA CYS A 684 -12.42 -21.08 -28.59
C CYS A 684 -13.17 -22.38 -28.95
N ASN A 685 -14.22 -22.70 -28.20
CA ASN A 685 -15.22 -23.68 -28.61
C ASN A 685 -16.22 -23.06 -29.62
N MET A 686 -17.18 -23.83 -30.16
CA MET A 686 -18.12 -23.31 -31.19
C MET A 686 -19.12 -22.28 -30.64
N GLU A 687 -19.56 -22.44 -29.39
CA GLU A 687 -20.50 -21.55 -28.70
C GLU A 687 -19.81 -20.24 -28.34
N GLU A 688 -18.60 -20.30 -27.78
CA GLU A 688 -17.73 -19.15 -27.55
C GLU A 688 -17.42 -18.42 -28.86
N THR A 689 -17.16 -19.14 -29.95
CA THR A 689 -16.95 -18.52 -31.27
C THR A 689 -18.20 -17.76 -31.73
N LEU A 690 -19.39 -18.37 -31.59
CA LEU A 690 -20.67 -17.73 -31.92
C LEU A 690 -20.90 -16.49 -31.05
N GLU A 691 -20.73 -16.58 -29.73
CA GLU A 691 -20.91 -15.47 -28.80
C GLU A 691 -19.94 -14.31 -29.06
N ASN A 692 -18.69 -14.60 -29.42
CA ASN A 692 -17.71 -13.58 -29.79
C ASN A 692 -18.09 -12.87 -31.11
N LEU A 693 -18.55 -13.62 -32.13
CA LEU A 693 -18.98 -13.05 -33.41
C LEU A 693 -20.25 -12.19 -33.24
N ILE A 694 -21.27 -12.72 -32.55
CA ILE A 694 -22.52 -11.99 -32.26
C ILE A 694 -22.24 -10.76 -31.41
N SER A 695 -21.48 -10.88 -30.31
CA SER A 695 -21.13 -9.74 -29.46
C SER A 695 -20.30 -8.71 -30.23
N GLY A 696 -19.43 -9.15 -31.15
CA GLY A 696 -18.67 -8.28 -32.05
C GLY A 696 -19.57 -7.48 -33.00
N ILE A 697 -20.57 -8.11 -33.62
CA ILE A 697 -21.54 -7.46 -34.50
C ILE A 697 -22.42 -6.47 -33.71
N LEU A 698 -23.02 -6.93 -32.60
CA LEU A 698 -23.89 -6.12 -31.75
C LEU A 698 -23.14 -4.96 -31.06
N SER A 699 -21.83 -5.10 -30.79
CA SER A 699 -20.97 -4.02 -30.29
C SER A 699 -20.55 -3.03 -31.38
N LYS A 700 -20.46 -3.46 -32.66
CA LYS A 700 -20.18 -2.58 -33.81
C LYS A 700 -21.41 -1.78 -34.25
N SER A 701 -22.61 -2.31 -34.08
CA SER A 701 -23.87 -1.58 -34.31
C SER A 701 -24.21 -0.59 -33.17
N GLY A 702 -23.50 -0.65 -32.04
CA GLY A 702 -23.56 0.34 -30.97
C GLY A 702 -22.50 1.43 -31.14
N SER A 703 -22.80 2.65 -30.68
CA SER A 703 -21.84 3.75 -30.60
C SER A 703 -20.74 3.49 -29.55
N LYS A 704 -19.57 4.15 -29.70
CA LYS A 704 -18.44 4.08 -28.74
C LYS A 704 -17.87 5.48 -28.44
N GLY A 705 -17.47 5.74 -27.19
CA GLY A 705 -16.91 7.02 -26.72
C GLY A 705 -17.82 7.78 -25.73
N SER A 706 -17.51 9.03 -25.38
CA SER A 706 -18.42 9.88 -24.58
C SER A 706 -19.77 10.13 -25.26
N ASP A 707 -19.74 10.05 -26.57
CA ASP A 707 -20.86 10.31 -27.46
C ASP A 707 -21.85 9.13 -27.43
N ILE A 708 -21.45 8.01 -26.78
CA ILE A 708 -22.35 6.94 -26.30
C ILE A 708 -23.54 7.55 -25.57
N ASN A 709 -23.34 8.41 -24.57
CA ASN A 709 -24.44 8.81 -23.69
C ASN A 709 -25.57 9.50 -24.48
N VAL A 710 -25.22 10.37 -25.43
CA VAL A 710 -26.19 11.01 -26.33
C VAL A 710 -26.79 9.98 -27.29
N ALA A 711 -25.98 9.14 -27.92
CA ALA A 711 -26.46 8.11 -28.84
C ALA A 711 -27.33 7.02 -28.17
N GLN A 712 -27.15 6.75 -26.87
CA GLN A 712 -27.98 5.84 -26.09
C GLN A 712 -29.34 6.43 -25.76
N MET A 713 -29.41 7.75 -25.50
CA MET A 713 -30.67 8.46 -25.29
C MET A 713 -31.43 8.68 -26.61
N VAL A 714 -30.72 8.97 -27.70
CA VAL A 714 -31.31 9.37 -29.00
C VAL A 714 -31.59 8.17 -29.91
N ALA A 715 -30.69 7.19 -30.00
CA ALA A 715 -30.73 6.14 -31.02
C ALA A 715 -30.96 4.73 -30.45
N VAL A 716 -29.98 4.16 -29.74
CA VAL A 716 -30.04 2.78 -29.22
C VAL A 716 -29.12 2.61 -28.00
N VAL A 717 -29.62 1.99 -26.93
CA VAL A 717 -28.89 1.78 -25.67
C VAL A 717 -27.71 0.80 -25.82
N GLY A 718 -27.84 -0.18 -26.73
CA GLY A 718 -26.82 -1.19 -27.02
C GLY A 718 -26.86 -2.45 -26.14
N GLN A 719 -25.98 -3.41 -26.45
CA GLN A 719 -25.89 -4.69 -25.74
C GLN A 719 -25.52 -4.49 -24.26
N GLN A 720 -26.27 -5.15 -23.37
CA GLN A 720 -25.95 -5.18 -21.94
C GLN A 720 -24.99 -6.34 -21.66
N ILE A 721 -23.89 -6.07 -20.97
CA ILE A 721 -22.81 -7.03 -20.69
C ILE A 721 -22.78 -7.27 -19.17
N ILE A 722 -22.66 -8.53 -18.76
CA ILE A 722 -22.58 -8.96 -17.36
C ILE A 722 -21.33 -9.83 -17.21
N GLY A 723 -20.44 -9.52 -16.28
CA GLY A 723 -19.19 -10.29 -16.08
C GLY A 723 -18.30 -10.43 -17.32
N GLY A 724 -18.42 -9.54 -18.31
CA GLY A 724 -17.72 -9.61 -19.61
C GLY A 724 -18.40 -10.47 -20.68
N GLN A 725 -19.56 -11.06 -20.41
CA GLN A 725 -20.35 -11.87 -21.35
C GLN A 725 -21.74 -11.26 -21.59
N ARG A 726 -22.51 -11.83 -22.54
CA ARG A 726 -23.95 -11.52 -22.68
C ARG A 726 -24.73 -12.07 -21.47
N VAL A 727 -25.98 -11.64 -21.31
CA VAL A 727 -26.79 -12.01 -20.13
C VAL A 727 -26.90 -13.54 -20.03
N PRO A 728 -26.45 -14.16 -18.92
CA PRO A 728 -26.45 -15.62 -18.78
C PRO A 728 -27.87 -16.16 -18.56
N ASP A 729 -28.01 -17.47 -18.76
CA ASP A 729 -29.30 -18.14 -18.63
C ASP A 729 -29.72 -18.32 -17.16
N GLY A 730 -30.72 -17.55 -16.75
CA GLY A 730 -31.35 -17.63 -15.43
C GLY A 730 -32.40 -18.74 -15.28
N PHE A 731 -32.75 -19.40 -16.38
CA PHE A 731 -33.65 -20.56 -16.45
C PHE A 731 -33.02 -21.65 -17.32
N GLN A 732 -33.58 -22.86 -17.31
CA GLN A 732 -33.10 -23.94 -18.17
C GLN A 732 -33.14 -23.52 -19.65
N ASP A 733 -31.94 -23.46 -20.25
CA ASP A 733 -31.61 -23.14 -21.64
C ASP A 733 -32.20 -21.81 -22.15
N ARG A 734 -32.42 -20.83 -21.25
CA ARG A 734 -32.87 -19.46 -21.59
C ARG A 734 -32.72 -18.46 -20.44
N SER A 735 -32.59 -17.19 -20.81
CA SER A 735 -32.35 -16.11 -19.84
C SER A 735 -33.62 -15.63 -19.12
N LEU A 736 -34.80 -15.75 -19.74
CA LEU A 736 -36.12 -15.47 -19.13
C LEU A 736 -37.19 -16.43 -19.68
N PRO A 737 -38.32 -16.63 -18.96
CA PRO A 737 -39.45 -17.43 -19.44
C PRO A 737 -40.14 -16.82 -20.67
N HIS A 738 -39.89 -15.52 -20.91
CA HIS A 738 -40.62 -14.70 -21.87
C HIS A 738 -40.07 -14.69 -23.29
N PHE A 739 -39.00 -15.41 -23.67
CA PHE A 739 -38.33 -15.26 -24.98
C PHE A 739 -39.09 -15.73 -26.24
N HIS A 740 -40.42 -15.56 -26.23
CA HIS A 740 -41.29 -15.38 -27.39
C HIS A 740 -41.98 -13.98 -27.43
N LYS A 741 -41.78 -13.10 -26.43
CA LYS A 741 -42.29 -11.71 -26.31
C LYS A 741 -41.31 -10.80 -25.52
N ASN A 742 -41.15 -9.55 -25.95
CA ASN A 742 -40.05 -8.64 -25.56
C ASN A 742 -39.97 -8.30 -24.05
N ALA A 743 -38.76 -8.32 -23.47
CA ALA A 743 -38.50 -8.00 -22.05
C ALA A 743 -37.15 -7.27 -21.80
N GLN A 744 -36.92 -6.13 -22.48
CA GLN A 744 -35.61 -5.43 -22.48
C GLN A 744 -35.22 -4.74 -21.15
N PHE A 745 -36.19 -4.21 -20.39
CA PHE A 745 -35.91 -3.42 -19.17
C PHE A 745 -35.14 -4.22 -18.10
N LEU A 746 -35.47 -5.50 -17.91
CA LEU A 746 -34.88 -6.33 -16.85
C LEU A 746 -33.38 -6.54 -17.07
N PHE A 747 -32.94 -6.74 -18.31
CA PHE A 747 -31.52 -6.89 -18.64
C PHE A 747 -30.70 -5.63 -18.32
N HIS A 748 -31.25 -4.45 -18.61
CA HIS A 748 -30.62 -3.18 -18.24
C HIS A 748 -30.55 -3.00 -16.72
N ALA A 749 -31.60 -3.37 -15.99
CA ALA A 749 -31.63 -3.31 -14.52
C ALA A 749 -30.63 -4.28 -13.86
N ILE A 750 -30.40 -5.47 -14.42
CA ILE A 750 -29.39 -6.42 -13.92
C ILE A 750 -27.97 -5.87 -14.14
N SER A 751 -27.67 -5.42 -15.37
CA SER A 751 -26.40 -4.77 -15.73
C SER A 751 -26.09 -3.56 -14.84
N GLY A 752 -27.05 -2.65 -14.65
CA GLY A 752 -26.90 -1.50 -13.76
C GLY A 752 -26.68 -1.89 -12.30
N ARG A 753 -27.30 -2.97 -11.82
CA ARG A 753 -27.10 -3.48 -10.45
C ARG A 753 -25.72 -4.06 -10.23
N GLU A 754 -25.11 -4.69 -11.23
CA GLU A 754 -23.73 -5.19 -11.15
C GLU A 754 -22.77 -4.04 -10.84
N GLY A 755 -22.78 -2.96 -11.64
CA GLY A 755 -21.91 -1.79 -11.42
C GLY A 755 -22.11 -1.09 -10.06
N LEU A 756 -23.35 -1.06 -9.54
CA LEU A 756 -23.64 -0.54 -8.21
C LEU A 756 -23.06 -1.43 -7.08
N VAL A 757 -23.20 -2.75 -7.19
CA VAL A 757 -22.62 -3.70 -6.23
C VAL A 757 -21.09 -3.69 -6.32
N ASP A 758 -20.54 -3.57 -7.53
CA ASP A 758 -19.11 -3.48 -7.79
C ASP A 758 -18.46 -2.33 -7.02
N THR A 759 -19.09 -1.15 -7.12
CA THR A 759 -18.70 0.07 -6.41
C THR A 759 -18.73 -0.14 -4.89
N ALA A 760 -19.78 -0.79 -4.36
CA ALA A 760 -19.93 -1.04 -2.93
C ALA A 760 -18.90 -2.03 -2.37
N VAL A 761 -18.60 -3.12 -3.09
CA VAL A 761 -17.66 -4.16 -2.65
C VAL A 761 -16.21 -3.69 -2.78
N LYS A 762 -15.80 -3.22 -3.96
CA LYS A 762 -14.39 -2.91 -4.26
C LYS A 762 -13.87 -1.68 -3.53
N THR A 763 -14.73 -0.77 -3.07
CA THR A 763 -14.32 0.35 -2.18
C THR A 763 -13.67 -0.16 -0.89
N ALA A 764 -14.14 -1.28 -0.33
CA ALA A 764 -13.53 -1.87 0.88
C ALA A 764 -12.17 -2.52 0.59
N GLU A 765 -12.05 -3.22 -0.54
CA GLU A 765 -10.82 -3.92 -0.94
C GLU A 765 -9.69 -2.95 -1.31
N THR A 766 -10.01 -1.94 -2.12
CA THR A 766 -9.07 -0.89 -2.55
C THR A 766 -8.61 -0.03 -1.37
N GLY A 767 -9.51 0.30 -0.44
CA GLY A 767 -9.17 0.96 0.82
C GLY A 767 -8.24 0.13 1.71
N TYR A 768 -8.42 -1.19 1.76
CA TYR A 768 -7.50 -2.10 2.47
C TYR A 768 -6.13 -2.21 1.75
N MET A 769 -6.11 -2.30 0.42
CA MET A 769 -4.89 -2.29 -0.41
C MET A 769 -4.09 -0.99 -0.22
N SER A 770 -4.72 0.17 -0.32
CA SER A 770 -4.10 1.48 -0.09
C SER A 770 -3.51 1.59 1.33
N ARG A 771 -4.24 1.14 2.37
CA ARG A 771 -3.71 1.06 3.75
C ARG A 771 -2.45 0.17 3.85
N ARG A 772 -2.37 -0.92 3.09
CA ARG A 772 -1.20 -1.81 3.09
C ARG A 772 0.01 -1.13 2.45
N LEU A 773 -0.16 -0.56 1.27
CA LEU A 773 0.88 0.20 0.56
C LEU A 773 1.42 1.36 1.41
N MET A 774 0.53 2.12 2.06
CA MET A 774 0.93 3.19 2.97
C MET A 774 1.80 2.66 4.11
N LYS A 775 1.44 1.53 4.74
CA LYS A 775 2.19 0.96 5.87
C LYS A 775 3.56 0.36 5.50
N SER A 776 3.80 -0.01 4.24
CA SER A 776 5.15 -0.31 3.76
C SER A 776 5.98 0.93 3.47
N LEU A 777 5.34 1.98 2.95
CA LEU A 777 6.02 3.09 2.28
C LEU A 777 6.11 4.39 3.11
N GLU A 778 5.40 4.48 4.24
CA GLU A 778 5.26 5.70 5.05
C GLU A 778 6.59 6.32 5.54
N ASP A 779 7.64 5.52 5.76
CA ASP A 779 8.93 6.02 6.22
C ASP A 779 9.91 6.40 5.08
N LEU A 780 9.55 6.17 3.80
CA LEU A 780 10.48 6.48 2.69
C LEU A 780 10.48 7.97 2.37
N SER A 781 11.65 8.57 2.41
CA SER A 781 11.87 9.99 2.14
C SER A 781 13.19 10.29 1.47
N THR A 782 13.20 11.34 0.66
CA THR A 782 14.43 11.92 0.10
C THR A 782 15.30 12.50 1.22
N GLN A 783 16.60 12.32 1.10
CA GLN A 783 17.61 12.84 2.03
C GLN A 783 18.40 13.99 1.38
N TYR A 784 19.21 14.69 2.19
CA TYR A 784 20.01 15.83 1.72
C TYR A 784 21.19 15.43 0.81
N ASP A 785 21.50 14.14 0.71
CA ASP A 785 22.45 13.53 -0.23
C ASP A 785 21.75 12.99 -1.50
N ASN A 786 20.54 13.46 -1.80
CA ASN A 786 19.66 13.08 -2.93
C ASN A 786 19.14 11.62 -2.94
N THR A 787 19.55 10.78 -1.99
CA THR A 787 19.08 9.39 -1.88
C THR A 787 17.63 9.31 -1.36
N VAL A 788 16.85 8.31 -1.80
CA VAL A 788 15.59 7.95 -1.11
C VAL A 788 15.87 6.88 -0.07
N ARG A 789 15.81 7.24 1.22
CA ARG A 789 16.02 6.30 2.32
C ARG A 789 14.72 5.81 2.94
N THR A 790 14.68 4.51 3.25
CA THR A 790 13.87 3.99 4.37
C THR A 790 14.48 4.47 5.70
N SER A 791 13.99 3.99 6.85
CA SER A 791 14.75 4.11 8.10
C SER A 791 16.12 3.37 8.09
N SER A 792 16.51 2.71 6.98
CA SER A 792 17.75 1.94 6.87
C SER A 792 18.33 1.67 5.44
N GLY A 793 18.13 2.54 4.42
CA GLY A 793 18.89 2.45 3.14
C GLY A 793 18.22 2.99 1.85
N ASP A 794 19.04 3.17 0.79
CA ASP A 794 18.91 4.04 -0.43
C ASP A 794 18.32 3.40 -1.72
N MET A 795 17.52 4.12 -2.53
CA MET A 795 17.03 3.75 -3.91
C MET A 795 16.73 4.99 -4.83
N GLU A 796 16.69 4.84 -6.18
CA GLU A 796 16.46 5.93 -7.18
C GLU A 796 15.63 5.52 -8.44
N GLY A 797 15.10 6.49 -9.23
CA GLY A 797 14.36 6.22 -10.49
C GLY A 797 14.22 7.41 -11.49
N PRO A 798 14.29 7.18 -12.83
CA PRO A 798 14.31 8.25 -13.86
C PRO A 798 12.95 8.57 -14.52
N ALA A 799 12.72 9.85 -14.87
CA ALA A 799 11.75 10.26 -15.92
C ALA A 799 12.03 11.70 -16.43
N GLU A 800 11.46 12.08 -17.59
CA GLU A 800 11.79 13.33 -18.29
C GLU A 800 11.21 14.61 -17.62
N PRO A 801 12.00 15.70 -17.50
CA PRO A 801 11.61 16.89 -16.71
C PRO A 801 11.09 18.09 -17.52
N VAL A 802 11.37 18.19 -18.82
CA VAL A 802 11.13 19.41 -19.63
C VAL A 802 10.44 19.09 -20.96
N HIS A 803 9.38 19.83 -21.28
CA HIS A 803 8.75 19.80 -22.59
C HIS A 803 9.48 20.77 -23.55
N PHE A 804 10.38 20.26 -24.37
CA PHE A 804 11.27 21.08 -25.22
C PHE A 804 10.51 21.98 -26.21
N GLN A 805 9.62 21.42 -27.04
CA GLN A 805 8.86 22.19 -28.05
C GLN A 805 8.12 23.41 -27.44
N ARG A 806 7.40 23.24 -26.32
CA ARG A 806 6.71 24.35 -25.63
C ARG A 806 7.69 25.40 -25.10
N THR A 807 8.81 24.95 -24.52
CA THR A 807 9.82 25.85 -23.96
C THR A 807 10.53 26.64 -25.06
N TRP A 808 10.72 26.04 -26.24
CA TRP A 808 11.20 26.73 -27.44
C TRP A 808 10.26 27.84 -27.88
N THR A 809 8.99 27.53 -28.17
CA THR A 809 8.00 28.52 -28.62
C THR A 809 7.81 29.66 -27.61
N HIS A 810 7.94 29.38 -26.31
CA HIS A 810 7.91 30.40 -25.27
C HIS A 810 9.16 31.32 -25.31
N ALA A 811 10.36 30.77 -25.48
CA ALA A 811 11.58 31.56 -25.60
C ALA A 811 11.58 32.42 -26.88
N GLU A 812 11.25 31.80 -28.02
CA GLU A 812 11.12 32.42 -29.34
C GLU A 812 10.16 33.62 -29.31
N SER A 813 8.96 33.45 -28.78
CA SER A 813 7.98 34.54 -28.68
C SER A 813 8.34 35.64 -27.67
N MET A 814 9.10 35.34 -26.62
CA MET A 814 9.60 36.35 -25.67
C MET A 814 10.75 37.18 -26.20
N THR A 815 11.58 36.60 -27.08
CA THR A 815 12.81 37.23 -27.60
C THR A 815 12.73 37.55 -29.10
N TRP A 816 11.53 37.52 -29.68
CA TRP A 816 11.32 37.86 -31.06
C TRP A 816 11.59 39.34 -31.33
N ASP A 817 12.64 39.59 -32.11
CA ASP A 817 12.98 40.87 -32.69
C ASP A 817 13.18 40.68 -34.20
N ASN A 818 12.67 41.59 -35.01
CA ASN A 818 12.82 41.54 -36.47
C ASN A 818 14.22 41.99 -36.93
N ASP A 819 14.91 42.82 -36.15
CA ASP A 819 16.17 43.46 -36.56
C ASP A 819 17.42 42.58 -36.30
N GLU A 820 17.31 41.54 -35.45
CA GLU A 820 18.42 40.61 -35.18
C GLU A 820 18.77 39.71 -36.38
N PRO A 821 20.04 39.32 -36.59
CA PRO A 821 20.41 38.31 -37.59
C PRO A 821 20.00 36.89 -37.19
N ALA A 822 19.67 36.06 -38.17
CA ALA A 822 19.46 34.62 -37.97
C ALA A 822 20.82 33.88 -37.91
N MET A 823 20.95 32.94 -36.98
CA MET A 823 22.14 32.09 -36.85
C MET A 823 22.17 30.95 -37.88
N MET A 824 23.36 30.57 -38.32
CA MET A 824 23.59 29.37 -39.14
C MET A 824 23.55 28.09 -38.28
N ALA A 825 23.27 26.94 -38.91
CA ALA A 825 23.18 25.65 -38.20
C ALA A 825 24.44 25.28 -37.39
N ASP A 826 25.63 25.56 -37.94
CA ASP A 826 26.91 25.31 -37.25
C ASP A 826 27.15 26.30 -36.09
N GLU A 827 26.72 27.55 -36.22
CA GLU A 827 26.78 28.55 -35.14
C GLU A 827 25.84 28.17 -33.99
N ILE A 828 24.63 27.71 -34.31
CA ILE A 828 23.65 27.19 -33.35
C ILE A 828 24.26 26.06 -32.53
N ARG A 829 24.84 25.06 -33.21
CA ARG A 829 25.52 23.93 -32.55
C ARG A 829 26.67 24.41 -31.66
N THR A 830 27.59 25.19 -32.21
CA THR A 830 28.78 25.70 -31.50
C THR A 830 28.40 26.51 -30.25
N PHE A 831 27.33 27.32 -30.34
CA PHE A 831 26.84 28.12 -29.23
C PHE A 831 26.24 27.28 -28.11
N CYS A 832 25.37 26.31 -28.42
CA CYS A 832 24.84 25.40 -27.40
C CYS A 832 25.92 24.52 -26.79
N ASP A 833 26.83 23.96 -27.60
CA ASP A 833 27.97 23.20 -27.08
C ASP A 833 28.77 24.03 -26.08
N SER A 834 29.01 25.32 -26.35
CA SER A 834 29.70 26.22 -25.41
C SER A 834 28.96 26.41 -24.07
N MET A 835 27.63 26.44 -24.09
CA MET A 835 26.81 26.52 -22.86
C MET A 835 26.76 25.19 -22.11
N LEU A 836 26.51 24.08 -22.81
CA LEU A 836 26.41 22.75 -22.23
C LEU A 836 27.75 22.27 -21.68
N GLN A 837 28.88 22.64 -22.30
CA GLN A 837 30.22 22.25 -21.86
C GLN A 837 30.58 22.78 -20.46
N VAL A 838 29.98 23.89 -20.02
CA VAL A 838 30.13 24.39 -18.64
C VAL A 838 29.50 23.43 -17.63
N GLU A 839 28.35 22.84 -17.97
CA GLU A 839 27.67 21.85 -17.13
C GLU A 839 28.30 20.46 -17.26
N ARG A 840 28.70 20.03 -18.47
CA ARG A 840 29.47 18.78 -18.69
C ARG A 840 30.73 18.73 -17.81
N LYS A 841 31.46 19.86 -17.69
CA LYS A 841 32.64 19.99 -16.80
C LYS A 841 32.36 19.84 -15.31
N ARG A 842 31.10 19.97 -14.86
CA ARG A 842 30.71 19.73 -13.46
C ARG A 842 30.39 18.27 -13.17
N LEU A 843 30.22 17.44 -14.20
CA LEU A 843 29.76 16.05 -14.12
C LEU A 843 30.82 15.08 -14.72
N PRO A 844 32.07 15.06 -14.22
CA PRO A 844 33.07 14.11 -14.67
C PRO A 844 32.63 12.68 -14.34
N ARG A 845 32.86 11.73 -15.26
CA ARG A 845 32.55 10.32 -15.06
C ARG A 845 33.76 9.62 -14.45
N ARG A 846 33.56 8.78 -13.43
CA ARG A 846 34.64 8.05 -12.75
C ARG A 846 34.30 6.60 -12.50
N GLY A 847 35.30 5.72 -12.61
CA GLY A 847 35.14 4.28 -12.39
C GLY A 847 34.82 3.97 -10.92
N LEU A 848 33.83 3.11 -10.70
CA LEU A 848 33.28 2.83 -9.37
C LEU A 848 34.26 2.11 -8.42
N MET A 849 35.28 1.42 -8.95
CA MET A 849 36.23 0.63 -8.13
C MET A 849 37.57 1.34 -7.89
N PHE A 850 38.12 2.06 -8.87
CA PHE A 850 39.45 2.67 -8.77
C PHE A 850 39.45 4.21 -8.88
N GLY A 851 38.30 4.84 -9.13
CA GLY A 851 38.16 6.30 -9.19
C GLY A 851 38.80 6.96 -10.41
N GLU A 852 39.17 6.17 -11.42
CA GLU A 852 39.76 6.60 -12.68
C GLU A 852 38.77 7.45 -13.49
N GLU A 853 39.25 8.49 -14.19
CA GLU A 853 38.37 9.29 -15.05
C GLU A 853 38.07 8.54 -16.35
N LEU A 854 36.77 8.35 -16.62
CA LEU A 854 36.24 7.64 -17.79
C LEU A 854 35.74 8.64 -18.82
N ASP A 855 35.53 8.17 -20.06
CA ASP A 855 34.94 9.01 -21.10
C ASP A 855 33.50 9.44 -20.75
N TYR A 856 33.13 10.65 -21.12
CA TYR A 856 31.84 11.24 -20.76
C TYR A 856 30.66 10.44 -21.33
N ASP A 857 30.86 9.74 -22.46
CA ASP A 857 29.83 8.99 -23.19
C ASP A 857 29.89 7.45 -23.03
N ASP A 858 30.78 6.90 -22.17
CA ASP A 858 31.00 5.45 -21.90
C ASP A 858 29.75 4.52 -21.89
N ASN A 859 28.85 4.64 -20.90
CA ASN A 859 27.63 3.81 -20.71
C ASN A 859 27.82 2.31 -20.42
N SER A 860 29.02 1.81 -20.15
CA SER A 860 29.19 0.47 -19.57
C SER A 860 28.62 0.41 -18.15
N ASP A 861 28.20 -0.78 -17.68
CA ASP A 861 27.66 -0.97 -16.32
C ASP A 861 28.64 -0.52 -15.21
N TYR A 862 29.94 -0.47 -15.52
CA TYR A 862 31.01 0.00 -14.64
C TYR A 862 31.09 1.53 -14.51
N ALA A 863 30.48 2.26 -15.45
CA ALA A 863 30.53 3.71 -15.60
C ALA A 863 29.22 4.44 -15.23
N ILE A 864 28.21 3.70 -14.73
CA ILE A 864 26.91 4.25 -14.31
C ILE A 864 27.03 4.75 -12.86
N ASP A 865 26.74 6.04 -12.64
CA ASP A 865 26.79 6.71 -11.34
C ASP A 865 25.54 7.57 -11.08
N GLU A 866 25.46 8.20 -9.91
CA GLU A 866 24.37 9.11 -9.48
C GLU A 866 24.10 10.31 -10.41
N HIS A 867 25.05 10.68 -11.28
CA HIS A 867 24.92 11.79 -12.22
C HIS A 867 24.39 11.38 -13.59
N GLU A 868 24.09 10.10 -13.81
CA GLU A 868 23.63 9.60 -15.11
C GLU A 868 22.34 10.26 -15.60
N SER A 869 21.42 10.56 -14.69
CA SER A 869 20.16 11.26 -15.01
C SER A 869 20.42 12.68 -15.57
N ALA A 870 21.42 13.39 -15.03
CA ALA A 870 21.82 14.71 -15.47
C ALA A 870 22.59 14.66 -16.80
N ARG A 871 23.52 13.70 -16.97
CA ARG A 871 24.23 13.50 -18.25
C ARG A 871 23.25 13.16 -19.38
N ARG A 872 22.29 12.27 -19.13
CA ARG A 872 21.22 11.91 -20.08
C ARG A 872 20.32 13.10 -20.44
N PHE A 873 20.03 13.99 -19.49
CA PHE A 873 19.27 15.22 -19.78
C PHE A 873 20.04 16.23 -20.64
N LEU A 874 21.35 16.40 -20.41
CA LEU A 874 22.18 17.24 -21.29
C LEU A 874 22.22 16.68 -22.72
N LYS A 875 22.28 15.35 -22.87
CA LYS A 875 22.25 14.65 -24.17
C LYS A 875 20.89 14.76 -24.88
N THR A 876 19.75 14.85 -24.17
CA THR A 876 18.46 15.07 -24.83
C THR A 876 18.28 16.50 -25.35
N ILE A 877 18.87 17.51 -24.71
CA ILE A 877 18.92 18.89 -25.24
C ILE A 877 19.67 18.92 -26.59
N GLU A 878 20.85 18.30 -26.63
CA GLU A 878 21.71 18.18 -27.82
C GLU A 878 21.04 17.41 -28.98
N ASN A 879 20.39 16.27 -28.67
CA ASN A 879 19.63 15.51 -29.66
C ASN A 879 18.47 16.31 -30.25
N TRP A 880 17.70 17.03 -29.40
CA TRP A 880 16.59 17.86 -29.85
C TRP A 880 17.07 19.02 -30.74
N GLN A 881 18.16 19.66 -30.35
CA GLN A 881 18.81 20.71 -31.15
C GLN A 881 19.26 20.19 -32.52
N THR A 882 19.92 19.04 -32.56
CA THR A 882 20.46 18.47 -33.81
C THR A 882 19.34 18.16 -34.82
N ALA A 883 18.20 17.64 -34.34
CA ALA A 883 17.01 17.44 -35.16
C ALA A 883 16.42 18.76 -35.69
N LYS A 884 16.39 19.82 -34.86
CA LYS A 884 15.87 21.15 -35.19
C LYS A 884 16.74 21.86 -36.24
N ALA A 885 18.07 21.85 -36.05
CA ALA A 885 19.04 22.49 -36.94
C ALA A 885 19.07 21.88 -38.36
N HIS A 886 18.58 20.66 -38.54
CA HIS A 886 18.49 20.01 -39.86
C HIS A 886 17.17 20.30 -40.60
N ALA A 887 16.12 20.72 -39.89
CA ALA A 887 14.80 20.99 -40.46
C ALA A 887 14.62 22.44 -40.96
N ASP A 888 15.19 23.41 -40.24
CA ASP A 888 14.77 24.81 -40.34
C ASP A 888 15.68 25.66 -41.26
N ARG A 889 15.54 25.50 -42.59
CA ARG A 889 15.98 26.52 -43.58
C ARG A 889 14.97 27.68 -43.75
N THR A 890 13.96 27.74 -42.89
CA THR A 890 12.74 28.55 -43.05
C THR A 890 12.34 29.35 -41.81
N ALA A 891 12.99 29.16 -40.66
CA ALA A 891 12.67 29.83 -39.40
C ALA A 891 13.85 30.64 -38.85
N LYS A 892 13.57 31.79 -38.22
CA LYS A 892 14.59 32.71 -37.68
C LYS A 892 15.01 32.26 -36.27
N VAL A 893 16.25 31.78 -36.12
CA VAL A 893 16.85 31.49 -34.81
C VAL A 893 17.82 32.59 -34.41
N THR A 894 17.61 33.23 -33.26
CA THR A 894 18.50 34.28 -32.74
C THR A 894 19.27 33.86 -31.49
N ILE A 895 20.39 34.53 -31.20
CA ILE A 895 21.24 34.25 -30.03
C ILE A 895 20.47 34.40 -28.70
N PRO A 896 19.67 35.47 -28.47
CA PRO A 896 18.87 35.58 -27.24
C PRO A 896 17.84 34.45 -27.11
N THR A 897 17.18 34.05 -28.20
CA THR A 897 16.23 32.92 -28.23
C THR A 897 16.89 31.64 -27.73
N LEU A 898 18.03 31.29 -28.31
CA LEU A 898 18.76 30.06 -27.99
C LEU A 898 19.31 30.08 -26.55
N ARG A 899 19.85 31.22 -26.11
CA ARG A 899 20.32 31.42 -24.74
C ARG A 899 19.19 31.32 -23.71
N LEU A 900 18.03 31.94 -23.98
CA LEU A 900 16.87 31.89 -23.10
C LEU A 900 16.31 30.47 -23.02
N PHE A 901 16.19 29.77 -24.16
CA PHE A 901 15.77 28.38 -24.21
C PHE A 901 16.64 27.46 -23.33
N VAL A 902 17.96 27.45 -23.53
CA VAL A 902 18.89 26.61 -22.75
C VAL A 902 18.82 26.97 -21.25
N LYS A 903 18.78 28.26 -20.92
CA LYS A 903 18.62 28.73 -19.53
C LYS A 903 17.31 28.23 -18.91
N MET A 904 16.18 28.34 -19.62
CA MET A 904 14.88 27.85 -19.17
C MET A 904 14.86 26.33 -18.98
N CYS A 905 15.50 25.56 -19.86
CA CYS A 905 15.64 24.11 -19.72
C CYS A 905 16.40 23.74 -18.43
N LEU A 906 17.53 24.40 -18.17
CA LEU A 906 18.34 24.16 -16.96
C LEU A 906 17.61 24.60 -15.68
N GLU A 907 16.95 25.76 -15.67
CA GLU A 907 16.16 26.22 -14.52
C GLU A 907 14.96 25.33 -14.23
N LYS A 908 14.24 24.87 -15.27
CA LYS A 908 13.12 23.92 -15.13
C LYS A 908 13.59 22.55 -14.66
N TYR A 909 14.76 22.08 -15.11
CA TYR A 909 15.36 20.84 -14.60
C TYR A 909 15.72 20.95 -13.12
N LYS A 910 16.38 22.05 -12.70
CA LYS A 910 16.69 22.29 -11.29
C LYS A 910 15.44 22.35 -10.40
N LYS A 911 14.37 23.00 -10.87
CA LYS A 911 13.05 23.02 -10.19
C LYS A 911 12.27 21.70 -10.25
N ALA A 912 12.70 20.72 -11.05
CA ALA A 912 12.07 19.40 -11.17
C ALA A 912 12.71 18.34 -10.26
N HIS A 913 13.82 18.66 -9.57
CA HIS A 913 14.39 17.78 -8.55
C HIS A 913 13.44 17.69 -7.35
N VAL A 914 13.34 16.51 -6.75
CA VAL A 914 12.54 16.32 -5.54
C VAL A 914 13.29 16.93 -4.36
N GLU A 915 12.62 17.76 -3.57
CA GLU A 915 13.22 18.43 -2.41
C GLU A 915 13.60 17.40 -1.32
N PRO A 916 14.74 17.57 -0.62
CA PRO A 916 15.09 16.77 0.55
C PRO A 916 14.02 16.83 1.65
N GLY A 917 13.82 15.71 2.35
CA GLY A 917 12.80 15.53 3.39
C GLY A 917 11.41 15.17 2.84
N HIS A 918 11.19 15.17 1.53
CA HIS A 918 9.88 14.86 0.95
C HIS A 918 9.51 13.39 1.18
N ALA A 919 8.29 13.14 1.68
CA ALA A 919 7.77 11.81 1.98
C ALA A 919 7.30 11.04 0.71
N VAL A 920 8.24 10.79 -0.20
CA VAL A 920 7.98 10.20 -1.53
C VAL A 920 7.27 8.85 -1.46
N GLY A 921 7.54 8.02 -0.45
CA GLY A 921 6.87 6.72 -0.29
C GLY A 921 5.38 6.85 0.03
N ALA A 922 5.01 7.77 0.92
CA ALA A 922 3.61 8.05 1.23
C ALA A 922 2.84 8.57 0.00
N VAL A 923 3.50 9.39 -0.82
CA VAL A 923 2.93 9.91 -2.08
C VAL A 923 2.78 8.80 -3.13
N GLY A 924 3.78 7.94 -3.31
CA GLY A 924 3.71 6.80 -4.22
C GLY A 924 2.64 5.78 -3.83
N ALA A 925 2.53 5.47 -2.53
CA ALA A 925 1.50 4.59 -1.98
C ALA A 925 0.08 5.06 -2.34
N GLN A 926 -0.19 6.36 -2.21
CA GLN A 926 -1.48 6.95 -2.54
C GLN A 926 -1.70 7.04 -4.05
N SER A 927 -0.65 7.34 -4.82
CA SER A 927 -0.72 7.44 -6.29
C SER A 927 -1.03 6.12 -6.97
N ILE A 928 -0.62 4.99 -6.38
CA ILE A 928 -0.97 3.62 -6.80
C ILE A 928 -2.32 3.18 -6.19
N GLY A 929 -2.62 3.60 -4.96
CA GLY A 929 -3.83 3.21 -4.23
C GLY A 929 -5.13 3.87 -4.72
N GLU A 930 -5.10 5.17 -5.05
CA GLU A 930 -6.28 5.94 -5.49
C GLU A 930 -6.91 5.41 -6.78
N PRO A 931 -6.16 5.17 -7.88
CA PRO A 931 -6.74 4.65 -9.12
C PRO A 931 -7.33 3.24 -8.98
N GLY A 932 -6.99 2.52 -7.90
CA GLY A 932 -7.58 1.23 -7.55
C GLY A 932 -9.12 1.23 -7.54
N THR A 933 -9.74 2.33 -7.10
CA THR A 933 -11.22 2.49 -7.09
C THR A 933 -11.82 2.66 -8.48
N GLN A 934 -11.03 3.08 -9.47
CA GLN A 934 -11.46 3.39 -10.84
C GLN A 934 -11.19 2.25 -11.83
N MET A 935 -10.19 1.38 -11.58
CA MET A 935 -9.83 0.29 -12.50
C MET A 935 -10.99 -0.68 -12.77
N THR A 936 -11.82 -0.90 -11.76
CA THR A 936 -12.80 -1.99 -11.74
C THR A 936 -13.96 -1.82 -12.71
N LEU A 937 -14.20 -0.58 -13.17
CA LEU A 937 -15.20 -0.27 -14.19
C LEU A 937 -14.66 -0.40 -15.63
N LYS A 938 -13.33 -0.32 -15.82
CA LYS A 938 -12.70 -0.27 -17.17
C LYS A 938 -12.18 -1.61 -17.69
N THR A 939 -12.01 -2.62 -16.82
CA THR A 939 -11.52 -3.97 -17.18
C THR A 939 -12.34 -4.70 -18.25
N PHE A 940 -13.54 -4.21 -18.57
CA PHE A 940 -14.45 -4.84 -19.55
C PHE A 940 -14.25 -4.35 -21.00
N HIS A 941 -13.33 -3.43 -21.26
CA HIS A 941 -13.12 -2.89 -22.62
C HIS A 941 -12.25 -3.76 -23.54
N PHE A 942 -11.50 -4.73 -23.01
CA PHE A 942 -10.60 -5.61 -23.77
C PHE A 942 -11.20 -6.96 -24.18
N ALA A 943 -12.52 -7.02 -24.44
CA ALA A 943 -13.20 -8.16 -25.07
C ALA A 943 -12.87 -8.30 -26.58
N GLY A 944 -11.58 -8.25 -26.93
CA GLY A 944 -11.07 -8.28 -28.30
C GLY A 944 -10.16 -9.46 -28.65
N VAL A 945 -9.65 -10.20 -27.65
CA VAL A 945 -8.82 -11.40 -27.86
C VAL A 945 -9.51 -12.60 -27.22
N ALA A 946 -10.40 -13.22 -27.99
CA ALA A 946 -11.40 -14.21 -27.56
C ALA A 946 -10.89 -15.47 -26.83
N GLY A 947 -9.58 -15.75 -26.81
CA GLY A 947 -9.02 -17.04 -26.36
C GLY A 947 -8.25 -17.06 -25.02
N MET A 948 -7.99 -15.92 -24.38
CA MET A 948 -7.26 -15.85 -23.09
C MET A 948 -7.86 -14.83 -22.12
N SER A 949 -8.39 -15.33 -21.00
CA SER A 949 -8.95 -14.52 -19.91
C SER A 949 -7.88 -14.06 -18.91
N ILE A 950 -6.97 -13.16 -19.33
CA ILE A 950 -5.92 -12.62 -18.46
C ILE A 950 -6.54 -11.88 -17.26
N THR A 951 -6.07 -12.17 -16.03
CA THR A 951 -6.49 -11.38 -14.86
C THR A 951 -5.98 -9.94 -14.96
N GLN A 952 -6.90 -8.97 -14.90
CA GLN A 952 -6.59 -7.53 -14.97
C GLN A 952 -7.21 -6.75 -13.80
N GLY A 953 -6.83 -5.48 -13.67
CA GLY A 953 -7.32 -4.57 -12.63
C GLY A 953 -6.90 -4.95 -11.22
N VAL A 954 -7.76 -4.66 -10.24
CA VAL A 954 -7.46 -4.81 -8.80
C VAL A 954 -7.01 -6.23 -8.40
N PRO A 955 -7.63 -7.34 -8.84
CA PRO A 955 -7.17 -8.69 -8.50
C PRO A 955 -5.72 -8.96 -8.94
N ARG A 956 -5.34 -8.52 -10.15
CA ARG A 956 -3.98 -8.68 -10.68
C ARG A 956 -2.95 -7.88 -9.88
N ILE A 957 -3.28 -6.63 -9.57
CA ILE A 957 -2.47 -5.78 -8.69
C ILE A 957 -2.32 -6.41 -7.29
N GLN A 958 -3.35 -7.05 -6.76
CA GLN A 958 -3.24 -7.80 -5.51
C GLN A 958 -2.32 -9.02 -5.63
N GLU A 959 -2.37 -9.81 -6.72
CA GLU A 959 -1.44 -10.93 -6.95
C GLU A 959 0.03 -10.46 -6.93
N ILE A 960 0.32 -9.37 -7.65
CA ILE A 960 1.63 -8.73 -7.74
C ILE A 960 2.09 -8.24 -6.36
N ILE A 961 1.31 -7.37 -5.71
CA ILE A 961 1.63 -6.78 -4.40
C ILE A 961 1.75 -7.84 -3.31
N ASN A 962 1.01 -8.95 -3.40
CA ASN A 962 1.11 -10.07 -2.46
C ASN A 962 2.39 -10.91 -2.66
N ALA A 963 3.09 -10.79 -3.80
CA ALA A 963 4.12 -11.71 -4.26
C ALA A 963 3.62 -13.17 -4.24
N SER A 964 2.42 -13.40 -4.81
CA SER A 964 1.80 -14.72 -4.90
C SER A 964 2.69 -15.70 -5.69
N LYS A 965 3.00 -16.86 -5.10
CA LYS A 965 3.78 -17.91 -5.77
C LYS A 965 3.03 -18.58 -6.93
N THR A 966 1.72 -18.72 -6.77
CA THR A 966 0.79 -19.27 -7.75
C THR A 966 -0.19 -18.16 -8.07
N ILE A 967 -0.24 -17.77 -9.35
CA ILE A 967 -1.17 -16.76 -9.89
C ILE A 967 -2.25 -17.47 -10.71
N SER A 968 -3.37 -16.79 -10.93
CA SER A 968 -4.56 -17.37 -11.54
C SER A 968 -4.38 -17.68 -13.03
N THR A 969 -3.74 -16.76 -13.77
CA THR A 969 -3.47 -16.90 -15.21
C THR A 969 -2.00 -16.61 -15.51
N PRO A 970 -1.10 -17.58 -15.29
CA PRO A 970 0.31 -17.45 -15.63
C PRO A 970 0.50 -17.54 -17.15
N VAL A 971 1.21 -16.56 -17.71
CA VAL A 971 1.47 -16.45 -19.15
C VAL A 971 2.95 -16.13 -19.39
N ILE A 972 3.54 -16.89 -20.31
CA ILE A 972 4.92 -16.72 -20.79
C ILE A 972 4.86 -16.33 -22.27
N THR A 973 5.44 -15.18 -22.61
CA THR A 973 5.54 -14.68 -23.98
C THR A 973 6.84 -15.14 -24.61
N CYS A 974 6.75 -16.01 -25.62
CA CYS A 974 7.87 -16.62 -26.34
C CYS A 974 7.98 -16.01 -27.76
N PRO A 975 8.86 -15.02 -27.97
CA PRO A 975 9.14 -14.49 -29.30
C PRO A 975 9.95 -15.49 -30.12
N LEU A 976 9.58 -15.65 -31.40
CA LEU A 976 10.19 -16.63 -32.30
C LEU A 976 11.38 -16.04 -33.08
N LEU A 977 12.34 -16.90 -33.42
CA LEU A 977 13.47 -16.54 -34.29
C LEU A 977 13.00 -16.27 -35.72
N ASN A 978 12.18 -17.16 -36.28
CA ASN A 978 11.42 -16.93 -37.51
C ASN A 978 9.97 -16.61 -37.12
N LYS A 979 9.59 -15.35 -37.29
CA LYS A 979 8.27 -14.81 -36.95
C LYS A 979 7.31 -14.71 -38.15
N GLU A 980 7.76 -15.01 -39.36
CA GLU A 980 6.99 -14.80 -40.60
C GLU A 980 6.28 -16.08 -41.06
N GLN A 981 6.86 -17.25 -40.77
CA GLN A 981 6.29 -18.55 -41.14
C GLN A 981 5.48 -19.16 -39.99
N ILE A 982 4.19 -19.43 -40.24
CA ILE A 982 3.27 -20.02 -39.25
C ILE A 982 3.60 -21.49 -38.96
N GLU A 983 4.23 -22.19 -39.89
CA GLU A 983 4.67 -23.59 -39.75
C GLU A 983 5.69 -23.71 -38.61
N VAL A 984 6.66 -22.81 -38.56
CA VAL A 984 7.68 -22.76 -37.48
C VAL A 984 7.00 -22.47 -36.14
N ALA A 985 6.04 -21.53 -36.12
CA ALA A 985 5.25 -21.24 -34.92
C ALA A 985 4.46 -22.47 -34.42
N LYS A 986 3.88 -23.26 -35.33
CA LYS A 986 3.19 -24.53 -34.99
C LYS A 986 4.14 -25.57 -34.40
N VAL A 987 5.33 -25.76 -34.97
CA VAL A 987 6.35 -26.70 -34.44
C VAL A 987 6.80 -26.29 -33.03
N VAL A 988 7.12 -25.01 -32.82
CA VAL A 988 7.49 -24.51 -31.49
C VAL A 988 6.33 -24.65 -30.50
N LYS A 989 5.10 -24.33 -30.93
CA LYS A 989 3.89 -24.52 -30.11
C LYS A 989 3.75 -25.98 -29.67
N ALA A 990 3.83 -26.94 -30.61
CA ALA A 990 3.66 -28.37 -30.33
C ALA A 990 4.76 -28.97 -29.44
N ARG A 991 5.99 -28.41 -29.47
CA ARG A 991 7.09 -28.81 -28.57
C ARG A 991 6.92 -28.31 -27.13
N ILE A 992 6.16 -27.24 -26.92
CA ILE A 992 5.91 -26.64 -25.60
C ILE A 992 4.60 -27.16 -25.00
N GLU A 993 3.53 -27.18 -25.82
CA GLU A 993 2.20 -27.64 -25.43
C GLU A 993 2.23 -29.12 -25.06
N LYS A 994 1.62 -29.44 -23.92
CA LYS A 994 1.63 -30.77 -23.35
C LYS A 994 0.64 -31.68 -24.08
N THR A 995 1.18 -32.63 -24.84
CA THR A 995 0.37 -33.65 -25.52
C THR A 995 0.32 -34.94 -24.70
N TYR A 996 -0.87 -35.53 -24.65
CA TYR A 996 -1.15 -36.77 -23.93
C TYR A 996 -1.26 -37.95 -24.89
N VAL A 997 -1.10 -39.17 -24.37
CA VAL A 997 -1.36 -40.39 -25.15
C VAL A 997 -2.78 -40.38 -25.74
N SER A 998 -3.78 -39.82 -25.02
CA SER A 998 -5.15 -39.64 -25.52
C SER A 998 -5.27 -38.92 -26.86
N ASP A 999 -4.36 -37.97 -27.14
CA ASP A 999 -4.50 -37.06 -28.28
C ASP A 999 -4.02 -37.72 -29.59
N VAL A 1000 -3.30 -38.83 -29.46
CA VAL A 1000 -2.78 -39.67 -30.56
C VAL A 1000 -3.32 -41.11 -30.50
N LEU A 1001 -4.31 -41.38 -29.63
CA LEU A 1001 -4.96 -42.68 -29.50
C LEU A 1001 -6.16 -42.79 -30.44
N ARG A 1002 -6.26 -43.93 -31.13
CA ARG A 1002 -7.45 -44.33 -31.87
C ARG A 1002 -8.45 -45.06 -30.98
N PHE A 1003 -7.97 -45.94 -30.11
CA PHE A 1003 -8.75 -46.62 -29.07
C PHE A 1003 -7.85 -47.25 -27.99
N VAL A 1004 -8.44 -47.58 -26.85
CA VAL A 1004 -7.83 -48.38 -25.77
C VAL A 1004 -8.77 -49.52 -25.41
N GLU A 1005 -8.29 -50.75 -25.55
CA GLU A 1005 -9.06 -51.97 -25.29
C GLU A 1005 -8.32 -52.88 -24.30
N ASP A 1006 -9.06 -53.69 -23.55
CA ASP A 1006 -8.54 -54.71 -22.65
C ASP A 1006 -8.81 -56.11 -23.20
N GLU A 1007 -7.73 -56.77 -23.66
CA GLU A 1007 -7.76 -58.16 -24.14
C GLU A 1007 -7.56 -59.11 -22.95
N TRP A 1008 -8.59 -59.91 -22.67
CA TRP A 1008 -8.61 -60.91 -21.61
C TRP A 1008 -8.38 -62.31 -22.18
N ARG A 1009 -7.35 -63.00 -21.68
CA ARG A 1009 -7.09 -64.43 -21.89
C ARG A 1009 -7.32 -65.18 -20.58
N ALA A 1010 -7.30 -66.51 -20.62
CA ALA A 1010 -7.55 -67.33 -19.42
C ALA A 1010 -6.53 -67.07 -18.29
N ASP A 1011 -5.28 -66.82 -18.67
CA ASP A 1011 -4.13 -66.72 -17.75
C ASP A 1011 -3.49 -65.31 -17.71
N GLU A 1012 -3.88 -64.41 -18.63
CA GLU A 1012 -3.27 -63.07 -18.81
C GLU A 1012 -4.35 -62.01 -19.10
N GLY A 1013 -4.25 -60.84 -18.45
CA GLY A 1013 -5.07 -59.66 -18.78
C GLY A 1013 -4.20 -58.54 -19.32
N SER A 1014 -4.43 -58.11 -20.57
CA SER A 1014 -3.58 -57.11 -21.24
C SER A 1014 -4.36 -55.86 -21.68
N VAL A 1015 -3.69 -54.71 -21.71
CA VAL A 1015 -4.26 -53.44 -22.21
C VAL A 1015 -3.55 -53.06 -23.50
N VAL A 1016 -4.32 -52.86 -24.56
CA VAL A 1016 -3.88 -52.55 -25.92
C VAL A 1016 -4.19 -51.08 -26.22
N LEU A 1017 -3.15 -50.31 -26.54
CA LEU A 1017 -3.18 -48.91 -26.94
C LEU A 1017 -2.93 -48.81 -28.45
N ARG A 1018 -3.94 -48.45 -29.27
CA ARG A 1018 -3.75 -48.28 -30.72
C ARG A 1018 -3.47 -46.82 -31.06
N ILE A 1019 -2.28 -46.52 -31.59
CA ILE A 1019 -1.84 -45.15 -31.93
C ILE A 1019 -2.25 -44.81 -33.36
N ASP A 1020 -2.70 -43.57 -33.58
CA ASP A 1020 -2.94 -42.99 -34.91
C ASP A 1020 -1.68 -42.28 -35.44
N LYS A 1021 -1.06 -42.89 -36.46
CA LYS A 1021 0.14 -42.34 -37.12
C LYS A 1021 -0.13 -41.08 -37.95
N ALA A 1022 -1.35 -40.87 -38.45
CA ALA A 1022 -1.69 -39.67 -39.21
C ALA A 1022 -1.79 -38.47 -38.27
N ALA A 1023 -2.54 -38.62 -37.17
CA ALA A 1023 -2.64 -37.58 -36.14
C ALA A 1023 -1.27 -37.21 -35.54
N LEU A 1024 -0.41 -38.21 -35.26
CA LEU A 1024 0.94 -37.98 -34.74
C LEU A 1024 1.85 -37.23 -35.74
N ALA A 1025 1.70 -37.47 -37.04
CA ALA A 1025 2.44 -36.76 -38.09
C ALA A 1025 1.97 -35.30 -38.23
N ASP A 1026 0.67 -35.05 -38.24
CA ASP A 1026 0.07 -33.71 -38.35
C ASP A 1026 0.45 -32.79 -37.18
N MET A 1027 0.78 -33.34 -36.01
CA MET A 1027 1.27 -32.57 -34.86
C MET A 1027 2.75 -32.11 -34.97
N HIS A 1028 3.51 -32.60 -35.97
CA HIS A 1028 4.91 -32.22 -36.23
C HIS A 1028 5.87 -32.39 -35.03
N LEU A 1029 5.57 -33.31 -34.10
CA LEU A 1029 6.32 -33.49 -32.85
C LEU A 1029 7.71 -34.12 -33.03
N GLY A 1030 7.93 -34.89 -34.12
CA GLY A 1030 9.16 -35.64 -34.33
C GLY A 1030 9.31 -36.88 -33.43
N ILE A 1031 8.22 -37.38 -32.85
CA ILE A 1031 8.15 -38.46 -31.87
C ILE A 1031 7.60 -39.73 -32.53
N GLY A 1032 8.22 -40.88 -32.23
CA GLY A 1032 7.77 -42.20 -32.68
C GLY A 1032 7.08 -43.03 -31.59
N ILE A 1033 6.58 -44.21 -31.98
CA ILE A 1033 5.90 -45.15 -31.07
C ILE A 1033 6.85 -45.65 -29.95
N TYR A 1034 8.14 -45.78 -30.24
CA TYR A 1034 9.15 -46.17 -29.26
C TYR A 1034 9.31 -45.12 -28.15
N ASP A 1035 9.29 -43.83 -28.50
CA ASP A 1035 9.40 -42.73 -27.56
C ASP A 1035 8.16 -42.62 -26.67
N ILE A 1036 6.97 -42.87 -27.24
CA ILE A 1036 5.70 -42.96 -26.48
C ILE A 1036 5.77 -44.11 -25.46
N ALA A 1037 6.29 -45.28 -25.84
CA ALA A 1037 6.48 -46.40 -24.92
C ALA A 1037 7.51 -46.06 -23.81
N GLU A 1038 8.59 -45.34 -24.13
CA GLU A 1038 9.57 -44.88 -23.13
C GLU A 1038 8.98 -43.82 -22.18
N ALA A 1039 8.12 -42.92 -22.67
CA ALA A 1039 7.39 -41.96 -21.85
C ALA A 1039 6.45 -42.65 -20.84
N ILE A 1040 5.80 -43.73 -21.25
CA ILE A 1040 4.99 -44.59 -20.37
C ILE A 1040 5.88 -45.23 -19.28
N CYS A 1041 7.02 -45.83 -19.64
CA CYS A 1041 7.99 -46.38 -18.66
C CYS A 1041 8.49 -45.34 -17.65
N LYS A 1042 8.75 -44.10 -18.08
CA LYS A 1042 9.24 -43.03 -17.21
C LYS A 1042 8.24 -42.64 -16.11
N GLN A 1043 6.96 -42.92 -16.28
CA GLN A 1043 5.91 -42.54 -15.32
C GLN A 1043 5.87 -43.49 -14.11
N ARG A 1044 6.65 -43.17 -13.07
CA ARG A 1044 6.76 -43.95 -11.81
C ARG A 1044 5.43 -44.30 -11.14
N LYS A 1045 4.36 -43.52 -11.36
CA LYS A 1045 3.02 -43.82 -10.83
C LYS A 1045 2.39 -45.09 -11.42
N LEU A 1046 2.76 -45.47 -12.65
CA LEU A 1046 2.23 -46.65 -13.31
C LEU A 1046 2.90 -47.96 -12.87
N LYS A 1047 4.13 -47.89 -12.32
CA LYS A 1047 4.96 -49.05 -11.94
C LYS A 1047 5.19 -50.05 -13.08
N LEU A 1048 5.25 -49.58 -14.33
CA LEU A 1048 5.60 -50.41 -15.49
C LEU A 1048 7.11 -50.33 -15.73
N GLN A 1049 7.73 -51.47 -16.02
CA GLN A 1049 9.09 -51.59 -16.51
C GLN A 1049 9.08 -51.73 -18.04
N ARG A 1050 10.27 -51.68 -18.67
CA ARG A 1050 10.35 -51.80 -20.14
C ARG A 1050 9.96 -53.19 -20.63
N ASP A 1051 10.18 -54.20 -19.81
CA ASP A 1051 9.91 -55.61 -20.12
C ASP A 1051 8.40 -55.92 -20.07
N ASP A 1052 7.61 -55.14 -19.33
CA ASP A 1052 6.15 -55.24 -19.23
C ASP A 1052 5.41 -54.65 -20.47
N LEU A 1053 6.15 -54.11 -21.44
CA LEU A 1053 5.67 -53.29 -22.56
C LEU A 1053 6.12 -53.85 -23.92
N SER A 1054 5.20 -54.49 -24.63
CA SER A 1054 5.43 -55.00 -25.99
C SER A 1054 4.86 -54.05 -27.06
N ILE A 1055 5.52 -53.98 -28.22
CA ILE A 1055 5.13 -53.10 -29.34
C ILE A 1055 4.83 -53.97 -30.56
N PHE A 1056 3.59 -53.92 -31.05
CA PHE A 1056 3.09 -54.70 -32.18
C PHE A 1056 2.57 -53.75 -33.27
N GLY A 1057 3.44 -53.39 -34.23
CA GLY A 1057 3.08 -52.52 -35.34
C GLY A 1057 2.75 -51.09 -34.88
N ASP A 1058 1.46 -50.74 -34.87
CA ASP A 1058 0.96 -49.45 -34.36
C ASP A 1058 0.30 -49.55 -32.97
N SER A 1059 0.39 -50.72 -32.33
CA SER A 1059 -0.17 -50.98 -30.99
C SER A 1059 0.93 -51.11 -29.93
N ILE A 1060 0.70 -50.55 -28.74
CA ILE A 1060 1.48 -50.81 -27.52
C ILE A 1060 0.63 -51.69 -26.61
N VAL A 1061 1.19 -52.78 -26.06
CA VAL A 1061 0.48 -53.75 -25.23
C VAL A 1061 1.19 -53.91 -23.88
N THR A 1062 0.43 -53.83 -22.78
CA THR A 1062 0.91 -54.05 -21.41
C THR A 1062 0.22 -55.24 -20.77
N GLY A 1063 0.98 -56.22 -20.28
CA GLY A 1063 0.47 -57.36 -19.49
C GLY A 1063 0.75 -57.21 -17.98
N ASP A 1064 0.05 -57.97 -17.13
CA ASP A 1064 0.31 -58.03 -15.69
C ASP A 1064 -0.16 -59.39 -15.13
N ASP A 1065 0.73 -60.12 -14.43
CA ASP A 1065 0.54 -61.51 -13.97
C ASP A 1065 0.07 -61.61 -12.50
N GLY A 1066 -0.29 -60.49 -11.89
CA GLY A 1066 -0.59 -60.40 -10.45
C GLY A 1066 -1.96 -60.93 -10.03
N SER A 1067 -2.12 -61.32 -8.75
CA SER A 1067 -3.36 -61.90 -8.21
C SER A 1067 -4.60 -60.97 -8.13
N ASP A 1068 -4.51 -59.75 -8.68
CA ASP A 1068 -5.55 -58.70 -8.63
C ASP A 1068 -5.70 -58.02 -10.01
N MET A 1069 -5.51 -58.79 -11.10
CA MET A 1069 -5.52 -58.36 -12.51
C MET A 1069 -6.63 -57.36 -12.84
N LEU A 1070 -7.88 -57.65 -12.46
CA LEU A 1070 -9.03 -56.82 -12.83
C LEU A 1070 -8.93 -55.39 -12.27
N LEU A 1071 -8.46 -55.23 -11.04
CA LEU A 1071 -8.29 -53.93 -10.40
C LEU A 1071 -7.16 -53.13 -11.09
N ARG A 1072 -6.08 -53.84 -11.42
CA ARG A 1072 -4.85 -53.32 -11.99
C ARG A 1072 -4.99 -52.92 -13.47
N SER A 1073 -5.59 -53.77 -14.30
CA SER A 1073 -5.89 -53.45 -15.71
C SER A 1073 -6.91 -52.32 -15.83
N ASN A 1074 -7.92 -52.24 -14.95
CA ASN A 1074 -8.82 -51.08 -14.89
C ASN A 1074 -8.10 -49.79 -14.47
N PHE A 1075 -7.13 -49.86 -13.56
CA PHE A 1075 -6.29 -48.71 -13.21
C PHE A 1075 -5.43 -48.27 -14.40
N LEU A 1076 -4.75 -49.21 -15.08
CA LEU A 1076 -3.92 -48.91 -16.25
C LEU A 1076 -4.74 -48.33 -17.40
N ARG A 1077 -5.88 -48.95 -17.76
CA ARG A 1077 -6.80 -48.45 -18.79
C ARG A 1077 -7.28 -47.02 -18.52
N ARG A 1078 -7.48 -46.64 -17.25
CA ARG A 1078 -7.84 -45.27 -16.84
C ARG A 1078 -6.66 -44.30 -16.77
N ALA A 1079 -5.44 -44.77 -16.53
CA ALA A 1079 -4.27 -43.93 -16.27
C ALA A 1079 -3.38 -43.71 -17.50
N LEU A 1080 -3.27 -44.70 -18.39
CA LEU A 1080 -2.43 -44.65 -19.60
C LEU A 1080 -2.80 -43.51 -20.57
N PRO A 1081 -4.08 -43.18 -20.84
CA PRO A 1081 -4.43 -42.08 -21.74
C PRO A 1081 -3.90 -40.71 -21.27
N PHE A 1082 -3.80 -40.48 -19.95
CA PHE A 1082 -3.37 -39.21 -19.36
C PHE A 1082 -1.85 -39.12 -19.10
N VAL A 1083 -1.06 -40.03 -19.68
CA VAL A 1083 0.41 -39.91 -19.68
C VAL A 1083 0.82 -38.83 -20.68
N PRO A 1084 1.65 -37.84 -20.30
CA PRO A 1084 2.21 -36.89 -21.26
C PRO A 1084 3.32 -37.54 -22.08
N ILE A 1085 3.28 -37.36 -23.39
CA ILE A 1085 4.29 -37.87 -24.35
C ILE A 1085 5.26 -36.78 -24.82
N SER A 1086 4.79 -35.53 -24.90
CA SER A 1086 5.58 -34.35 -25.24
C SER A 1086 5.13 -33.12 -24.45
N GLY A 1087 5.86 -32.02 -24.62
CA GLY A 1087 5.59 -30.74 -23.99
C GLY A 1087 6.02 -30.66 -22.52
N TYR A 1088 5.90 -29.47 -21.96
CA TYR A 1088 6.35 -29.20 -20.61
C TYR A 1088 5.26 -29.54 -19.59
N PRO A 1089 5.56 -30.26 -18.48
CA PRO A 1089 4.54 -30.71 -17.53
C PRO A 1089 3.71 -29.59 -16.88
N GLU A 1090 4.29 -28.39 -16.82
CA GLU A 1090 3.77 -27.17 -16.19
C GLU A 1090 3.08 -26.21 -17.18
N ALA A 1091 3.23 -26.42 -18.49
CA ALA A 1091 2.48 -25.71 -19.53
C ALA A 1091 1.08 -26.34 -19.67
N THR A 1092 0.03 -25.55 -19.54
CA THR A 1092 -1.36 -26.01 -19.67
C THR A 1092 -1.84 -25.98 -21.11
N ARG A 1093 -1.50 -24.93 -21.86
CA ARG A 1093 -1.84 -24.71 -23.29
C ARG A 1093 -0.90 -23.70 -23.93
N ALA A 1094 -0.77 -23.72 -25.25
CA ALA A 1094 -0.03 -22.70 -25.99
C ALA A 1094 -0.82 -22.19 -27.20
N ILE A 1095 -0.70 -20.89 -27.47
CA ILE A 1095 -1.47 -20.17 -28.49
C ILE A 1095 -0.49 -19.37 -29.36
N ILE A 1096 -0.76 -19.29 -30.66
CA ILE A 1096 0.00 -18.44 -31.59
C ILE A 1096 -0.76 -17.12 -31.72
N GLN A 1097 -0.14 -16.02 -31.30
CA GLN A 1097 -0.63 -14.67 -31.52
C GLN A 1097 -0.02 -14.11 -32.82
N THR A 1098 -0.88 -13.69 -33.75
CA THR A 1098 -0.48 -13.02 -34.99
C THR A 1098 -0.76 -11.52 -34.88
N SER A 1099 0.28 -10.71 -35.07
CA SER A 1099 0.18 -9.25 -35.16
C SER A 1099 -0.45 -8.80 -36.49
N GLU A 1100 -1.01 -7.60 -36.53
CA GLU A 1100 -1.49 -6.93 -37.77
C GLU A 1100 -0.42 -6.88 -38.89
N GLN A 1101 0.86 -6.91 -38.51
CA GLN A 1101 1.99 -6.97 -39.44
C GLN A 1101 2.35 -8.39 -39.91
N ASN A 1102 1.45 -9.37 -39.76
CA ASN A 1102 1.68 -10.80 -40.03
C ASN A 1102 2.96 -11.35 -39.36
N THR A 1103 3.19 -11.00 -38.10
CA THR A 1103 4.27 -11.60 -37.29
C THR A 1103 3.72 -12.45 -36.16
N HIS A 1104 4.29 -13.64 -35.99
CA HIS A 1104 3.83 -14.66 -35.05
C HIS A 1104 4.69 -14.70 -33.78
N THR A 1105 4.01 -14.83 -32.65
CA THR A 1105 4.61 -15.07 -31.32
C THR A 1105 3.83 -16.18 -30.62
N VAL A 1106 4.49 -16.95 -29.75
CA VAL A 1106 3.82 -18.01 -28.98
C VAL A 1106 3.58 -17.51 -27.56
N LEU A 1107 2.32 -17.57 -27.13
CA LEU A 1107 1.92 -17.35 -25.75
C LEU A 1107 1.69 -18.70 -25.10
N VAL A 1108 2.38 -18.97 -23.99
CA VAL A 1108 2.27 -20.22 -23.23
C VAL A 1108 1.52 -19.91 -21.95
N GLU A 1109 0.42 -20.59 -21.70
CA GLU A 1109 -0.28 -20.54 -20.42
C GLU A 1109 0.28 -21.63 -19.51
N GLY A 1110 0.60 -21.29 -18.26
CA GLY A 1110 1.27 -22.18 -17.32
C GLY A 1110 2.63 -21.66 -16.83
N TYR A 1111 3.41 -22.55 -16.23
CA TYR A 1111 4.77 -22.26 -15.74
C TYR A 1111 5.80 -23.06 -16.55
N GLY A 1112 7.09 -22.77 -16.35
CA GLY A 1112 8.20 -23.41 -17.05
C GLY A 1112 9.05 -22.45 -17.87
N LEU A 1113 9.22 -21.20 -17.44
CA LEU A 1113 10.01 -20.16 -18.13
C LEU A 1113 11.38 -20.66 -18.59
N ARG A 1114 12.13 -21.32 -17.70
CA ARG A 1114 13.47 -21.86 -18.01
C ARG A 1114 13.43 -22.86 -19.17
N GLN A 1115 12.38 -23.68 -19.25
CA GLN A 1115 12.21 -24.67 -20.30
C GLN A 1115 11.85 -23.99 -21.62
N CYS A 1116 10.90 -23.05 -21.60
CA CYS A 1116 10.49 -22.23 -22.74
C CYS A 1116 11.64 -21.38 -23.33
N MET A 1117 12.53 -20.84 -22.48
CA MET A 1117 13.73 -20.11 -22.92
C MET A 1117 14.74 -21.01 -23.64
N THR A 1118 14.77 -22.30 -23.33
CA THR A 1118 15.66 -23.30 -23.96
C THR A 1118 15.05 -24.02 -25.16
N THR A 1119 13.78 -23.75 -25.48
CA THR A 1119 13.13 -24.36 -26.65
C THR A 1119 13.73 -23.82 -27.93
N GLU A 1120 14.24 -24.72 -28.78
CA GLU A 1120 14.72 -24.36 -30.13
C GLU A 1120 13.62 -23.64 -30.93
N GLY A 1121 13.97 -22.51 -31.54
CA GLY A 1121 13.06 -21.62 -32.26
C GLY A 1121 12.56 -20.42 -31.44
N VAL A 1122 12.69 -20.44 -30.10
CA VAL A 1122 12.37 -19.31 -29.20
C VAL A 1122 13.62 -18.46 -28.95
N ILE A 1123 13.48 -17.13 -28.97
CA ILE A 1123 14.54 -16.18 -28.60
C ILE A 1123 14.54 -16.03 -27.08
N GLY A 1124 15.26 -16.92 -26.38
CA GLY A 1124 15.31 -16.94 -24.91
C GLY A 1124 15.72 -15.62 -24.24
N THR A 1125 16.51 -14.76 -24.90
CA THR A 1125 16.88 -13.42 -24.39
C THR A 1125 15.75 -12.39 -24.41
N ARG A 1126 14.64 -12.69 -25.09
CA ARG A 1126 13.46 -11.81 -25.20
C ARG A 1126 12.18 -12.45 -24.62
N THR A 1127 12.25 -13.68 -24.14
CA THR A 1127 11.14 -14.36 -23.46
C THR A 1127 10.80 -13.65 -22.14
N ARG A 1128 9.51 -13.48 -21.85
CA ARG A 1128 9.01 -12.83 -20.60
C ARG A 1128 7.98 -13.72 -19.92
N THR A 1129 7.87 -13.66 -18.59
CA THR A 1129 6.80 -14.29 -17.79
C THR A 1129 6.10 -13.22 -16.97
N ASN A 1130 4.79 -13.36 -16.77
CA ASN A 1130 4.03 -12.53 -15.85
C ASN A 1130 4.12 -13.02 -14.38
N ASN A 1131 4.76 -14.17 -14.11
CA ASN A 1131 5.04 -14.63 -12.74
C ASN A 1131 6.37 -14.09 -12.21
N ILE A 1132 6.29 -13.08 -11.36
CA ILE A 1132 7.43 -12.44 -10.67
C ILE A 1132 8.28 -13.44 -9.88
N MET A 1133 7.65 -14.44 -9.23
CA MET A 1133 8.37 -15.41 -8.40
C MET A 1133 9.17 -16.40 -9.24
N GLU A 1134 8.65 -16.77 -10.41
CA GLU A 1134 9.36 -17.59 -11.40
C GLU A 1134 10.47 -16.79 -12.08
N CYS A 1135 10.20 -15.53 -12.46
CA CYS A 1135 11.21 -14.61 -13.00
C CYS A 1135 12.41 -14.51 -12.03
N ARG A 1136 12.15 -14.32 -10.73
CA ARG A 1136 13.18 -14.31 -9.69
C ARG A 1136 14.00 -15.60 -9.64
N ASP A 1137 13.33 -16.75 -9.73
CA ASP A 1137 13.98 -18.06 -9.56
C ASP A 1137 14.80 -18.51 -10.78
N VAL A 1138 14.55 -17.92 -11.96
CA VAL A 1138 15.28 -18.21 -13.22
C VAL A 1138 16.29 -17.11 -13.59
N LEU A 1139 15.91 -15.83 -13.46
CA LEU A 1139 16.67 -14.66 -13.95
C LEU A 1139 17.27 -13.79 -12.82
N GLY A 1140 16.89 -14.03 -11.56
CA GLY A 1140 17.39 -13.27 -10.42
C GLY A 1140 16.56 -12.04 -10.04
N ILE A 1141 17.05 -11.29 -9.05
CA ILE A 1141 16.23 -10.28 -8.34
C ILE A 1141 15.94 -9.03 -9.19
N GLU A 1142 16.87 -8.56 -10.02
CA GLU A 1142 16.66 -7.33 -10.83
C GLU A 1142 15.75 -7.54 -12.04
N ALA A 1143 15.79 -8.74 -12.63
CA ALA A 1143 14.79 -9.13 -13.61
C ALA A 1143 13.39 -9.11 -12.97
N ALA A 1144 13.23 -9.66 -11.77
CA ALA A 1144 11.97 -9.62 -11.03
C ALA A 1144 11.55 -8.19 -10.62
N ARG A 1145 12.48 -7.31 -10.22
CA ARG A 1145 12.24 -5.88 -9.94
C ARG A 1145 11.67 -5.17 -11.17
N THR A 1146 12.28 -5.40 -12.33
CA THR A 1146 11.81 -4.86 -13.61
C THR A 1146 10.44 -5.42 -13.98
N THR A 1147 10.22 -6.74 -13.85
CA THR A 1147 8.90 -7.36 -14.09
C THR A 1147 7.81 -6.80 -13.19
N ILE A 1148 8.08 -6.49 -11.92
CA ILE A 1148 7.09 -5.85 -11.03
C ILE A 1148 6.69 -4.47 -11.57
N ALA A 1149 7.66 -3.65 -11.99
CA ALA A 1149 7.39 -2.32 -12.52
C ALA A 1149 6.65 -2.36 -13.87
N ASP A 1150 7.08 -3.22 -14.79
CA ASP A 1150 6.42 -3.43 -16.10
C ASP A 1150 4.97 -3.92 -15.92
N GLU A 1151 4.73 -4.96 -15.10
CA GLU A 1151 3.39 -5.54 -14.89
C GLU A 1151 2.41 -4.55 -14.23
N ILE A 1152 2.85 -3.78 -13.24
CA ILE A 1152 2.00 -2.73 -12.65
C ILE A 1152 1.74 -1.62 -13.68
N GLY A 1153 2.76 -1.28 -14.48
CA GLY A 1153 2.65 -0.31 -15.58
C GLY A 1153 1.66 -0.72 -16.67
N GLU A 1154 1.65 -2.00 -17.06
CA GLU A 1154 0.69 -2.54 -18.03
C GLU A 1154 -0.74 -2.55 -17.46
N VAL A 1155 -0.92 -2.98 -16.20
CA VAL A 1155 -2.26 -3.03 -15.57
C VAL A 1155 -2.82 -1.64 -15.25
N MET A 1156 -1.97 -0.64 -15.00
CA MET A 1156 -2.37 0.73 -14.65
C MET A 1156 -2.15 1.76 -15.78
N GLY A 1157 -1.71 1.35 -16.97
CA GLY A 1157 -1.27 2.25 -18.06
C GLY A 1157 -2.32 3.28 -18.48
N ASP A 1158 -3.57 2.85 -18.63
CA ASP A 1158 -4.74 3.69 -18.96
C ASP A 1158 -5.11 4.74 -17.90
N MET A 1159 -4.39 4.77 -16.77
CA MET A 1159 -4.62 5.67 -15.64
C MET A 1159 -3.56 6.76 -15.50
N GLY A 1160 -2.51 6.72 -16.34
CA GLY A 1160 -1.50 7.77 -16.46
C GLY A 1160 -0.76 8.05 -15.16
N ILE A 1161 -0.33 7.02 -14.43
CA ILE A 1161 0.51 7.13 -13.22
C ILE A 1161 1.97 7.38 -13.63
N ASP A 1162 2.71 8.23 -12.90
CA ASP A 1162 4.15 8.41 -13.10
C ASP A 1162 4.92 7.09 -12.80
N PRO A 1163 5.75 6.57 -13.74
CA PRO A 1163 6.54 5.35 -13.54
C PRO A 1163 7.41 5.32 -12.28
N ARG A 1164 7.86 6.48 -11.80
CA ARG A 1164 8.69 6.58 -10.57
C ARG A 1164 8.01 5.96 -9.35
N HIS A 1165 6.69 6.10 -9.24
CA HIS A 1165 5.93 5.52 -8.11
C HIS A 1165 5.93 3.99 -8.16
N MET A 1166 5.86 3.41 -9.36
CA MET A 1166 5.83 1.96 -9.58
C MET A 1166 7.24 1.35 -9.41
N GLN A 1167 8.27 2.05 -9.90
CA GLN A 1167 9.68 1.72 -9.64
C GLN A 1167 9.96 1.69 -8.13
N LEU A 1168 9.61 2.76 -7.40
CA LEU A 1168 9.81 2.83 -5.94
C LEU A 1168 9.10 1.70 -5.17
N LEU A 1169 7.95 1.22 -5.66
CA LEU A 1169 7.28 0.05 -5.08
C LEU A 1169 8.03 -1.26 -5.37
N ALA A 1170 8.46 -1.47 -6.62
CA ALA A 1170 9.25 -2.65 -7.01
C ALA A 1170 10.58 -2.73 -6.23
N ASP A 1171 11.22 -1.59 -6.05
CA ASP A 1171 12.41 -1.34 -5.23
C ASP A 1171 12.20 -1.77 -3.77
N VAL A 1172 11.15 -1.24 -3.13
CA VAL A 1172 10.78 -1.63 -1.75
C VAL A 1172 10.43 -3.11 -1.61
N MET A 1173 9.94 -3.75 -2.68
CA MET A 1173 9.68 -5.19 -2.71
C MET A 1173 10.96 -6.04 -2.92
N THR A 1174 12.11 -5.48 -3.31
CA THR A 1174 13.28 -6.25 -3.74
C THR A 1174 14.60 -5.94 -3.03
N TYR A 1175 14.75 -4.76 -2.40
CA TYR A 1175 16.01 -4.28 -1.80
C TYR A 1175 16.70 -5.21 -0.77
N LYS A 1176 15.95 -6.13 -0.12
CA LYS A 1176 16.51 -7.14 0.81
C LYS A 1176 17.14 -8.36 0.10
N GLY A 1177 17.12 -8.41 -1.24
CA GLY A 1177 17.65 -9.53 -2.03
C GLY A 1177 16.68 -10.71 -2.20
N GLU A 1178 15.43 -10.60 -1.72
CA GLU A 1178 14.33 -11.50 -2.03
C GLU A 1178 13.06 -10.68 -2.33
N VAL A 1179 12.19 -11.17 -3.21
CA VAL A 1179 10.88 -10.54 -3.47
C VAL A 1179 9.99 -10.67 -2.23
N LEU A 1180 9.65 -9.53 -1.62
CA LEU A 1180 8.83 -9.41 -0.42
C LEU A 1180 7.50 -8.73 -0.77
N GLY A 1181 6.41 -9.49 -0.80
CA GLY A 1181 5.07 -8.92 -0.98
C GLY A 1181 4.62 -8.09 0.24
N ILE A 1182 3.82 -7.05 0.01
CA ILE A 1182 3.30 -6.08 1.00
C ILE A 1182 2.19 -6.70 1.88
N THR A 1183 2.35 -7.95 2.27
CA THR A 1183 1.51 -8.67 3.24
C THR A 1183 2.08 -8.49 4.63
N ARG A 1184 1.32 -8.85 5.68
CA ARG A 1184 1.84 -8.89 7.06
C ARG A 1184 3.16 -9.66 7.23
N PHE A 1185 3.38 -10.70 6.40
CA PHE A 1185 4.57 -11.54 6.48
C PHE A 1185 5.78 -10.87 5.82
N GLY A 1186 5.59 -10.16 4.70
CA GLY A 1186 6.66 -9.38 4.07
C GLY A 1186 7.00 -8.13 4.90
N LEU A 1187 5.99 -7.41 5.43
CA LEU A 1187 6.22 -6.28 6.34
C LEU A 1187 7.08 -6.68 7.54
N SER A 1188 6.80 -7.84 8.17
CA SER A 1188 7.59 -8.36 9.30
C SER A 1188 9.02 -8.81 8.95
N LYS A 1189 9.38 -8.86 7.66
CA LYS A 1189 10.75 -9.07 7.15
C LYS A 1189 11.42 -7.77 6.71
N MET A 1190 10.63 -6.78 6.26
CA MET A 1190 11.10 -5.46 5.84
C MET A 1190 11.42 -4.54 7.02
N ARG A 1191 10.64 -4.61 8.10
CA ARG A 1191 10.66 -3.66 9.22
C ARG A 1191 10.93 -4.37 10.55
N ASP A 1192 11.79 -3.75 11.37
CA ASP A 1192 12.09 -4.22 12.73
C ASP A 1192 11.28 -3.49 13.83
N SER A 1193 10.68 -2.33 13.51
CA SER A 1193 9.82 -1.55 14.40
C SER A 1193 8.61 -2.35 14.89
N VAL A 1194 8.49 -2.52 16.20
CA VAL A 1194 7.48 -3.36 16.83
C VAL A 1194 6.15 -2.64 16.87
N LEU A 1195 6.16 -1.34 17.19
CA LEU A 1195 4.93 -0.54 17.25
C LEU A 1195 4.31 -0.35 15.85
N GLN A 1196 5.13 -0.17 14.81
CA GLN A 1196 4.67 -0.11 13.43
C GLN A 1196 3.94 -1.40 13.03
N LEU A 1197 4.58 -2.57 13.22
CA LEU A 1197 3.98 -3.88 12.94
C LEU A 1197 2.70 -4.12 13.78
N ALA A 1198 2.72 -3.79 15.07
CA ALA A 1198 1.58 -3.95 15.96
C ALA A 1198 0.37 -3.06 15.56
N SER A 1199 0.62 -1.89 14.96
CA SER A 1199 -0.43 -1.00 14.43
C SER A 1199 -1.14 -1.55 13.18
N PHE A 1200 -0.47 -2.45 12.44
CA PHE A 1200 -0.92 -2.95 11.15
C PHE A 1200 -1.93 -4.10 11.29
N GLU A 1201 -1.48 -5.26 11.77
CA GLU A 1201 -2.25 -6.49 12.00
C GLU A 1201 -1.63 -7.32 13.15
N LYS A 1202 -2.35 -8.33 13.66
CA LYS A 1202 -1.85 -9.27 14.69
C LYS A 1202 -1.15 -8.61 15.89
N THR A 1203 -1.66 -7.45 16.32
CA THR A 1203 -1.13 -6.61 17.41
C THR A 1203 -0.59 -7.39 18.63
N PRO A 1204 -1.30 -8.37 19.22
CA PRO A 1204 -0.79 -9.06 20.40
C PRO A 1204 0.38 -10.00 20.10
N ASP A 1205 0.36 -10.68 18.95
CA ASP A 1205 1.42 -11.64 18.55
C ASP A 1205 2.77 -10.90 18.44
N HIS A 1206 2.79 -9.74 17.77
CA HIS A 1206 4.01 -8.94 17.61
C HIS A 1206 4.55 -8.38 18.93
N LEU A 1207 3.66 -7.99 19.87
CA LEU A 1207 4.07 -7.51 21.19
C LEU A 1207 4.64 -8.64 22.06
N PHE A 1208 4.04 -9.84 22.06
CA PHE A 1208 4.57 -10.99 22.78
C PHE A 1208 5.86 -11.52 22.15
N ASP A 1209 5.96 -11.57 20.82
CA ASP A 1209 7.19 -11.96 20.12
C ASP A 1209 8.34 -10.96 20.39
N ALA A 1210 8.04 -9.66 20.51
CA ALA A 1210 9.02 -8.63 20.85
C ALA A 1210 9.46 -8.67 22.32
N ALA A 1211 8.54 -8.86 23.26
CA ALA A 1211 8.84 -9.01 24.68
C ALA A 1211 9.63 -10.30 24.97
N ALA A 1212 9.27 -11.41 24.33
CA ALA A 1212 10.03 -12.66 24.43
C ALA A 1212 11.43 -12.55 23.82
N GLY A 1213 11.58 -11.83 22.70
CA GLY A 1213 12.86 -11.60 22.03
C GLY A 1213 13.71 -10.45 22.60
N MET A 1214 13.27 -9.81 23.69
CA MET A 1214 13.92 -8.63 24.32
C MET A 1214 14.27 -7.51 23.31
N LYS A 1215 13.34 -7.23 22.38
CA LYS A 1215 13.59 -6.29 21.27
C LYS A 1215 13.67 -4.84 21.75
N THR A 1216 14.56 -4.08 21.14
CA THR A 1216 14.61 -2.61 21.31
C THR A 1216 14.18 -1.95 20.01
N ASP A 1217 13.21 -1.06 20.11
CA ASP A 1217 12.63 -0.26 19.02
C ASP A 1217 13.15 1.17 19.13
N THR A 1218 13.67 1.77 18.05
CA THR A 1218 14.43 3.03 18.09
C THR A 1218 13.57 4.29 17.94
N ILE A 1219 12.24 4.17 17.77
CA ILE A 1219 11.32 5.31 17.58
C ILE A 1219 11.82 6.28 16.50
N GLU A 1220 12.07 5.74 15.30
CA GLU A 1220 12.54 6.54 14.15
C GLU A 1220 11.53 6.58 12.99
N GLY A 1221 10.69 5.55 12.85
CA GLY A 1221 9.60 5.52 11.88
C GLY A 1221 8.41 6.41 12.26
N VAL A 1222 7.59 6.71 11.26
CA VAL A 1222 6.49 7.68 11.36
C VAL A 1222 5.39 7.19 12.31
N SER A 1223 5.03 5.91 12.23
CA SER A 1223 3.99 5.29 13.06
C SER A 1223 4.26 5.46 14.55
N GLU A 1224 5.46 5.11 14.98
CA GLU A 1224 5.89 5.08 16.37
C GLU A 1224 6.17 6.48 16.91
N CYS A 1225 6.66 7.42 16.08
CA CYS A 1225 6.72 8.83 16.46
C CYS A 1225 5.33 9.39 16.77
N ILE A 1226 4.32 9.13 15.92
CA ILE A 1226 2.94 9.58 16.14
C ILE A 1226 2.33 8.91 17.37
N ILE A 1227 2.53 7.60 17.57
CA ILE A 1227 2.04 6.87 18.76
C ILE A 1227 2.64 7.44 20.05
N MET A 1228 3.90 7.85 20.03
CA MET A 1228 4.62 8.41 21.18
C MET A 1228 4.46 9.93 21.34
N GLY A 1229 3.72 10.59 20.45
CA GLY A 1229 3.51 12.04 20.50
C GLY A 1229 4.76 12.87 20.23
N GLN A 1230 5.66 12.40 19.35
CA GLN A 1230 6.89 13.08 18.97
C GLN A 1230 6.90 13.52 17.51
N THR A 1231 7.75 14.52 17.21
CA THR A 1231 8.02 14.96 15.84
C THR A 1231 8.70 13.86 15.03
N MET A 1232 8.10 13.52 13.90
CA MET A 1232 8.66 12.57 12.93
C MET A 1232 9.89 13.17 12.21
N ARG A 1233 10.78 12.35 11.66
CA ARG A 1233 11.99 12.80 10.94
C ARG A 1233 11.79 13.06 9.44
N VAL A 1234 10.54 13.30 9.04
CA VAL A 1234 10.12 13.46 7.64
C VAL A 1234 9.46 14.82 7.44
N GLY A 1235 9.51 15.35 6.22
CA GLY A 1235 9.01 16.68 5.91
C GLY A 1235 9.78 17.75 6.70
N THR A 1236 9.06 18.63 7.37
CA THR A 1236 9.61 19.72 8.20
C THR A 1236 10.46 19.22 9.37
N GLY A 1237 10.22 18.01 9.87
CA GLY A 1237 11.01 17.39 10.94
C GLY A 1237 12.33 16.73 10.49
N ALA A 1238 12.67 16.77 9.20
CA ALA A 1238 13.93 16.23 8.68
C ALA A 1238 15.17 17.07 9.07
N PHE A 1239 14.98 18.32 9.48
CA PHE A 1239 16.04 19.23 9.92
C PHE A 1239 15.69 19.93 11.24
N GLN A 1240 16.63 20.71 11.79
CA GLN A 1240 16.43 21.51 13.00
C GLN A 1240 16.79 22.98 12.73
N VAL A 1241 15.97 23.90 13.24
CA VAL A 1241 16.22 25.34 13.13
C VAL A 1241 17.04 25.81 14.33
N VAL A 1242 18.26 26.27 14.08
CA VAL A 1242 19.15 26.83 15.11
C VAL A 1242 19.17 28.36 15.01
N ARG A 1243 18.72 29.04 16.06
CA ARG A 1243 18.80 30.51 16.15
C ARG A 1243 20.26 30.94 16.31
N ARG A 1244 20.79 31.68 15.34
CA ARG A 1244 22.08 32.39 15.50
C ARG A 1244 21.94 33.44 16.60
N LEU A 1245 22.76 33.33 17.65
CA LEU A 1245 22.73 34.26 18.79
C LEU A 1245 23.40 35.60 18.51
N GLY A 1246 24.20 35.72 17.45
CA GLY A 1246 24.89 36.96 17.07
C GLY A 1246 26.05 37.35 17.98
N ILE A 1247 26.47 36.46 18.89
CA ILE A 1247 27.61 36.63 19.79
C ILE A 1247 28.87 36.88 18.95
N ARG A 1248 29.56 37.97 19.25
CA ARG A 1248 30.85 38.32 18.65
C ARG A 1248 31.98 37.80 19.54
N GLU A 1249 33.16 37.57 18.97
CA GLU A 1249 34.33 37.08 19.74
C GLU A 1249 34.70 38.01 20.91
N GLY A 1250 34.44 39.32 20.79
CA GLY A 1250 34.62 40.29 21.87
C GLY A 1250 33.63 40.13 23.04
N ASP A 1251 32.44 39.59 22.82
CA ASP A 1251 31.42 39.42 23.87
C ASP A 1251 31.76 38.27 24.84
N LEU A 1252 32.61 37.34 24.38
CA LEU A 1252 33.12 36.20 25.14
C LEU A 1252 34.41 36.51 25.91
N GLN A 1253 34.97 37.72 25.79
CA GLN A 1253 36.14 38.12 26.56
C GLN A 1253 35.80 38.22 28.05
N GLN A 1254 36.72 37.74 28.90
CA GLN A 1254 36.58 37.86 30.34
C GLN A 1254 36.50 39.34 30.73
N LYS A 1255 35.34 39.75 31.24
CA LYS A 1255 35.14 41.12 31.75
C LYS A 1255 36.09 41.36 32.91
N LYS A 1256 36.79 42.51 32.89
CA LYS A 1256 37.58 42.98 34.03
C LYS A 1256 36.70 43.01 35.27
N THR A 1257 37.14 42.38 36.35
CA THR A 1257 36.37 42.40 37.58
C THR A 1257 36.73 43.67 38.37
N LEU A 1258 35.70 44.46 38.68
CA LEU A 1258 35.86 45.68 39.49
C LEU A 1258 36.48 45.39 40.87
N PHE A 1259 36.34 44.16 41.36
CA PHE A 1259 36.91 43.73 42.63
C PHE A 1259 38.42 43.49 42.56
N GLU A 1260 38.94 42.83 41.52
CA GLU A 1260 40.38 42.60 41.36
C GLU A 1260 41.12 43.92 41.11
N ASP A 1261 40.60 44.77 40.21
CA ASP A 1261 41.16 46.10 39.93
C ASP A 1261 41.20 46.98 41.20
N ALA A 1262 40.13 46.98 42.01
CA ALA A 1262 40.08 47.73 43.26
C ALA A 1262 40.98 47.14 44.36
N TRP A 1263 41.05 45.82 44.48
CA TRP A 1263 41.90 45.12 45.44
C TRP A 1263 43.39 45.34 45.13
N GLU A 1264 43.79 45.29 43.85
CA GLU A 1264 45.14 45.65 43.43
C GLU A 1264 45.47 47.11 43.74
N ALA A 1265 44.56 48.04 43.45
CA ALA A 1265 44.74 49.46 43.78
C ALA A 1265 44.92 49.68 45.30
N GLU A 1266 44.09 49.04 46.14
CA GLU A 1266 44.19 49.12 47.60
C GLU A 1266 45.49 48.46 48.12
N MET A 1267 45.88 47.31 47.55
CA MET A 1267 47.13 46.62 47.88
C MET A 1267 48.36 47.42 47.45
N GLN A 1268 48.32 48.13 46.32
CA GLN A 1268 49.36 49.09 45.93
C GLN A 1268 49.41 50.27 46.90
N LEU A 1269 48.26 50.77 47.37
CA LEU A 1269 48.17 51.84 48.37
C LEU A 1269 48.77 51.40 49.72
N LYS A 1270 48.43 50.19 50.20
CA LYS A 1270 49.01 49.56 51.40
C LYS A 1270 50.51 49.26 51.26
N ARG A 1271 50.99 48.90 50.05
CA ARG A 1271 52.43 48.75 49.76
C ARG A 1271 53.15 50.10 49.73
N ARG A 1272 52.50 51.17 49.25
CA ARG A 1272 53.04 52.54 49.27
C ARG A 1272 53.09 53.14 50.68
N SER A 1273 52.10 52.90 51.53
CA SER A 1273 52.14 53.33 52.93
C SER A 1273 53.21 52.57 53.73
N ARG A 1274 53.34 51.25 53.55
CA ARG A 1274 54.44 50.42 54.10
C ARG A 1274 55.85 50.73 53.56
N ARG A 1275 55.99 51.63 52.59
CA ARG A 1275 57.28 52.15 52.08
C ARG A 1275 57.52 53.61 52.51
N ARG A 1276 56.57 54.23 53.23
CA ARG A 1276 56.64 55.60 53.74
C ARG A 1276 56.73 55.66 55.27
N ALA A 1277 56.24 54.63 55.95
CA ALA A 1277 56.73 54.21 57.26
C ALA A 1277 57.98 53.32 57.07
#